data_AF-A5FB63-F1
#
_entry.id   AF-A5FB63-F1
#
_cell.length_a   1.000
_cell.length_b   1.000
_cell.length_c   1.000
_cell.angle_alpha   90.00
_cell.angle_beta   90.00
_cell.angle_gamma   90.00
#
_symmetry.space_group_name_H-M   'P 1'
#
loop_
_entity.id
_entity.type
_entity.pdbx_description
1 polymer ?
#
loop_
_entity_poly.entity_id
_entity_poly.type
_entity_poly.pdbx_seq_one_letter_code
_entity_poly.pdbx_strand_id
1 'polypeptide(L)'
;MKHYYRLLFLLLFPLLASAQPAHGKKVVGYYAQWSIYARDFNVPKIDGSKLTHLNYSFYGTTYDPAHPENTKLKCLDTYADFEHMEGGIPWDAPVKGNFYDLMKLKQKYPHLKILISVGGWTKGQDLSPIAASPVARAALAADMANFIVTYPFIDGFDIDWEYPLSGGTDGTEIVNGMPVPPQKYSPDDNKNLVLLLKAMRQAMPNKLVTIAAGNNVRNVSKQYLGPNNRAQYGMTEDISTYCDYITYFGYDFGGNWYDKTCYNAPLYASGNPNDPLYGATQSESLDELTNQYLNVIGFPANKLIMGLPFYGKKFDNVAANSTNGLFVAAPRYIVPGCTNPQNPTGTWDGSGACEKSGSIEICDLVGNPVTNSHAYLDPNTMMVTPSAASAGWVRYFDNTTKVPYLYNSTLKQFISYEDKQSMDLKVQYIKSRNLAGGMIWELSQDTRGSIPNSLLNQVDTSFGSVVPGTVSISGSVKNGSALVTDVTVELRNASNAVIQTVVSANGNFAFNNLTSGQNYSLTALKATYTFTPVTLVNVTVNQTAVVINGTQPTYTVSGTVLDGSTPVSGVTVTAVSGSTTLTAVSNASGVYSIAGLTAGLNFTVTAAKSGFSYAPASTVYNAIDSNKTLNFTQGAPVVNYTVSGTVLNSTTPVSGVTVTASFTGGSYAAVTNASGTYSLSLPSGGNYTVTAALTGQTFTPASTVYSNLNANKTLNFTQDVVVSTSKISGTVKNGTNPVAGAKVELVLPWTDNTHNWKSVIATTDAQGKYSFDNSVVDGYTQVLSLKLNSWQNGEVAYYPNNLANFAVPANPTVYNFNTSSTAKSALAAAANLISGTVKNGTTPVAGAKVEIVLPWTDNTHNWKSVLATTDASGNYSFDNSVVAGYTQILSLKLNGWENGDVTYYPNNLANFAVPTTPTIYNFNRQAVVATKPVVTITAPTASAIAINLGSAINFVASVGLSAVDATTISSVVFSLDGQSLSTANSSGTYTAAWTPAANQFSLSHTLTVTATASNGTTDSKTYSFTLTCSGANCPNALPVITWNSPSNTTVYQNTFQVVPISVTAVDSDGTVSGVTITINGGTFNMTAGTNNTYTYNFTPSAYQDYPVVIKATDNKSGVTTLNNTIKIATVSTNRFIPLPSKIILGYAHSWENAGAPFLYFSQMVGSKFNVVDYSFVETVNRDGYTPILTTNDTRYLTNGVFNKQLLKNDIKSLRDSGVPVIVSIGGQNGHVVLDNVTQKNIFVNGLKAIIDEYQFDGVDIDFEGGSMNFNAGGLRDISYAGISAYPRLKNVVDAFKELKAYYGPGFLLTAAPETQYVQGGYTTYTDTFGSFLPIIQNLRNELDLLAVQLYNTGGENGLDGQYYGTAKKSNMVTALTDMVIKGYNIASTGMRFDGLPASKVLIALPACPSAAGSGYLTPTEGINAMHYLRTGTTFSGRTYTMQPGGPYPSLRGLMTWSVNWDASSCGNSSELSKAYAAYFASQTAAKTLVLDDISAKSNATIAYFKNNALSVTNENEDIAQVDVFNVLGQNLVSHRNVQNNKEVLLHNQSFSSKQLFLVVVTDKAGNKKSFKVMNFLN
;
A
#
# COMPACT_ATOMS: atom_id res chain seq x y z
N MET A 1 -19.81 21.23 10.21
CA MET A 1 -20.90 20.50 10.91
C MET A 1 -20.65 19.00 11.10
N LYS A 2 -20.13 18.22 10.12
CA LYS A 2 -19.86 16.76 10.31
C LYS A 2 -19.11 16.43 11.62
N HIS A 3 -18.10 17.22 11.98
CA HIS A 3 -17.35 17.05 13.23
C HIS A 3 -18.22 17.30 14.48
N TYR A 4 -19.11 18.29 14.47
CA TYR A 4 -20.07 18.52 15.56
C TYR A 4 -21.09 17.39 15.71
N TYR A 5 -21.60 16.83 14.61
CA TYR A 5 -22.49 15.66 14.69
C TYR A 5 -21.74 14.39 15.11
N ARG A 6 -20.47 14.20 14.69
CA ARG A 6 -19.61 13.14 15.26
C ARG A 6 -19.37 13.36 16.75
N LEU A 7 -19.11 14.59 17.21
CA LEU A 7 -18.93 14.90 18.62
C LEU A 7 -20.22 14.67 19.43
N LEU A 8 -21.39 15.02 18.89
CA LEU A 8 -22.68 14.80 19.54
C LEU A 8 -23.05 13.32 19.58
N PHE A 9 -22.74 12.54 18.55
CA PHE A 9 -22.83 11.08 18.59
C PHE A 9 -21.86 10.49 19.62
N LEU A 10 -20.61 10.97 19.70
CA LEU A 10 -19.63 10.56 20.72
C LEU A 10 -20.00 11.00 22.15
N LEU A 11 -20.90 11.97 22.31
CA LEU A 11 -21.46 12.40 23.60
C LEU A 11 -22.78 11.71 23.97
N LEU A 12 -23.48 11.13 23.00
CA LEU A 12 -24.68 10.29 23.21
C LEU A 12 -24.35 8.80 23.34
N PHE A 13 -23.28 8.32 22.68
CA PHE A 13 -22.79 6.94 22.81
C PHE A 13 -22.57 6.49 24.27
N PRO A 14 -22.02 7.32 25.19
CA PRO A 14 -21.87 6.93 26.59
C PRO A 14 -23.19 6.63 27.31
N LEU A 15 -24.31 7.31 26.97
CA LEU A 15 -25.62 7.04 27.57
C LEU A 15 -26.32 5.80 26.99
N LEU A 16 -25.92 5.36 25.79
CA LEU A 16 -26.39 4.11 25.19
C LEU A 16 -25.49 2.92 25.56
N ALA A 17 -24.19 3.17 25.77
CA ALA A 17 -23.22 2.15 26.19
C ALA A 17 -23.31 1.81 27.69
N SER A 18 -23.93 2.66 28.51
CA SER A 18 -24.13 2.43 29.96
C SER A 18 -25.26 1.45 30.30
N ALA A 19 -25.93 0.88 29.29
CA ALA A 19 -27.09 0.00 29.47
C ALA A 19 -26.80 -1.49 29.18
N GLN A 20 -25.57 -1.87 28.88
CA GLN A 20 -25.14 -3.25 28.60
C GLN A 20 -24.26 -3.83 29.73
N PRO A 21 -24.20 -5.16 29.93
CA PRO A 21 -23.31 -5.76 30.93
C PRO A 21 -21.83 -5.46 30.65
N ALA A 22 -21.17 -4.78 31.59
CA ALA A 22 -19.79 -4.31 31.43
C ALA A 22 -18.72 -5.42 31.50
N HIS A 23 -19.12 -6.64 31.90
CA HIS A 23 -18.24 -7.74 32.26
C HIS A 23 -17.76 -8.61 31.07
N GLY A 24 -18.19 -8.31 29.84
CA GLY A 24 -17.64 -8.93 28.61
C GLY A 24 -17.87 -10.44 28.43
N LYS A 25 -18.83 -11.03 29.15
CA LYS A 25 -19.26 -12.45 29.01
C LYS A 25 -20.69 -12.50 28.47
N LYS A 26 -21.09 -13.62 27.87
CA LYS A 26 -22.48 -13.84 27.45
C LYS A 26 -23.34 -14.19 28.67
N VAL A 27 -24.51 -13.56 28.77
CA VAL A 27 -25.58 -13.93 29.69
C VAL A 27 -26.80 -14.15 28.81
N VAL A 28 -27.23 -15.41 28.70
CA VAL A 28 -28.33 -15.85 27.85
C VAL A 28 -29.53 -16.18 28.73
N GLY A 29 -30.55 -15.33 28.75
CA GLY A 29 -31.77 -15.63 29.50
C GLY A 29 -32.78 -16.39 28.65
N TYR A 30 -33.32 -17.50 29.13
CA TYR A 30 -34.51 -18.11 28.52
C TYR A 30 -35.77 -17.44 29.08
N TYR A 31 -36.69 -17.12 28.18
CA TYR A 31 -38.02 -16.60 28.50
C TYR A 31 -39.06 -17.48 27.82
N ALA A 32 -39.90 -18.15 28.60
CA ALA A 32 -40.95 -18.95 28.02
C ALA A 32 -42.19 -18.12 27.63
N GLN A 33 -42.76 -18.45 26.47
CA GLN A 33 -43.99 -17.89 25.89
C GLN A 33 -45.17 -17.91 26.86
N TRP A 34 -45.30 -18.99 27.66
CA TRP A 34 -46.34 -19.16 28.67
C TRP A 34 -46.13 -18.33 29.95
N SER A 35 -45.00 -17.62 30.10
CA SER A 35 -44.72 -16.83 31.31
C SER A 35 -45.70 -15.67 31.53
N ILE A 36 -46.48 -15.30 30.51
CA ILE A 36 -47.55 -14.29 30.59
C ILE A 36 -48.76 -14.71 31.45
N TYR A 37 -48.97 -16.03 31.64
CA TYR A 37 -50.18 -16.56 32.27
C TYR A 37 -50.07 -16.59 33.79
N ALA A 38 -50.28 -17.76 34.43
CA ALA A 38 -50.24 -17.90 35.89
C ALA A 38 -48.89 -17.48 36.52
N ARG A 39 -47.81 -17.42 35.73
CA ARG A 39 -46.51 -16.88 36.16
C ARG A 39 -46.46 -15.35 36.30
N ASP A 40 -47.38 -14.58 35.71
CA ASP A 40 -47.38 -13.11 35.71
C ASP A 40 -45.96 -12.51 35.46
N PHE A 41 -45.27 -12.99 34.43
CA PHE A 41 -43.94 -12.53 34.07
C PHE A 41 -43.90 -12.11 32.59
N ASN A 42 -44.57 -11.01 32.28
CA ASN A 42 -44.61 -10.44 30.92
C ASN A 42 -43.26 -9.83 30.49
N VAL A 43 -42.97 -9.84 29.19
CA VAL A 43 -41.71 -9.37 28.58
C VAL A 43 -41.22 -7.99 29.08
N PRO A 44 -42.08 -6.98 29.35
CA PRO A 44 -41.64 -5.69 29.91
C PRO A 44 -40.98 -5.76 31.30
N LYS A 45 -41.18 -6.87 32.05
CA LYS A 45 -40.58 -7.12 33.37
C LYS A 45 -39.12 -7.64 33.27
N ILE A 46 -38.61 -7.93 32.07
CA ILE A 46 -37.22 -8.37 31.84
C ILE A 46 -36.24 -7.20 31.97
N ASP A 47 -35.23 -7.35 32.83
CA ASP A 47 -34.11 -6.41 32.91
C ASP A 47 -33.00 -6.73 31.90
N GLY A 48 -33.17 -6.22 30.68
CA GLY A 48 -32.21 -6.38 29.59
C GLY A 48 -30.83 -5.74 29.82
N SER A 49 -30.59 -4.97 30.89
CA SER A 49 -29.23 -4.45 31.15
C SER A 49 -28.28 -5.49 31.77
N LYS A 50 -28.81 -6.61 32.28
CA LYS A 50 -28.02 -7.74 32.81
C LYS A 50 -27.92 -8.92 31.84
N LEU A 51 -28.62 -8.83 30.70
CA LEU A 51 -28.61 -9.84 29.65
C LEU A 51 -27.83 -9.32 28.44
N THR A 52 -27.16 -10.23 27.73
CA THR A 52 -26.64 -9.95 26.39
C THR A 52 -27.44 -10.69 25.32
N HIS A 53 -28.07 -11.82 25.66
CA HIS A 53 -28.92 -12.59 24.76
C HIS A 53 -30.20 -13.04 25.50
N LEU A 54 -31.28 -13.24 24.75
CA LEU A 54 -32.59 -13.68 25.20
C LEU A 54 -33.10 -14.76 24.23
N ASN A 55 -33.34 -15.96 24.71
CA ASN A 55 -33.91 -17.06 23.93
C ASN A 55 -35.42 -17.15 24.23
N TYR A 56 -36.24 -16.77 23.26
CA TYR A 56 -37.70 -16.82 23.35
C TYR A 56 -38.19 -18.24 23.06
N SER A 57 -38.91 -18.85 24.00
CA SER A 57 -39.01 -20.30 24.12
C SER A 57 -40.47 -20.77 24.28
N PHE A 58 -41.00 -21.72 23.51
CA PHE A 58 -40.43 -22.39 22.34
C PHE A 58 -41.33 -22.20 21.14
N TYR A 59 -40.73 -22.15 19.96
CA TYR A 59 -41.41 -22.47 18.73
C TYR A 59 -41.29 -23.98 18.47
N GLY A 60 -42.35 -24.59 17.97
CA GLY A 60 -42.28 -25.93 17.41
C GLY A 60 -41.87 -25.90 15.94
N THR A 61 -42.00 -27.05 15.29
CA THR A 61 -42.02 -27.17 13.83
C THR A 61 -43.34 -27.76 13.36
N THR A 62 -43.58 -27.66 12.05
CA THR A 62 -44.56 -28.47 11.32
C THR A 62 -43.80 -29.29 10.30
N TYR A 63 -44.08 -30.59 10.25
CA TYR A 63 -43.43 -31.53 9.34
C TYR A 63 -44.45 -32.55 8.83
N ASP A 64 -44.58 -32.64 7.51
CA ASP A 64 -45.27 -33.72 6.82
C ASP A 64 -44.21 -34.51 6.02
N PRO A 65 -43.98 -35.80 6.30
CA PRO A 65 -43.04 -36.61 5.53
C PRO A 65 -43.46 -36.83 4.07
N ALA A 66 -44.74 -36.62 3.71
CA ALA A 66 -45.21 -36.64 2.33
C ALA A 66 -44.94 -35.31 1.58
N HIS A 67 -44.78 -34.21 2.31
CA HIS A 67 -44.61 -32.86 1.78
C HIS A 67 -43.48 -32.09 2.52
N PRO A 68 -42.23 -32.61 2.54
CA PRO A 68 -41.14 -32.04 3.33
C PRO A 68 -40.77 -30.59 2.91
N GLU A 69 -41.08 -30.17 1.69
CA GLU A 69 -40.96 -28.79 1.22
C GLU A 69 -41.87 -27.79 1.94
N ASN A 70 -42.92 -28.28 2.62
CA ASN A 70 -43.82 -27.48 3.45
C ASN A 70 -43.40 -27.41 4.93
N THR A 71 -42.20 -27.88 5.29
CA THR A 71 -41.67 -27.83 6.67
C THR A 71 -41.46 -26.37 7.12
N LYS A 72 -42.08 -25.98 8.23
CA LYS A 72 -42.07 -24.59 8.73
C LYS A 72 -41.95 -24.51 10.26
N LEU A 73 -41.60 -23.31 10.73
CA LEU A 73 -41.72 -22.92 12.13
C LEU A 73 -43.19 -22.98 12.59
N LYS A 74 -43.42 -23.28 13.87
CA LYS A 74 -44.75 -23.34 14.47
C LYS A 74 -44.82 -22.49 15.73
N CYS A 75 -45.52 -21.36 15.66
CA CYS A 75 -46.06 -20.69 16.84
C CYS A 75 -46.94 -21.69 17.62
N LEU A 76 -46.67 -21.87 18.91
CA LEU A 76 -47.41 -22.80 19.76
C LEU A 76 -48.60 -22.14 20.48
N ASP A 77 -48.56 -20.82 20.63
CA ASP A 77 -49.57 -20.01 21.29
C ASP A 77 -49.69 -18.64 20.58
N THR A 78 -50.68 -18.52 19.69
CA THR A 78 -50.92 -17.28 18.93
C THR A 78 -51.41 -16.14 19.83
N TYR A 79 -52.10 -16.48 20.92
CA TYR A 79 -52.58 -15.49 21.86
C TYR A 79 -51.40 -14.80 22.54
N ALA A 80 -50.49 -15.60 23.11
CA ALA A 80 -49.30 -15.08 23.77
C ALA A 80 -48.38 -14.30 22.82
N ASP A 81 -48.21 -14.77 21.58
CA ASP A 81 -47.32 -14.12 20.61
C ASP A 81 -47.89 -12.84 20.00
N PHE A 82 -49.17 -12.84 19.62
CA PHE A 82 -49.72 -11.89 18.65
C PHE A 82 -51.05 -11.23 19.03
N GLU A 83 -51.73 -11.66 20.11
CA GLU A 83 -53.06 -11.14 20.48
C GLU A 83 -53.09 -10.49 21.86
N HIS A 84 -52.26 -10.97 22.81
CA HIS A 84 -52.19 -10.49 24.19
C HIS A 84 -51.91 -8.97 24.24
N MET A 85 -52.62 -8.25 25.12
CA MET A 85 -52.54 -6.79 25.24
C MET A 85 -52.24 -6.36 26.68
N GLU A 86 -50.97 -6.47 27.07
CA GLU A 86 -50.40 -5.83 28.26
C GLU A 86 -49.39 -4.74 27.83
N GLY A 87 -48.38 -4.41 28.66
CA GLY A 87 -47.20 -3.60 28.29
C GLY A 87 -47.43 -2.14 27.90
N GLY A 88 -48.67 -1.71 27.70
CA GLY A 88 -49.00 -0.46 27.00
C GLY A 88 -49.07 -0.61 25.47
N ILE A 89 -49.37 -1.81 24.97
CA ILE A 89 -49.60 -2.09 23.55
C ILE A 89 -50.77 -1.22 23.01
N PRO A 90 -50.56 -0.39 21.97
CA PRO A 90 -51.64 0.30 21.27
C PRO A 90 -52.63 -0.68 20.63
N TRP A 91 -53.93 -0.38 20.72
CA TRP A 91 -54.98 -1.25 20.20
C TRP A 91 -54.90 -1.49 18.68
N ASP A 92 -54.27 -0.56 17.96
CA ASP A 92 -54.04 -0.50 16.52
C ASP A 92 -52.62 -0.97 16.11
N ALA A 93 -51.82 -1.47 17.05
CA ALA A 93 -50.50 -2.00 16.73
C ALA A 93 -50.58 -3.18 15.73
N PRO A 94 -49.78 -3.19 14.64
CA PRO A 94 -49.89 -4.19 13.57
C PRO A 94 -49.36 -5.58 13.98
N VAL A 95 -48.68 -5.66 15.12
CA VAL A 95 -48.28 -6.87 15.84
C VAL A 95 -48.52 -6.54 17.32
N LYS A 96 -49.03 -7.50 18.11
CA LYS A 96 -49.29 -7.35 19.55
C LYS A 96 -48.52 -8.43 20.32
N GLY A 97 -49.01 -8.81 21.50
CA GLY A 97 -48.45 -9.87 22.33
C GLY A 97 -46.96 -9.72 22.64
N ASN A 98 -46.34 -10.86 22.95
CA ASN A 98 -44.91 -10.94 23.23
C ASN A 98 -44.06 -10.41 22.07
N PHE A 99 -44.49 -10.53 20.81
CA PHE A 99 -43.69 -10.04 19.68
C PHE A 99 -43.62 -8.50 19.60
N TYR A 100 -44.67 -7.79 19.99
CA TYR A 100 -44.59 -6.33 20.17
C TYR A 100 -43.68 -5.97 21.35
N ASP A 101 -43.82 -6.63 22.49
CA ASP A 101 -43.04 -6.29 23.68
C ASP A 101 -41.56 -6.70 23.55
N LEU A 102 -41.22 -7.75 22.80
CA LEU A 102 -39.83 -8.07 22.42
C LEU A 102 -39.23 -7.00 21.52
N MET A 103 -40.00 -6.48 20.55
CA MET A 103 -39.58 -5.32 19.75
C MET A 103 -39.36 -4.08 20.64
N LYS A 104 -40.19 -3.87 21.68
CA LYS A 104 -40.00 -2.77 22.65
C LYS A 104 -38.81 -3.00 23.58
N LEU A 105 -38.58 -4.22 24.03
CA LEU A 105 -37.40 -4.59 24.82
C LEU A 105 -36.11 -4.35 24.00
N LYS A 106 -36.11 -4.71 22.71
CA LYS A 106 -35.04 -4.40 21.76
C LYS A 106 -34.81 -2.90 21.56
N GLN A 107 -35.89 -2.11 21.49
CA GLN A 107 -35.81 -0.64 21.41
C GLN A 107 -35.27 -0.01 22.70
N LYS A 108 -35.58 -0.59 23.88
CA LYS A 108 -35.09 -0.18 25.21
C LYS A 108 -33.63 -0.59 25.45
N TYR A 109 -33.22 -1.75 24.96
CA TYR A 109 -31.89 -2.35 25.15
C TYR A 109 -31.27 -2.78 23.80
N PRO A 110 -30.74 -1.85 22.99
CA PRO A 110 -30.28 -2.16 21.61
C PRO A 110 -29.12 -3.17 21.52
N HIS A 111 -28.38 -3.40 22.60
CA HIS A 111 -27.32 -4.42 22.68
C HIS A 111 -27.87 -5.85 22.78
N LEU A 112 -29.06 -6.02 23.36
CA LEU A 112 -29.67 -7.32 23.65
C LEU A 112 -29.95 -8.09 22.36
N LYS A 113 -29.53 -9.35 22.31
CA LYS A 113 -29.77 -10.26 21.18
C LYS A 113 -30.99 -11.13 21.44
N ILE A 114 -32.00 -11.09 20.58
CA ILE A 114 -33.23 -11.87 20.73
C ILE A 114 -33.20 -13.00 19.70
N LEU A 115 -33.22 -14.24 20.16
CA LEU A 115 -33.29 -15.45 19.34
C LEU A 115 -34.63 -16.13 19.61
N ILE A 116 -35.18 -16.80 18.61
CA ILE A 116 -36.26 -17.79 18.82
C ILE A 116 -35.60 -19.14 19.06
N SER A 117 -35.92 -19.80 20.17
CA SER A 117 -35.51 -21.18 20.43
C SER A 117 -36.57 -22.15 19.93
N VAL A 118 -36.14 -23.18 19.20
CA VAL A 118 -36.99 -24.09 18.44
C VAL A 118 -36.80 -25.52 18.94
N GLY A 119 -37.86 -26.11 19.48
CA GLY A 119 -37.86 -27.45 20.08
C GLY A 119 -38.08 -27.43 21.60
N GLY A 120 -37.09 -27.92 22.36
CA GLY A 120 -37.22 -28.26 23.78
C GLY A 120 -38.02 -29.55 24.01
N TRP A 121 -37.95 -30.09 25.23
CA TRP A 121 -38.38 -31.44 25.63
C TRP A 121 -39.67 -31.94 24.97
N THR A 122 -40.73 -31.13 24.97
CA THR A 122 -42.06 -31.57 24.49
C THR A 122 -42.38 -31.19 23.04
N LYS A 123 -41.45 -30.57 22.29
CA LYS A 123 -41.69 -30.07 20.91
C LYS A 123 -40.54 -30.33 19.92
N GLY A 124 -39.43 -30.94 20.34
CA GLY A 124 -38.28 -31.32 19.50
C GLY A 124 -38.47 -32.60 18.64
N GLN A 125 -39.61 -33.29 18.75
CA GLN A 125 -39.82 -34.65 18.24
C GLN A 125 -39.63 -34.81 16.72
N ASP A 126 -39.88 -33.75 15.92
CA ASP A 126 -39.70 -33.77 14.46
C ASP A 126 -38.29 -33.32 13.99
N LEU A 127 -37.41 -32.86 14.89
CA LEU A 127 -36.10 -32.32 14.50
C LEU A 127 -35.19 -33.38 13.85
N SER A 128 -35.26 -34.65 14.26
CA SER A 128 -34.51 -35.76 13.64
C SER A 128 -34.88 -35.96 12.15
N PRO A 129 -36.15 -36.26 11.77
CA PRO A 129 -36.50 -36.42 10.36
C PRO A 129 -36.38 -35.14 9.53
N ILE A 130 -36.61 -33.95 10.12
CA ILE A 130 -36.36 -32.67 9.44
C ILE A 130 -34.86 -32.52 9.11
N ALA A 131 -33.98 -32.74 10.08
CA ALA A 131 -32.53 -32.59 9.90
C ALA A 131 -31.98 -33.63 8.92
N ALA A 132 -32.50 -34.86 8.92
CA ALA A 132 -32.12 -35.91 7.98
C ALA A 132 -32.52 -35.57 6.53
N SER A 133 -33.75 -35.07 6.31
CA SER A 133 -34.27 -34.75 4.98
C SER A 133 -33.62 -33.48 4.40
N PRO A 134 -32.94 -33.55 3.22
CA PRO A 134 -32.36 -32.37 2.57
C PRO A 134 -33.39 -31.28 2.24
N VAL A 135 -34.62 -31.69 1.91
CA VAL A 135 -35.71 -30.79 1.55
C VAL A 135 -36.26 -30.10 2.81
N ALA A 136 -36.52 -30.86 3.88
CA ALA A 136 -37.12 -30.32 5.10
C ALA A 136 -36.20 -29.33 5.84
N ARG A 137 -34.90 -29.64 5.98
CA ARG A 137 -33.95 -28.69 6.58
C ARG A 137 -33.76 -27.41 5.76
N ALA A 138 -33.88 -27.49 4.43
CA ALA A 138 -33.81 -26.33 3.56
C ALA A 138 -35.10 -25.48 3.65
N ALA A 139 -36.26 -26.11 3.67
CA ALA A 139 -37.55 -25.45 3.88
C ALA A 139 -37.61 -24.74 5.24
N LEU A 140 -37.25 -25.41 6.33
CA LEU A 140 -37.21 -24.81 7.67
C LEU A 140 -36.22 -23.65 7.75
N ALA A 141 -35.02 -23.77 7.17
CA ALA A 141 -34.03 -22.68 7.13
C ALA A 141 -34.50 -21.47 6.30
N ALA A 142 -35.23 -21.70 5.20
CA ALA A 142 -35.85 -20.63 4.41
C ALA A 142 -37.01 -19.96 5.17
N ASP A 143 -37.83 -20.73 5.88
CA ASP A 143 -38.92 -20.21 6.72
C ASP A 143 -38.38 -19.38 7.89
N MET A 144 -37.30 -19.81 8.53
CA MET A 144 -36.53 -19.00 9.50
C MET A 144 -36.04 -17.67 8.90
N ALA A 145 -35.53 -17.67 7.67
CA ALA A 145 -35.12 -16.43 7.00
C ALA A 145 -36.32 -15.51 6.71
N ASN A 146 -37.46 -16.05 6.26
CA ASN A 146 -38.70 -15.30 6.06
C ASN A 146 -39.28 -14.74 7.37
N PHE A 147 -39.18 -15.49 8.46
CA PHE A 147 -39.57 -15.05 9.80
C PHE A 147 -38.74 -13.85 10.27
N ILE A 148 -37.43 -13.85 9.99
CA ILE A 148 -36.53 -12.72 10.25
C ILE A 148 -36.81 -11.51 9.34
N VAL A 149 -37.32 -11.71 8.12
CA VAL A 149 -37.81 -10.60 7.28
C VAL A 149 -39.09 -10.00 7.85
N THR A 150 -39.98 -10.83 8.40
CA THR A 150 -41.25 -10.42 9.03
C THR A 150 -41.02 -9.71 10.38
N TYR A 151 -40.04 -10.18 11.16
CA TYR A 151 -39.68 -9.63 12.48
C TYR A 151 -38.18 -9.25 12.54
N PRO A 152 -37.75 -8.14 11.90
CA PRO A 152 -36.32 -7.78 11.75
C PRO A 152 -35.54 -7.59 13.06
N PHE A 153 -36.23 -7.42 14.19
CA PHE A 153 -35.64 -7.29 15.52
C PHE A 153 -35.08 -8.61 16.09
N ILE A 154 -35.50 -9.76 15.55
CA ILE A 154 -34.94 -11.08 15.87
C ILE A 154 -33.52 -11.17 15.27
N ASP A 155 -32.52 -11.45 16.11
CA ASP A 155 -31.12 -11.55 15.71
C ASP A 155 -30.73 -12.94 15.19
N GLY A 156 -31.53 -13.99 15.41
CA GLY A 156 -31.24 -15.34 14.93
C GLY A 156 -32.14 -16.43 15.51
N PHE A 157 -31.70 -17.69 15.38
CA PHE A 157 -32.39 -18.87 15.89
C PHE A 157 -31.46 -19.77 16.69
N ASP A 158 -32.07 -20.44 17.65
CA ASP A 158 -31.46 -21.43 18.53
C ASP A 158 -32.20 -22.77 18.35
N ILE A 159 -31.47 -23.87 18.12
CA ILE A 159 -32.09 -25.21 18.02
C ILE A 159 -31.92 -25.91 19.36
N ASP A 160 -33.05 -26.19 20.01
CA ASP A 160 -33.10 -26.98 21.23
C ASP A 160 -33.65 -28.37 20.90
N TRP A 161 -32.73 -29.29 20.59
CA TRP A 161 -33.09 -30.67 20.25
C TRP A 161 -32.75 -31.58 21.43
N GLU A 162 -33.81 -32.13 22.04
CA GLU A 162 -33.73 -33.03 23.19
C GLU A 162 -34.14 -34.48 22.85
N TYR A 163 -33.24 -35.38 22.41
CA TYR A 163 -31.84 -35.16 21.99
C TYR A 163 -31.52 -35.93 20.69
N PRO A 164 -30.46 -35.53 19.95
CA PRO A 164 -29.84 -36.36 18.91
C PRO A 164 -29.48 -37.76 19.44
N LEU A 165 -29.64 -38.80 18.61
CA LEU A 165 -29.29 -40.22 18.83
C LEU A 165 -30.02 -40.97 19.97
N SER A 166 -30.27 -40.34 21.12
CA SER A 166 -30.78 -41.03 22.33
C SER A 166 -31.26 -40.09 23.42
N GLY A 167 -32.38 -40.41 24.08
CA GLY A 167 -32.97 -39.60 25.16
C GLY A 167 -33.94 -38.54 24.64
N GLY A 168 -34.54 -37.76 25.53
CA GLY A 168 -35.78 -37.04 25.26
C GLY A 168 -36.99 -37.84 25.73
N THR A 169 -38.18 -37.48 25.23
CA THR A 169 -39.45 -38.10 25.63
C THR A 169 -39.57 -39.57 25.24
N ASP A 170 -40.14 -40.40 26.10
CA ASP A 170 -40.33 -41.84 25.85
C ASP A 170 -41.71 -42.18 25.26
N GLY A 171 -42.64 -41.21 25.23
CA GLY A 171 -43.98 -41.36 24.67
C GLY A 171 -45.03 -41.84 25.67
N THR A 172 -44.64 -42.04 26.94
CA THR A 172 -45.60 -42.22 28.03
C THR A 172 -46.11 -40.89 28.57
N GLU A 173 -45.41 -39.77 28.33
CA GLU A 173 -45.66 -38.53 29.06
C GLU A 173 -46.97 -37.83 28.66
N ILE A 174 -47.77 -37.37 29.63
CA ILE A 174 -49.08 -36.73 29.42
C ILE A 174 -49.08 -35.27 29.90
N VAL A 175 -49.10 -34.33 28.97
CA VAL A 175 -49.19 -32.89 29.26
C VAL A 175 -50.59 -32.37 28.90
N ASN A 176 -51.29 -31.77 29.86
CA ASN A 176 -52.66 -31.25 29.70
C ASN A 176 -53.66 -32.29 29.13
N GLY A 177 -53.49 -33.57 29.49
CA GLY A 177 -54.32 -34.68 29.02
C GLY A 177 -53.97 -35.22 27.63
N MET A 178 -52.96 -34.66 26.96
CA MET A 178 -52.46 -35.13 25.65
C MET A 178 -51.11 -35.83 25.82
N PRO A 179 -50.91 -37.03 25.22
CA PRO A 179 -49.61 -37.67 25.22
C PRO A 179 -48.61 -36.87 24.37
N VAL A 180 -47.40 -36.68 24.88
CA VAL A 180 -46.26 -36.15 24.13
C VAL A 180 -45.69 -37.30 23.29
N PRO A 181 -45.41 -37.12 21.98
CA PRO A 181 -44.86 -38.20 21.18
C PRO A 181 -43.45 -38.62 21.66
N PRO A 182 -43.05 -39.89 21.47
CA PRO A 182 -41.67 -40.31 21.73
C PRO A 182 -40.69 -39.57 20.82
N GLN A 183 -39.50 -39.27 21.32
CA GLN A 183 -38.45 -38.63 20.55
C GLN A 183 -37.99 -39.54 19.39
N LYS A 184 -37.85 -38.96 18.20
CA LYS A 184 -37.39 -39.64 16.99
C LYS A 184 -35.86 -39.58 16.89
N TYR A 185 -35.26 -40.65 16.36
CA TYR A 185 -33.81 -40.79 16.21
C TYR A 185 -33.42 -41.28 14.83
N SER A 186 -32.21 -40.92 14.40
CA SER A 186 -31.50 -41.47 13.25
C SER A 186 -30.05 -41.76 13.63
N PRO A 187 -29.41 -42.86 13.16
CA PRO A 187 -28.01 -43.15 13.45
C PRO A 187 -27.02 -42.03 13.05
N ASP A 188 -27.44 -41.14 12.15
CA ASP A 188 -26.68 -39.99 11.67
C ASP A 188 -27.13 -38.65 12.28
N ASP A 189 -27.97 -38.61 13.33
CA ASP A 189 -28.50 -37.36 13.92
C ASP A 189 -27.42 -36.33 14.22
N ASN A 190 -26.26 -36.79 14.71
CA ASN A 190 -25.11 -35.93 15.03
C ASN A 190 -24.49 -35.25 13.78
N LYS A 191 -24.58 -35.88 12.60
CA LYS A 191 -24.22 -35.29 11.29
C LYS A 191 -25.37 -34.44 10.75
N ASN A 192 -26.61 -34.91 10.90
CA ASN A 192 -27.81 -34.24 10.42
C ASN A 192 -27.99 -32.88 11.12
N LEU A 193 -27.66 -32.77 12.41
CA LEU A 193 -27.59 -31.50 13.13
C LEU A 193 -26.58 -30.54 12.47
N VAL A 194 -25.36 -30.99 12.14
CA VAL A 194 -24.37 -30.18 11.41
C VAL A 194 -24.91 -29.75 10.04
N LEU A 195 -25.66 -30.60 9.33
CA LEU A 195 -26.28 -30.28 8.04
C LEU A 195 -27.47 -29.31 8.15
N LEU A 196 -28.25 -29.37 9.23
CA LEU A 196 -29.30 -28.40 9.54
C LEU A 196 -28.68 -27.03 9.84
N LEU A 197 -27.65 -26.98 10.70
CA LEU A 197 -26.92 -25.76 11.03
C LEU A 197 -26.21 -25.16 9.81
N LYS A 198 -25.76 -25.99 8.87
CA LYS A 198 -25.26 -25.56 7.54
C LYS A 198 -26.34 -24.84 6.74
N ALA A 199 -27.52 -25.45 6.61
CA ALA A 199 -28.65 -24.86 5.88
C ALA A 199 -29.11 -23.54 6.52
N MET A 200 -29.20 -23.49 7.85
CA MET A 200 -29.49 -22.27 8.63
C MET A 200 -28.46 -21.17 8.36
N ARG A 201 -27.15 -21.46 8.46
CA ARG A 201 -26.09 -20.49 8.19
C ARG A 201 -26.08 -20.01 6.74
N GLN A 202 -26.48 -20.86 5.78
CA GLN A 202 -26.62 -20.48 4.37
C GLN A 202 -27.84 -19.58 4.11
N ALA A 203 -28.98 -19.85 4.76
CA ALA A 203 -30.20 -19.06 4.61
C ALA A 203 -30.14 -17.69 5.32
N MET A 204 -29.46 -17.62 6.48
CA MET A 204 -29.36 -16.39 7.28
C MET A 204 -27.91 -16.09 7.73
N PRO A 205 -26.98 -15.79 6.80
CA PRO A 205 -25.55 -15.68 7.09
C PRO A 205 -25.19 -14.60 8.11
N ASN A 206 -25.93 -13.49 8.13
CA ASN A 206 -25.68 -12.32 9.00
C ASN A 206 -26.48 -12.33 10.32
N LYS A 207 -26.97 -13.50 10.73
CA LYS A 207 -27.80 -13.70 11.93
C LYS A 207 -27.18 -14.79 12.83
N LEU A 208 -27.63 -14.86 14.07
CA LEU A 208 -27.13 -15.84 15.03
C LEU A 208 -27.68 -17.24 14.72
N VAL A 209 -26.79 -18.22 14.73
CA VAL A 209 -27.14 -19.65 14.69
C VAL A 209 -26.53 -20.28 15.94
N THR A 210 -27.37 -20.87 16.79
CA THR A 210 -26.94 -21.49 18.05
C THR A 210 -27.68 -22.79 18.31
N ILE A 211 -27.23 -23.55 19.29
CA ILE A 211 -27.98 -24.69 19.83
C ILE A 211 -27.98 -24.65 21.35
N ALA A 212 -29.04 -25.22 21.93
CA ALA A 212 -29.01 -25.82 23.25
C ALA A 212 -28.55 -27.28 23.13
N ALA A 213 -27.68 -27.71 24.04
CA ALA A 213 -27.03 -29.01 23.98
C ALA A 213 -27.14 -29.76 25.33
N GLY A 214 -27.46 -31.05 25.25
CA GLY A 214 -27.88 -31.86 26.38
C GLY A 214 -26.84 -32.03 27.50
N ASN A 215 -27.35 -32.44 28.66
CA ASN A 215 -26.58 -32.73 29.88
C ASN A 215 -26.04 -34.18 29.96
N ASN A 216 -26.35 -35.05 28.98
CA ASN A 216 -26.09 -36.49 29.02
C ASN A 216 -24.59 -36.81 28.91
N VAL A 217 -23.85 -36.60 29.99
CA VAL A 217 -22.38 -36.76 30.13
C VAL A 217 -21.85 -38.05 29.51
N ARG A 218 -22.61 -39.14 29.62
CA ARG A 218 -22.23 -40.49 29.16
C ARG A 218 -22.40 -40.71 27.65
N ASN A 219 -23.13 -39.85 26.95
CA ASN A 219 -23.39 -39.95 25.50
C ASN A 219 -23.11 -38.68 24.69
N VAL A 220 -22.89 -37.53 25.33
CA VAL A 220 -22.70 -36.22 24.69
C VAL A 220 -21.63 -36.23 23.58
N SER A 221 -20.54 -37.00 23.76
CA SER A 221 -19.44 -37.19 22.81
C SER A 221 -19.80 -38.03 21.56
N LYS A 222 -20.99 -38.64 21.55
CA LYS A 222 -21.64 -39.24 20.38
C LYS A 222 -22.66 -38.27 19.76
N GLN A 223 -23.46 -37.62 20.60
CA GLN A 223 -24.61 -36.79 20.19
C GLN A 223 -24.19 -35.52 19.44
N TYR A 224 -23.04 -34.94 19.79
CA TYR A 224 -22.58 -33.66 19.23
C TYR A 224 -21.19 -33.80 18.59
N LEU A 225 -21.04 -33.26 17.38
CA LEU A 225 -19.78 -33.25 16.64
C LEU A 225 -19.07 -31.91 16.78
N GLY A 226 -17.79 -31.96 17.16
CA GLY A 226 -16.87 -30.83 17.25
C GLY A 226 -15.48 -31.18 16.69
N PRO A 227 -14.51 -30.26 16.78
CA PRO A 227 -13.18 -30.40 16.19
C PRO A 227 -12.44 -31.71 16.50
N ASN A 228 -12.60 -32.27 17.71
CA ASN A 228 -11.83 -33.45 18.14
C ASN A 228 -12.48 -34.78 17.72
N ASN A 229 -13.82 -34.86 17.69
CA ASN A 229 -14.53 -36.12 17.39
C ASN A 229 -15.12 -36.20 15.96
N ARG A 230 -15.32 -35.09 15.23
CA ARG A 230 -15.93 -35.07 13.87
C ARG A 230 -15.30 -36.08 12.89
N ALA A 231 -13.99 -36.28 12.96
CA ALA A 231 -13.25 -37.19 12.10
C ALA A 231 -13.65 -38.67 12.31
N GLN A 232 -14.01 -39.06 13.52
CA GLN A 232 -14.51 -40.42 13.85
C GLN A 232 -15.81 -40.74 13.09
N TYR A 233 -16.61 -39.72 12.78
CA TYR A 233 -17.90 -39.83 12.09
C TYR A 233 -17.80 -39.49 10.59
N GLY A 234 -16.59 -39.32 10.06
CA GLY A 234 -16.34 -39.01 8.64
C GLY A 234 -16.67 -37.56 8.23
N MET A 235 -16.81 -36.64 9.19
CA MET A 235 -17.20 -35.25 8.94
C MET A 235 -16.00 -34.31 8.92
N THR A 236 -15.92 -33.44 7.90
CA THR A 236 -14.92 -32.37 7.78
C THR A 236 -15.32 -31.07 8.47
N GLU A 237 -16.62 -30.89 8.69
CA GLU A 237 -17.26 -29.72 9.31
C GLU A 237 -18.02 -30.18 10.56
N ASP A 238 -18.28 -29.27 11.50
CA ASP A 238 -18.85 -29.59 12.82
C ASP A 238 -19.66 -28.42 13.39
N ILE A 239 -20.31 -28.58 14.55
CA ILE A 239 -21.20 -27.54 15.10
C ILE A 239 -20.49 -26.21 15.37
N SER A 240 -19.18 -26.21 15.67
CA SER A 240 -18.39 -24.98 15.86
C SER A 240 -18.09 -24.22 14.56
N THR A 241 -18.27 -24.88 13.41
CA THR A 241 -18.12 -24.30 12.07
C THR A 241 -19.28 -23.34 11.76
N TYR A 242 -20.49 -23.62 12.23
CA TYR A 242 -21.70 -22.85 11.90
C TYR A 242 -22.29 -22.08 13.08
N CYS A 243 -22.20 -22.58 14.31
CA CYS A 243 -22.76 -21.91 15.48
C CYS A 243 -21.88 -20.72 15.92
N ASP A 244 -22.52 -19.60 16.29
CA ASP A 244 -21.85 -18.47 16.95
C ASP A 244 -21.38 -18.84 18.35
N TYR A 245 -22.23 -19.57 19.07
CA TYR A 245 -22.00 -20.18 20.37
C TYR A 245 -22.94 -21.38 20.56
N ILE A 246 -22.69 -22.19 21.59
CA ILE A 246 -23.67 -23.19 22.06
C ILE A 246 -23.92 -22.97 23.55
N THR A 247 -25.17 -23.14 23.98
CA THR A 247 -25.52 -23.29 25.39
C THR A 247 -25.60 -24.77 25.72
N TYR A 248 -25.21 -25.18 26.94
CA TYR A 248 -25.35 -26.57 27.37
C TYR A 248 -25.97 -26.68 28.76
N PHE A 249 -26.78 -27.71 28.97
CA PHE A 249 -27.56 -27.88 30.20
C PHE A 249 -26.67 -28.24 31.39
N GLY A 250 -26.44 -27.25 32.26
CA GLY A 250 -25.73 -27.40 33.54
C GLY A 250 -26.68 -27.71 34.70
N TYR A 251 -27.72 -28.50 34.42
CA TYR A 251 -28.86 -28.78 35.29
C TYR A 251 -29.59 -30.04 34.81
N ASP A 252 -30.63 -30.46 35.53
CA ASP A 252 -31.40 -31.69 35.28
C ASP A 252 -30.55 -32.97 35.18
N PHE A 253 -29.37 -33.00 35.82
CA PHE A 253 -28.60 -34.24 35.96
C PHE A 253 -29.38 -35.22 36.84
N GLY A 254 -29.93 -34.73 37.95
CA GLY A 254 -30.66 -35.53 38.92
C GLY A 254 -31.94 -34.89 39.42
N GLY A 255 -32.96 -35.71 39.61
CA GLY A 255 -34.28 -35.28 40.06
C GLY A 255 -35.14 -36.46 40.50
N ASN A 256 -36.41 -36.15 40.77
CA ASN A 256 -37.44 -37.05 41.28
C ASN A 256 -37.78 -38.25 40.37
N TRP A 257 -37.32 -38.25 39.11
CA TRP A 257 -37.32 -39.45 38.26
C TRP A 257 -36.48 -40.61 38.85
N TYR A 258 -35.53 -40.29 39.73
CA TYR A 258 -34.88 -41.27 40.61
C TYR A 258 -35.66 -41.41 41.93
N ASP A 259 -35.95 -42.65 42.33
CA ASP A 259 -36.51 -42.98 43.66
C ASP A 259 -35.47 -42.87 44.80
N LYS A 260 -34.51 -41.95 44.65
CA LYS A 260 -33.44 -41.59 45.60
C LYS A 260 -33.13 -40.10 45.50
N THR A 261 -32.88 -39.44 46.62
CA THR A 261 -32.45 -38.03 46.65
C THR A 261 -31.09 -37.81 46.02
N CYS A 262 -30.99 -36.78 45.18
CA CYS A 262 -29.76 -36.35 44.49
C CYS A 262 -29.80 -34.85 44.16
N TYR A 263 -28.81 -34.36 43.41
CA TYR A 263 -28.68 -32.94 43.07
C TYR A 263 -29.23 -32.60 41.68
N ASN A 264 -29.84 -31.42 41.53
CA ASN A 264 -30.24 -30.87 40.22
C ASN A 264 -29.01 -30.52 39.36
N ALA A 265 -28.05 -29.80 39.94
CA ALA A 265 -26.94 -29.17 39.23
C ALA A 265 -25.60 -29.22 40.00
N PRO A 266 -25.03 -30.41 40.27
CA PRO A 266 -23.76 -30.54 41.00
C PRO A 266 -22.56 -30.02 40.18
N LEU A 267 -21.85 -29.01 40.67
CA LEU A 267 -20.69 -28.44 39.98
C LEU A 267 -19.57 -29.47 39.82
N TYR A 268 -19.32 -30.25 40.87
CA TYR A 268 -18.38 -31.37 40.87
C TYR A 268 -19.11 -32.65 41.27
N ALA A 269 -18.57 -33.82 40.90
CA ALA A 269 -19.11 -35.11 41.34
C ALA A 269 -19.02 -35.27 42.88
N SER A 270 -20.00 -35.96 43.47
CA SER A 270 -20.06 -36.22 44.91
C SER A 270 -19.03 -37.24 45.42
N GLY A 271 -18.56 -38.13 44.52
CA GLY A 271 -17.72 -39.27 44.86
C GLY A 271 -18.40 -40.38 45.66
N ASN A 272 -19.72 -40.29 45.92
CA ASN A 272 -20.46 -41.22 46.76
C ASN A 272 -21.19 -42.29 45.91
N PRO A 273 -20.87 -43.60 46.04
CA PRO A 273 -21.53 -44.65 45.24
C PRO A 273 -23.04 -44.82 45.47
N ASN A 274 -23.64 -44.16 46.46
CA ASN A 274 -25.10 -44.15 46.65
C ASN A 274 -25.83 -43.08 45.83
N ASP A 275 -25.12 -42.07 45.35
CA ASP A 275 -25.61 -41.00 44.47
C ASP A 275 -26.02 -41.59 43.10
N PRO A 276 -27.27 -41.41 42.64
CA PRO A 276 -27.68 -41.77 41.28
C PRO A 276 -26.76 -41.23 40.18
N LEU A 277 -26.12 -40.08 40.40
CA LEU A 277 -25.24 -39.41 39.45
C LEU A 277 -23.82 -40.01 39.41
N TYR A 278 -23.51 -40.93 40.32
CA TYR A 278 -22.22 -41.60 40.35
C TYR A 278 -22.02 -42.51 39.12
N GLY A 279 -20.77 -42.63 38.71
CA GLY A 279 -20.30 -43.70 37.85
C GLY A 279 -18.81 -43.88 38.05
N ALA A 280 -18.39 -45.13 38.23
CA ALA A 280 -17.00 -45.48 38.57
C ALA A 280 -15.97 -45.03 37.53
N THR A 281 -16.37 -44.85 36.27
CA THR A 281 -15.54 -44.29 35.18
C THR A 281 -15.83 -42.83 34.91
N GLN A 282 -17.09 -42.41 35.08
CA GLN A 282 -17.59 -41.08 34.71
C GLN A 282 -18.86 -40.80 35.53
N SER A 283 -18.86 -39.70 36.29
CA SER A 283 -19.99 -39.25 37.12
C SER A 283 -20.59 -37.95 36.56
N GLU A 284 -21.89 -37.79 36.70
CA GLU A 284 -22.65 -36.66 36.13
C GLU A 284 -22.49 -35.40 36.99
N SER A 285 -21.88 -34.37 36.41
CA SER A 285 -21.64 -33.07 37.03
C SER A 285 -21.30 -32.02 35.97
N LEU A 286 -21.43 -30.73 36.30
CA LEU A 286 -21.07 -29.66 35.37
C LEU A 286 -19.58 -29.69 35.00
N ASP A 287 -18.67 -30.04 35.92
CA ASP A 287 -17.23 -30.08 35.64
C ASP A 287 -16.85 -31.15 34.61
N GLU A 288 -17.42 -32.35 34.72
CA GLU A 288 -17.19 -33.42 33.74
C GLU A 288 -17.94 -33.17 32.42
N LEU A 289 -19.15 -32.58 32.45
CA LEU A 289 -19.82 -32.16 31.22
C LEU A 289 -18.99 -31.09 30.46
N THR A 290 -18.43 -30.13 31.19
CA THR A 290 -17.53 -29.11 30.65
C THR A 290 -16.24 -29.75 30.11
N ASN A 291 -15.70 -30.77 30.78
CA ASN A 291 -14.56 -31.56 30.32
C ASN A 291 -14.86 -32.28 28.99
N GLN A 292 -16.03 -32.92 28.86
CA GLN A 292 -16.46 -33.57 27.63
C GLN A 292 -16.55 -32.59 26.45
N TYR A 293 -17.23 -31.43 26.62
CA TYR A 293 -17.33 -30.43 25.55
C TYR A 293 -15.97 -29.85 25.15
N LEU A 294 -15.12 -29.48 26.11
CA LEU A 294 -13.82 -28.86 25.83
C LEU A 294 -12.78 -29.84 25.25
N ASN A 295 -12.67 -31.05 25.81
CA ASN A 295 -11.52 -31.93 25.56
C ASN A 295 -11.87 -33.14 24.67
N VAL A 296 -13.08 -33.71 24.78
CA VAL A 296 -13.49 -34.89 23.99
C VAL A 296 -14.17 -34.49 22.68
N ILE A 297 -15.07 -33.51 22.73
CA ILE A 297 -15.72 -32.94 21.54
C ILE A 297 -14.82 -31.87 20.88
N GLY A 298 -14.00 -31.16 21.68
CA GLY A 298 -13.05 -30.16 21.19
C GLY A 298 -13.66 -28.78 20.95
N PHE A 299 -14.83 -28.49 21.53
CA PHE A 299 -15.58 -27.28 21.21
C PHE A 299 -14.92 -26.04 21.85
N PRO A 300 -14.74 -24.90 21.12
CA PRO A 300 -14.00 -23.75 21.63
C PRO A 300 -14.62 -23.13 22.90
N ALA A 301 -13.81 -22.99 23.96
CA ALA A 301 -14.26 -22.43 25.24
C ALA A 301 -14.91 -21.04 25.10
N ASN A 302 -14.35 -20.17 24.24
CA ASN A 302 -14.88 -18.84 23.94
C ASN A 302 -16.19 -18.83 23.13
N LYS A 303 -16.70 -20.00 22.72
CA LYS A 303 -18.04 -20.21 22.16
C LYS A 303 -18.98 -21.00 23.10
N LEU A 304 -18.50 -21.53 24.22
CA LEU A 304 -19.22 -22.48 25.08
C LEU A 304 -19.88 -21.77 26.28
N ILE A 305 -21.19 -21.95 26.49
CA ILE A 305 -21.98 -21.25 27.52
C ILE A 305 -22.65 -22.25 28.47
N MET A 306 -22.34 -22.16 29.76
CA MET A 306 -22.84 -23.07 30.79
C MET A 306 -24.26 -22.69 31.26
N GLY A 307 -25.19 -23.64 31.25
CA GLY A 307 -26.53 -23.50 31.81
C GLY A 307 -26.53 -23.43 33.35
N LEU A 308 -27.43 -22.63 33.89
CA LEU A 308 -27.61 -22.31 35.30
C LEU A 308 -29.13 -22.34 35.60
N PRO A 309 -29.61 -23.19 36.53
CA PRO A 309 -31.05 -23.32 36.77
C PRO A 309 -31.53 -22.29 37.79
N PHE A 310 -32.67 -21.67 37.53
CA PHE A 310 -33.41 -20.84 38.49
C PHE A 310 -34.58 -21.63 39.14
N TYR A 311 -34.38 -22.94 39.30
CA TYR A 311 -35.32 -23.88 39.89
C TYR A 311 -34.56 -25.03 40.60
N GLY A 312 -35.29 -25.76 41.44
CA GLY A 312 -34.85 -26.98 42.10
C GLY A 312 -35.74 -28.18 41.81
N LYS A 313 -35.34 -29.34 42.35
CA LYS A 313 -36.12 -30.59 42.33
C LYS A 313 -36.47 -31.01 43.75
N LYS A 314 -37.74 -31.32 43.96
CA LYS A 314 -38.32 -31.80 45.23
C LYS A 314 -38.47 -33.32 45.22
N PHE A 315 -38.19 -33.92 46.37
CA PHE A 315 -38.37 -35.32 46.71
C PHE A 315 -39.26 -35.42 47.96
N ASP A 316 -40.25 -36.32 47.94
CA ASP A 316 -41.08 -36.70 49.10
C ASP A 316 -40.67 -38.13 49.54
N ASN A 317 -41.27 -38.65 50.61
CA ASN A 317 -41.01 -40.00 51.15
C ASN A 317 -39.54 -40.31 51.52
N VAL A 318 -38.71 -39.27 51.70
CA VAL A 318 -37.27 -39.38 51.97
C VAL A 318 -37.01 -40.21 53.23
N ALA A 319 -36.22 -41.27 53.10
CA ALA A 319 -35.86 -42.14 54.21
C ALA A 319 -35.02 -41.40 55.27
N ALA A 320 -35.35 -41.59 56.55
CA ALA A 320 -34.58 -41.04 57.65
C ALA A 320 -33.17 -41.65 57.66
N ASN A 321 -32.14 -40.80 57.74
CA ASN A 321 -30.74 -41.17 57.58
C ASN A 321 -29.80 -40.32 58.47
N SER A 322 -28.51 -40.62 58.42
CA SER A 322 -27.44 -39.80 59.03
C SER A 322 -26.86 -38.72 58.09
N THR A 323 -27.29 -38.69 56.82
CA THR A 323 -26.78 -37.79 55.76
C THR A 323 -27.76 -36.67 55.40
N ASN A 324 -28.59 -36.22 56.36
CA ASN A 324 -29.53 -35.08 56.20
C ASN A 324 -30.43 -35.18 54.95
N GLY A 325 -31.00 -36.36 54.71
CA GLY A 325 -31.87 -36.64 53.57
C GLY A 325 -31.17 -36.89 52.24
N LEU A 326 -29.84 -36.74 52.15
CA LEU A 326 -29.08 -36.89 50.90
C LEU A 326 -28.70 -38.35 50.58
N PHE A 327 -28.76 -38.73 49.29
CA PHE A 327 -28.39 -40.03 48.70
C PHE A 327 -29.10 -41.26 49.29
N VAL A 328 -30.38 -41.12 49.64
CA VAL A 328 -31.21 -42.20 50.20
C VAL A 328 -32.54 -42.35 49.48
N ALA A 329 -33.21 -43.49 49.69
CA ALA A 329 -34.48 -43.79 49.07
C ALA A 329 -35.53 -42.69 49.33
N ALA A 330 -36.20 -42.28 48.26
CA ALA A 330 -37.28 -41.30 48.24
C ALA A 330 -38.30 -41.74 47.18
N PRO A 331 -39.04 -42.84 47.43
CA PRO A 331 -39.84 -43.49 46.41
C PRO A 331 -41.04 -42.64 46.00
N ARG A 332 -41.27 -42.54 44.69
CA ARG A 332 -42.49 -41.98 44.10
C ARG A 332 -43.72 -42.77 44.56
N TYR A 333 -44.82 -42.08 44.77
CA TYR A 333 -46.06 -42.68 45.30
C TYR A 333 -47.06 -42.95 44.17
N ILE A 334 -47.74 -44.08 44.19
CA ILE A 334 -48.78 -44.36 43.19
C ILE A 334 -50.03 -43.54 43.53
N VAL A 335 -50.43 -42.65 42.62
CA VAL A 335 -51.69 -41.91 42.71
C VAL A 335 -52.79 -42.75 42.05
N PRO A 336 -53.92 -43.03 42.74
CA PRO A 336 -55.06 -43.71 42.13
C PRO A 336 -55.55 -42.96 40.88
N GLY A 337 -55.56 -43.66 39.74
CA GLY A 337 -55.92 -43.09 38.42
C GLY A 337 -54.72 -42.82 37.50
N CYS A 338 -53.50 -42.75 38.03
CA CYS A 338 -52.28 -42.65 37.21
C CYS A 338 -51.67 -44.04 36.96
N THR A 339 -51.11 -44.25 35.77
CA THR A 339 -50.39 -45.47 35.37
C THR A 339 -49.02 -45.59 36.02
N ASN A 340 -48.30 -44.47 36.10
CA ASN A 340 -46.92 -44.39 36.59
C ASN A 340 -46.86 -43.91 38.06
N PRO A 341 -45.86 -44.35 38.86
CA PRO A 341 -45.56 -43.74 40.16
C PRO A 341 -45.27 -42.24 40.02
N GLN A 342 -45.81 -41.45 40.94
CA GLN A 342 -45.86 -40.00 40.81
C GLN A 342 -44.76 -39.28 41.58
N ASN A 343 -44.18 -38.29 40.90
CA ASN A 343 -43.29 -37.31 41.49
C ASN A 343 -44.03 -36.46 42.56
N PRO A 344 -43.28 -35.80 43.47
CA PRO A 344 -43.81 -34.77 44.34
C PRO A 344 -44.55 -33.65 43.59
N THR A 345 -45.51 -33.00 44.25
CA THR A 345 -46.13 -31.78 43.74
C THR A 345 -45.12 -30.62 43.84
N GLY A 346 -44.71 -30.08 42.69
CA GLY A 346 -43.91 -28.87 42.51
C GLY A 346 -44.72 -27.58 42.51
N THR A 347 -44.14 -26.47 42.03
CA THR A 347 -44.76 -25.13 42.08
C THR A 347 -45.99 -25.00 41.17
N TRP A 348 -46.00 -25.66 40.00
CA TRP A 348 -47.06 -25.54 39.00
C TRP A 348 -47.89 -26.83 38.81
N ASP A 349 -47.66 -27.84 39.63
CA ASP A 349 -48.29 -29.15 39.48
C ASP A 349 -49.68 -29.16 40.13
N GLY A 350 -50.72 -29.51 39.36
CA GLY A 350 -52.07 -29.70 39.89
C GLY A 350 -52.14 -30.83 40.92
N SER A 351 -52.97 -30.67 41.96
CA SER A 351 -53.08 -31.65 43.06
C SER A 351 -53.42 -33.07 42.57
N GLY A 352 -54.34 -33.17 41.61
CA GLY A 352 -54.76 -34.40 40.92
C GLY A 352 -54.13 -34.59 39.53
N ALA A 353 -53.06 -33.87 39.18
CA ALA A 353 -52.34 -34.13 37.94
C ALA A 353 -51.59 -35.47 38.04
N CYS A 354 -51.71 -36.30 37.00
CA CYS A 354 -50.68 -37.28 36.70
C CYS A 354 -49.50 -36.55 36.05
N GLU A 355 -48.30 -37.05 36.32
CA GLU A 355 -47.00 -36.61 35.82
C GLU A 355 -46.63 -35.20 36.24
N LYS A 356 -46.69 -35.02 37.55
CA LYS A 356 -46.15 -33.87 38.28
C LYS A 356 -44.67 -33.68 37.93
N SER A 357 -44.25 -32.44 37.72
CA SER A 357 -42.85 -32.10 37.47
C SER A 357 -41.98 -32.21 38.73
N GLY A 358 -42.57 -31.99 39.92
CA GLY A 358 -41.88 -31.81 41.20
C GLY A 358 -40.75 -30.78 41.14
N SER A 359 -40.80 -29.86 40.18
CA SER A 359 -39.85 -28.76 40.04
C SER A 359 -40.34 -27.57 40.87
N ILE A 360 -39.42 -26.93 41.59
CA ILE A 360 -39.72 -25.84 42.52
C ILE A 360 -39.01 -24.58 42.04
N GLU A 361 -39.74 -23.49 41.84
CA GLU A 361 -39.17 -22.21 41.41
C GLU A 361 -38.56 -21.45 42.60
N ILE A 362 -37.47 -20.72 42.38
CA ILE A 362 -36.82 -19.94 43.46
C ILE A 362 -37.76 -18.86 44.01
N CYS A 363 -38.67 -18.32 43.18
CA CYS A 363 -39.73 -17.42 43.62
C CYS A 363 -40.76 -18.06 44.57
N ASP A 364 -41.03 -19.37 44.47
CA ASP A 364 -41.89 -20.12 45.39
C ASP A 364 -41.17 -20.36 46.72
N LEU A 365 -39.88 -20.69 46.68
CA LEU A 365 -39.04 -20.82 47.88
C LEU A 365 -38.95 -19.55 48.72
N VAL A 366 -38.94 -18.36 48.10
CA VAL A 366 -38.83 -17.07 48.83
C VAL A 366 -40.18 -16.37 49.11
N GLY A 367 -41.32 -16.97 48.77
CA GLY A 367 -42.64 -16.42 49.10
C GLY A 367 -43.12 -15.24 48.23
N ASN A 368 -43.07 -15.41 46.91
CA ASN A 368 -43.68 -14.52 45.93
C ASN A 368 -45.22 -14.46 46.06
N PRO A 369 -45.89 -13.30 45.93
CA PRO A 369 -47.35 -13.20 45.91
C PRO A 369 -48.09 -14.12 44.92
N VAL A 370 -47.44 -14.50 43.82
CA VAL A 370 -47.97 -15.40 42.78
C VAL A 370 -47.76 -16.88 43.12
N THR A 371 -46.70 -17.20 43.87
CA THR A 371 -46.28 -18.56 44.23
C THR A 371 -45.78 -18.57 45.68
N ASN A 372 -46.65 -18.97 46.61
CA ASN A 372 -46.39 -18.90 48.06
C ASN A 372 -46.50 -20.25 48.78
N SER A 373 -46.66 -21.35 48.03
CA SER A 373 -46.85 -22.70 48.53
C SER A 373 -45.66 -23.27 49.30
N HIS A 374 -44.44 -22.91 48.89
CA HIS A 374 -43.20 -23.47 49.43
C HIS A 374 -42.27 -22.39 50.02
N ALA A 375 -42.84 -21.32 50.58
CA ALA A 375 -42.16 -20.12 51.10
C ALA A 375 -41.26 -20.38 52.34
N TYR A 376 -40.20 -21.17 52.15
CA TYR A 376 -39.33 -21.67 53.20
C TYR A 376 -38.08 -20.83 53.44
N LEU A 377 -37.67 -20.00 52.48
CA LEU A 377 -36.49 -19.14 52.54
C LEU A 377 -36.87 -17.67 52.72
N ASP A 378 -36.08 -16.92 53.49
CA ASP A 378 -36.19 -15.47 53.55
C ASP A 378 -35.55 -14.82 52.29
N PRO A 379 -36.25 -13.92 51.59
CA PRO A 379 -35.77 -13.31 50.35
C PRO A 379 -34.51 -12.44 50.52
N ASN A 380 -34.17 -12.00 51.74
CA ASN A 380 -33.04 -11.11 52.01
C ASN A 380 -31.76 -11.87 52.42
N THR A 381 -31.88 -13.12 52.86
CA THR A 381 -30.77 -13.95 53.36
C THR A 381 -30.59 -15.30 52.66
N MET A 382 -31.60 -15.80 51.95
CA MET A 382 -31.65 -17.19 51.43
C MET A 382 -31.47 -18.27 52.51
N MET A 383 -31.72 -17.93 53.78
CA MET A 383 -31.76 -18.86 54.91
C MET A 383 -33.22 -19.22 55.23
N VAL A 384 -33.44 -20.34 55.93
CA VAL A 384 -34.80 -20.76 56.30
C VAL A 384 -35.48 -19.72 57.20
N THR A 385 -36.75 -19.40 56.89
CA THR A 385 -37.55 -18.45 57.68
C THR A 385 -37.80 -18.98 59.10
N PRO A 386 -38.03 -18.11 60.10
CA PRO A 386 -38.35 -18.57 61.46
C PRO A 386 -39.56 -19.51 61.51
N SER A 387 -40.55 -19.33 60.63
CA SER A 387 -41.71 -20.23 60.51
C SER A 387 -41.33 -21.57 59.86
N ALA A 388 -40.54 -21.58 58.78
CA ALA A 388 -40.10 -22.81 58.13
C ALA A 388 -39.16 -23.64 59.02
N ALA A 389 -38.23 -22.98 59.72
CA ALA A 389 -37.37 -23.61 60.73
C ALA A 389 -38.20 -24.21 61.87
N SER A 390 -39.24 -23.50 62.34
CA SER A 390 -40.19 -24.02 63.34
C SER A 390 -41.01 -25.21 62.83
N ALA A 391 -41.23 -25.30 61.51
CA ALA A 391 -41.85 -26.44 60.84
C ALA A 391 -40.86 -27.59 60.51
N GLY A 392 -39.59 -27.48 60.91
CA GLY A 392 -38.56 -28.52 60.75
C GLY A 392 -37.74 -28.44 59.46
N TRP A 393 -37.82 -27.35 58.68
CA TRP A 393 -36.97 -27.15 57.50
C TRP A 393 -35.58 -26.63 57.88
N VAL A 394 -34.54 -27.23 57.29
CA VAL A 394 -33.14 -26.82 57.48
C VAL A 394 -32.46 -26.66 56.12
N ARG A 395 -31.73 -25.54 55.91
CA ARG A 395 -30.83 -25.35 54.77
C ARG A 395 -29.46 -25.95 55.08
N TYR A 396 -28.98 -26.76 54.15
CA TYR A 396 -27.62 -27.30 54.10
C TYR A 396 -26.93 -26.82 52.81
N PHE A 397 -25.60 -26.93 52.77
CA PHE A 397 -24.79 -26.69 51.58
C PHE A 397 -23.69 -27.74 51.52
N ASP A 398 -23.62 -28.52 50.43
CA ASP A 398 -22.53 -29.46 50.23
C ASP A 398 -21.30 -28.76 49.66
N ASN A 399 -20.24 -28.67 50.46
CA ASN A 399 -18.98 -28.07 50.05
C ASN A 399 -18.16 -28.95 49.09
N THR A 400 -18.57 -30.19 48.80
CA THR A 400 -18.00 -30.99 47.70
C THR A 400 -18.60 -30.55 46.37
N THR A 401 -19.88 -30.84 46.13
CA THR A 401 -20.58 -30.57 44.86
C THR A 401 -20.97 -29.11 44.64
N LYS A 402 -20.92 -28.27 45.68
CA LYS A 402 -21.29 -26.83 45.71
C LYS A 402 -22.78 -26.55 45.51
N VAL A 403 -23.64 -27.43 46.04
CA VAL A 403 -25.10 -27.34 45.90
C VAL A 403 -25.79 -27.12 47.26
N PRO A 404 -26.71 -26.14 47.39
CA PRO A 404 -27.58 -26.01 48.54
C PRO A 404 -28.75 -26.99 48.47
N TYR A 405 -29.23 -27.43 49.62
CA TYR A 405 -30.46 -28.19 49.71
C TYR A 405 -31.24 -27.88 50.98
N LEU A 406 -32.57 -27.97 50.88
CA LEU A 406 -33.48 -27.97 52.00
C LEU A 406 -33.82 -29.42 52.36
N TYR A 407 -33.86 -29.74 53.65
CA TYR A 407 -34.37 -31.02 54.15
C TYR A 407 -35.29 -30.81 55.35
N ASN A 408 -36.34 -31.60 55.42
CA ASN A 408 -37.27 -31.68 56.54
C ASN A 408 -37.51 -33.16 56.87
N SER A 409 -36.93 -33.63 57.97
CA SER A 409 -37.01 -35.03 58.41
C SER A 409 -38.40 -35.43 58.91
N THR A 410 -39.18 -34.48 59.42
CA THR A 410 -40.55 -34.71 59.90
C THR A 410 -41.52 -34.91 58.75
N LEU A 411 -41.44 -34.04 57.73
CA LEU A 411 -42.25 -34.16 56.50
C LEU A 411 -41.71 -35.21 55.52
N LYS A 412 -40.46 -35.68 55.73
CA LYS A 412 -39.70 -36.55 54.80
C LYS A 412 -39.55 -35.94 53.41
N GLN A 413 -39.15 -34.67 53.36
CA GLN A 413 -39.01 -33.90 52.13
C GLN A 413 -37.59 -33.35 51.97
N PHE A 414 -37.09 -33.35 50.73
CA PHE A 414 -35.78 -32.84 50.33
C PHE A 414 -35.92 -32.01 49.06
N ILE A 415 -35.23 -30.88 48.95
CA ILE A 415 -35.23 -30.01 47.77
C ILE A 415 -33.79 -29.62 47.45
N SER A 416 -33.25 -30.05 46.30
CA SER A 416 -32.00 -29.51 45.74
C SER A 416 -32.33 -28.34 44.84
N TYR A 417 -31.65 -27.20 45.03
CA TYR A 417 -31.95 -25.93 44.35
C TYR A 417 -30.66 -25.09 44.17
N GLU A 418 -30.77 -23.83 43.74
CA GLU A 418 -29.66 -22.89 43.64
C GLU A 418 -29.91 -21.63 44.49
N ASP A 419 -28.81 -21.04 44.97
CA ASP A 419 -28.79 -19.77 45.69
C ASP A 419 -27.57 -18.94 45.28
N LYS A 420 -27.39 -17.76 45.87
CA LYS A 420 -26.24 -16.89 45.57
C LYS A 420 -24.87 -17.57 45.77
N GLN A 421 -24.75 -18.46 46.75
CA GLN A 421 -23.48 -19.09 47.11
C GLN A 421 -23.06 -20.10 46.03
N SER A 422 -24.01 -20.92 45.59
CA SER A 422 -23.82 -21.86 44.48
C SER A 422 -23.66 -21.13 43.13
N MET A 423 -24.48 -20.10 42.89
CA MET A 423 -24.45 -19.32 41.66
C MET A 423 -23.14 -18.55 41.47
N ASP A 424 -22.59 -17.89 42.50
CA ASP A 424 -21.26 -17.27 42.41
C ASP A 424 -20.18 -18.31 42.10
N LEU A 425 -20.13 -19.43 42.83
CA LEU A 425 -19.12 -20.47 42.62
C LEU A 425 -19.16 -21.04 41.18
N LYS A 426 -20.35 -21.21 40.60
CA LYS A 426 -20.52 -21.60 39.20
C LYS A 426 -20.06 -20.50 38.24
N VAL A 427 -20.37 -19.23 38.50
CA VAL A 427 -19.90 -18.12 37.66
C VAL A 427 -18.38 -17.92 37.76
N GLN A 428 -17.76 -18.08 38.93
CA GLN A 428 -16.30 -18.12 39.08
C GLN A 428 -15.68 -19.30 38.32
N TYR A 429 -16.36 -20.46 38.28
CA TYR A 429 -15.95 -21.60 37.47
C TYR A 429 -16.03 -21.33 35.95
N ILE A 430 -17.13 -20.73 35.47
CA ILE A 430 -17.28 -20.29 34.07
C ILE A 430 -16.13 -19.35 33.68
N LYS A 431 -15.76 -18.43 34.57
CA LYS A 431 -14.62 -17.53 34.37
C LYS A 431 -13.29 -18.26 34.39
N SER A 432 -13.06 -19.18 35.34
CA SER A 432 -11.79 -19.90 35.49
C SER A 432 -11.48 -20.83 34.31
N ARG A 433 -12.48 -21.59 33.82
CA ARG A 433 -12.43 -22.37 32.58
C ARG A 433 -12.44 -21.52 31.30
N ASN A 434 -12.49 -20.19 31.42
CA ASN A 434 -12.60 -19.21 30.34
C ASN A 434 -13.72 -19.50 29.31
N LEU A 435 -14.86 -19.96 29.80
CA LEU A 435 -16.06 -20.16 28.98
C LEU A 435 -16.63 -18.82 28.49
N ALA A 436 -17.44 -18.86 27.43
CA ALA A 436 -18.04 -17.68 26.82
C ALA A 436 -19.01 -16.94 27.76
N GLY A 437 -19.64 -17.67 28.70
CA GLY A 437 -20.50 -17.10 29.72
C GLY A 437 -21.50 -18.09 30.30
N GLY A 438 -22.63 -17.57 30.81
CA GLY A 438 -23.71 -18.33 31.44
C GLY A 438 -25.04 -18.23 30.69
N MET A 439 -25.85 -19.26 30.82
CA MET A 439 -27.22 -19.36 30.31
C MET A 439 -28.16 -19.67 31.47
N ILE A 440 -29.38 -19.12 31.46
CA ILE A 440 -30.33 -19.16 32.56
C ILE A 440 -31.64 -19.80 32.09
N TRP A 441 -32.07 -20.88 32.74
CA TRP A 441 -33.42 -21.45 32.58
C TRP A 441 -34.20 -21.39 33.91
N GLU A 442 -35.35 -20.72 34.00
CA GLU A 442 -35.84 -19.63 33.13
C GLU A 442 -36.05 -18.33 33.93
N LEU A 443 -36.08 -17.18 33.25
CA LEU A 443 -36.05 -15.85 33.88
C LEU A 443 -37.22 -15.58 34.84
N SER A 444 -38.39 -16.20 34.60
CA SER A 444 -39.59 -16.04 35.43
C SER A 444 -39.51 -16.73 36.78
N GLN A 445 -38.48 -17.55 37.04
CA GLN A 445 -38.34 -18.38 38.23
C GLN A 445 -37.44 -17.76 39.32
N ASP A 446 -36.65 -16.74 38.97
CA ASP A 446 -35.84 -15.96 39.91
C ASP A 446 -36.72 -15.24 40.96
N THR A 447 -36.11 -14.76 42.05
CA THR A 447 -36.82 -13.93 43.04
C THR A 447 -37.40 -12.68 42.34
N ARG A 448 -38.72 -12.60 42.21
CA ARG A 448 -39.38 -11.58 41.37
C ARG A 448 -39.36 -10.21 42.05
N GLY A 449 -39.09 -9.17 41.26
CA GLY A 449 -38.95 -7.78 41.74
C GLY A 449 -37.54 -7.45 42.26
N SER A 450 -37.37 -6.27 42.85
CA SER A 450 -36.08 -5.73 43.28
C SER A 450 -35.53 -6.34 44.57
N ILE A 451 -35.63 -7.67 44.71
CA ILE A 451 -35.18 -8.42 45.89
C ILE A 451 -33.63 -8.49 45.87
N PRO A 452 -32.93 -8.29 47.02
CA PRO A 452 -31.47 -8.30 47.05
C PRO A 452 -30.84 -9.59 46.52
N ASN A 453 -31.53 -10.73 46.62
CA ASN A 453 -31.01 -12.06 46.33
C ASN A 453 -31.42 -12.68 44.99
N SER A 454 -31.85 -11.87 44.02
CA SER A 454 -31.98 -12.33 42.63
C SER A 454 -30.69 -13.00 42.14
N LEU A 455 -30.85 -14.17 41.54
CA LEU A 455 -29.78 -14.95 40.94
C LEU A 455 -29.27 -14.29 39.66
N LEU A 456 -30.11 -13.61 38.87
CA LEU A 456 -29.67 -12.80 37.74
C LEU A 456 -28.76 -11.63 38.19
N ASN A 457 -29.11 -10.94 39.29
CA ASN A 457 -28.25 -9.92 39.88
C ASN A 457 -26.91 -10.52 40.35
N GLN A 458 -26.92 -11.75 40.88
CA GLN A 458 -25.70 -12.46 41.28
C GLN A 458 -24.84 -12.84 40.07
N VAL A 459 -25.43 -13.33 38.98
CA VAL A 459 -24.70 -13.71 37.75
C VAL A 459 -23.95 -12.51 37.15
N ASP A 460 -24.63 -11.37 36.98
CA ASP A 460 -24.04 -10.11 36.50
C ASP A 460 -22.91 -9.62 37.43
N THR A 461 -23.17 -9.59 38.74
CA THR A 461 -22.17 -9.17 39.75
C THR A 461 -20.96 -10.11 39.79
N SER A 462 -21.17 -11.43 39.73
CA SER A 462 -20.11 -12.43 39.76
C SER A 462 -19.31 -12.48 38.46
N PHE A 463 -19.89 -12.12 37.31
CA PHE A 463 -19.10 -11.89 36.10
C PHE A 463 -18.29 -10.59 36.17
N GLY A 464 -18.88 -9.51 36.70
CA GLY A 464 -18.18 -8.24 36.90
C GLY A 464 -17.11 -8.26 37.98
N SER A 465 -17.13 -9.24 38.90
CA SER A 465 -16.13 -9.39 39.95
C SER A 465 -14.77 -9.85 39.41
N VAL A 466 -13.71 -9.54 40.15
CA VAL A 466 -12.37 -10.10 39.92
C VAL A 466 -12.36 -11.58 40.34
N VAL A 467 -11.67 -12.46 39.61
CA VAL A 467 -11.50 -13.86 40.05
C VAL A 467 -10.47 -13.87 41.19
N PRO A 468 -10.76 -14.46 42.36
CA PRO A 468 -9.79 -14.50 43.45
C PRO A 468 -8.51 -15.28 43.07
N GLY A 469 -7.36 -14.67 43.30
CA GLY A 469 -6.04 -15.27 43.08
C GLY A 469 -5.11 -14.43 42.21
N THR A 470 -3.91 -14.97 41.93
CA THR A 470 -2.92 -14.36 41.05
C THR A 470 -2.50 -15.30 39.92
N VAL A 471 -2.01 -14.69 38.84
CA VAL A 471 -1.49 -15.37 37.63
C VAL A 471 -0.13 -14.78 37.23
N SER A 472 0.61 -15.51 36.42
CA SER A 472 1.77 -15.02 35.68
C SER A 472 1.51 -14.95 34.17
N ILE A 473 2.26 -14.08 33.48
CA ILE A 473 2.29 -13.98 32.02
C ILE A 473 3.75 -14.00 31.58
N SER A 474 4.14 -15.05 30.85
CA SER A 474 5.51 -15.29 30.40
C SER A 474 5.56 -15.61 28.91
N GLY A 475 6.65 -15.20 28.25
CA GLY A 475 6.67 -15.18 26.80
C GLY A 475 8.00 -14.72 26.19
N SER A 476 7.95 -14.45 24.89
CA SER A 476 9.08 -14.07 24.05
C SER A 476 8.70 -13.00 23.02
N VAL A 477 9.63 -12.10 22.72
CA VAL A 477 9.53 -11.13 21.63
C VAL A 477 10.32 -11.68 20.44
N LYS A 478 9.68 -11.78 19.28
CA LYS A 478 10.25 -12.47 18.11
C LYS A 478 10.11 -11.69 16.81
N ASN A 479 11.05 -11.91 15.89
CA ASN A 479 10.99 -11.50 14.49
C ASN A 479 11.15 -12.76 13.64
N GLY A 480 10.03 -13.22 13.07
CA GLY A 480 9.92 -14.58 12.57
C GLY A 480 10.22 -15.61 13.67
N SER A 481 11.23 -16.43 13.46
CA SER A 481 11.72 -17.41 14.44
C SER A 481 12.75 -16.87 15.43
N ALA A 482 13.41 -15.74 15.15
CA ALA A 482 14.50 -15.20 15.95
C ALA A 482 13.98 -14.39 17.16
N LEU A 483 14.69 -14.46 18.30
CA LEU A 483 14.42 -13.63 19.48
C LEU A 483 14.94 -12.20 19.26
N VAL A 484 14.17 -11.20 19.70
CA VAL A 484 14.58 -9.79 19.68
C VAL A 484 15.21 -9.43 21.02
N THR A 485 16.54 -9.31 21.06
CA THR A 485 17.29 -8.84 22.24
C THR A 485 16.92 -7.39 22.60
N ASP A 486 17.37 -6.92 23.76
CA ASP A 486 17.38 -5.50 24.17
C ASP A 486 16.06 -4.76 23.89
N VAL A 487 14.96 -5.34 24.38
CA VAL A 487 13.59 -4.88 24.09
C VAL A 487 12.83 -4.61 25.38
N THR A 488 12.13 -3.48 25.42
CA THR A 488 11.24 -3.11 26.53
C THR A 488 9.86 -3.70 26.28
N VAL A 489 9.33 -4.49 27.21
CA VAL A 489 7.96 -5.01 27.17
C VAL A 489 7.14 -4.32 28.26
N GLU A 490 6.08 -3.64 27.86
CA GLU A 490 5.09 -3.05 28.76
C GLU A 490 3.90 -3.99 28.91
N LEU A 491 3.51 -4.28 30.15
CA LEU A 491 2.23 -4.86 30.50
C LEU A 491 1.26 -3.73 30.88
N ARG A 492 0.10 -3.73 30.23
CA ARG A 492 -0.98 -2.75 30.38
C ARG A 492 -2.28 -3.42 30.81
N ASN A 493 -3.10 -2.72 31.58
CA ASN A 493 -4.40 -3.23 32.05
C ASN A 493 -5.55 -2.91 31.06
N ALA A 494 -6.79 -3.27 31.45
CA ALA A 494 -8.02 -2.99 30.69
C ALA A 494 -8.23 -1.50 30.35
N SER A 495 -7.73 -0.56 31.18
CA SER A 495 -7.81 0.89 30.93
C SER A 495 -6.58 1.44 30.16
N ASN A 496 -5.80 0.56 29.52
CA ASN A 496 -4.57 0.88 28.77
C ASN A 496 -3.48 1.61 29.60
N ALA A 497 -3.54 1.54 30.93
CA ALA A 497 -2.50 2.04 31.82
C ALA A 497 -1.39 1.00 31.94
N VAL A 498 -0.13 1.41 31.82
CA VAL A 498 1.03 0.55 32.08
C VAL A 498 1.07 0.21 33.57
N ILE A 499 1.19 -1.07 33.90
CA ILE A 499 1.20 -1.58 35.28
C ILE A 499 2.52 -2.24 35.67
N GLN A 500 3.24 -2.82 34.71
CA GLN A 500 4.60 -3.35 34.88
C GLN A 500 5.37 -3.19 33.56
N THR A 501 6.68 -3.01 33.64
CA THR A 501 7.57 -2.92 32.46
C THR A 501 8.82 -3.76 32.70
N VAL A 502 9.21 -4.57 31.72
CA VAL A 502 10.39 -5.45 31.78
C VAL A 502 11.30 -5.12 30.59
N VAL A 503 12.58 -4.86 30.84
CA VAL A 503 13.61 -4.80 29.79
C VAL A 503 14.22 -6.19 29.64
N SER A 504 14.06 -6.79 28.46
CA SER A 504 14.57 -8.12 28.16
C SER A 504 15.82 -8.05 27.30
N ALA A 505 16.95 -8.49 27.85
CA ALA A 505 18.21 -8.61 27.12
C ALA A 505 18.20 -9.78 26.12
N ASN A 506 17.47 -10.87 26.41
CA ASN A 506 17.45 -12.09 25.58
C ASN A 506 16.15 -12.29 24.78
N GLY A 507 15.24 -11.32 24.81
CA GLY A 507 13.92 -11.38 24.17
C GLY A 507 12.84 -12.14 24.95
N ASN A 508 13.16 -12.84 26.04
CA ASN A 508 12.15 -13.48 26.90
C ASN A 508 11.69 -12.55 28.03
N PHE A 509 10.40 -12.57 28.36
CA PHE A 509 9.80 -11.75 29.41
C PHE A 509 8.94 -12.59 30.37
N ALA A 510 8.79 -12.10 31.60
CA ALA A 510 7.86 -12.66 32.58
C ALA A 510 7.32 -11.56 33.51
N PHE A 511 6.01 -11.58 33.74
CA PHE A 511 5.28 -10.76 34.68
C PHE A 511 4.60 -11.69 35.68
N ASN A 512 4.73 -11.40 36.99
CA ASN A 512 4.25 -12.27 38.06
C ASN A 512 3.31 -11.51 39.02
N ASN A 513 2.56 -12.26 39.82
CA ASN A 513 1.61 -11.74 40.82
C ASN A 513 0.54 -10.80 40.23
N LEU A 514 0.12 -11.06 38.99
CA LEU A 514 -0.93 -10.33 38.32
C LEU A 514 -2.30 -10.79 38.83
N THR A 515 -3.28 -9.89 38.87
CA THR A 515 -4.63 -10.16 39.37
C THR A 515 -5.40 -11.10 38.43
N SER A 516 -5.92 -12.21 38.96
CA SER A 516 -6.67 -13.20 38.17
C SER A 516 -8.00 -12.64 37.62
N GLY A 517 -8.39 -13.08 36.42
CA GLY A 517 -9.61 -12.66 35.73
C GLY A 517 -9.56 -11.27 35.08
N GLN A 518 -8.44 -10.56 35.13
CA GLN A 518 -8.30 -9.25 34.49
C GLN A 518 -8.00 -9.34 32.98
N ASN A 519 -8.28 -8.25 32.26
CA ASN A 519 -7.79 -8.07 30.89
C ASN A 519 -6.42 -7.38 30.91
N TYR A 520 -5.49 -7.92 30.12
CA TYR A 520 -4.13 -7.41 29.96
C TYR A 520 -3.79 -7.20 28.49
N SER A 521 -2.91 -6.26 28.21
CA SER A 521 -2.26 -6.12 26.90
C SER A 521 -0.76 -5.96 27.04
N LEU A 522 -0.01 -6.48 26.08
CA LEU A 522 1.44 -6.46 26.05
C LEU A 522 1.92 -5.78 24.78
N THR A 523 2.78 -4.78 24.93
CA THR A 523 3.41 -4.05 23.83
C THR A 523 4.91 -4.08 24.02
N ALA A 524 5.65 -4.43 22.97
CA ALA A 524 7.12 -4.32 22.94
C ALA A 524 7.55 -3.01 22.29
N LEU A 525 8.68 -2.46 22.73
CA LEU A 525 9.29 -1.22 22.23
C LEU A 525 10.78 -1.41 22.02
N LYS A 526 11.23 -1.13 20.79
CA LYS A 526 12.63 -1.05 20.33
C LYS A 526 12.62 -0.22 19.06
N ALA A 527 13.40 0.85 18.98
CA ALA A 527 13.21 1.92 17.98
C ALA A 527 13.29 1.46 16.51
N THR A 528 13.99 0.35 16.23
CA THR A 528 14.16 -0.22 14.88
C THR A 528 13.10 -1.27 14.52
N TYR A 529 12.06 -1.48 15.34
CA TYR A 529 11.07 -2.55 15.19
C TYR A 529 9.64 -2.04 15.33
N THR A 530 8.73 -2.54 14.50
CA THR A 530 7.28 -2.39 14.67
C THR A 530 6.70 -3.64 15.31
N PHE A 531 6.12 -3.54 16.50
CA PHE A 531 5.55 -4.68 17.23
C PHE A 531 4.03 -4.72 17.14
N THR A 532 3.48 -5.92 17.01
CA THR A 532 2.04 -6.19 17.12
C THR A 532 1.69 -6.38 18.60
N PRO A 533 0.83 -5.54 19.21
CA PRO A 533 0.41 -5.72 20.59
C PRO A 533 -0.38 -7.02 20.77
N VAL A 534 -0.19 -7.69 21.91
CA VAL A 534 -0.94 -8.90 22.28
C VAL A 534 -1.98 -8.55 23.33
N THR A 535 -3.25 -8.87 23.11
CA THR A 535 -4.32 -8.71 24.11
C THR A 535 -4.73 -10.05 24.68
N LEU A 536 -4.82 -10.14 26.01
CA LEU A 536 -5.19 -11.31 26.78
C LEU A 536 -6.43 -10.96 27.62
N VAL A 537 -7.52 -11.69 27.45
CA VAL A 537 -8.85 -11.37 28.02
C VAL A 537 -9.19 -12.37 29.12
N ASN A 538 -9.67 -11.87 30.27
CA ASN A 538 -10.08 -12.67 31.43
C ASN A 538 -8.99 -13.69 31.84
N VAL A 539 -7.79 -13.22 32.17
CA VAL A 539 -6.62 -14.08 32.42
C VAL A 539 -6.74 -14.76 33.78
N THR A 540 -7.33 -15.95 33.81
CA THR A 540 -7.59 -16.74 35.02
C THR A 540 -6.56 -17.82 35.34
N VAL A 541 -5.68 -18.12 34.39
CA VAL A 541 -4.61 -19.12 34.52
C VAL A 541 -3.29 -18.56 33.99
N ASN A 542 -2.17 -19.10 34.47
CA ASN A 542 -0.83 -18.68 34.05
C ASN A 542 -0.66 -18.79 32.53
N GLN A 543 -0.30 -17.68 31.89
CA GLN A 543 -0.01 -17.63 30.46
C GLN A 543 1.47 -17.91 30.24
N THR A 544 1.77 -18.91 29.41
CA THR A 544 3.14 -19.29 29.04
C THR A 544 3.30 -19.21 27.52
N ALA A 545 4.55 -19.06 27.07
CA ALA A 545 4.89 -18.97 25.64
C ALA A 545 4.16 -17.87 24.85
N VAL A 546 3.71 -16.78 25.49
CA VAL A 546 3.11 -15.62 24.80
C VAL A 546 4.12 -15.02 23.81
N VAL A 547 3.74 -14.84 22.54
CA VAL A 547 4.65 -14.28 21.51
C VAL A 547 4.24 -12.88 21.10
N ILE A 548 5.13 -11.91 21.29
CA ILE A 548 4.99 -10.55 20.74
C ILE A 548 5.78 -10.49 19.43
N ASN A 549 5.08 -10.42 18.30
CA ASN A 549 5.70 -10.39 16.98
C ASN A 549 6.14 -8.97 16.62
N GLY A 550 7.44 -8.79 16.39
CA GLY A 550 8.06 -7.57 15.89
C GLY A 550 8.61 -7.75 14.49
N THR A 551 8.33 -6.80 13.60
CA THR A 551 8.93 -6.74 12.25
C THR A 551 9.95 -5.61 12.22
N GLN A 552 11.18 -5.91 11.81
CA GLN A 552 12.19 -4.89 11.49
C GLN A 552 11.98 -4.45 10.04
N PRO A 553 11.65 -3.17 9.75
CA PRO A 553 11.45 -2.72 8.38
C PRO A 553 12.75 -2.78 7.58
N THR A 554 12.61 -2.85 6.26
CA THR A 554 13.73 -2.75 5.32
C THR A 554 13.53 -1.54 4.41
N TYR A 555 14.64 -0.89 4.07
CA TYR A 555 14.68 0.28 3.21
C TYR A 555 15.40 0.00 1.90
N THR A 556 15.27 0.94 0.96
CA THR A 556 15.85 0.88 -0.38
C THR A 556 16.83 2.05 -0.56
N VAL A 557 17.99 1.76 -1.16
CA VAL A 557 18.91 2.77 -1.70
C VAL A 557 18.84 2.69 -3.22
N SER A 558 18.51 3.80 -3.87
CA SER A 558 18.34 3.86 -5.33
C SER A 558 18.96 5.11 -5.93
N GLY A 559 19.13 5.13 -7.25
CA GLY A 559 19.63 6.31 -7.95
C GLY A 559 20.11 6.00 -9.35
N THR A 560 20.96 6.87 -9.88
CA THR A 560 21.50 6.80 -11.23
C THR A 560 23.03 6.74 -11.24
N VAL A 561 23.58 6.09 -12.26
CA VAL A 561 25.01 6.16 -12.61
C VAL A 561 25.15 6.81 -13.98
N LEU A 562 25.85 7.95 -14.04
CA LEU A 562 25.92 8.81 -15.23
C LEU A 562 27.37 9.16 -15.59
N ASP A 563 27.69 9.27 -16.88
CA ASP A 563 28.92 9.84 -17.44
C ASP A 563 28.58 11.20 -18.05
N GLY A 564 28.81 12.27 -17.29
CA GLY A 564 28.20 13.57 -17.52
C GLY A 564 26.67 13.49 -17.46
N SER A 565 26.01 13.62 -18.61
CA SER A 565 24.56 13.41 -18.79
C SER A 565 24.19 12.03 -19.37
N THR A 566 25.18 11.21 -19.74
CA THR A 566 24.98 9.93 -20.43
C THR A 566 24.72 8.81 -19.42
N PRO A 567 23.62 8.03 -19.50
CA PRO A 567 23.41 6.95 -18.55
C PRO A 567 24.38 5.78 -18.72
N VAL A 568 24.94 5.27 -17.62
CA VAL A 568 25.93 4.18 -17.64
C VAL A 568 25.31 2.89 -17.16
N SER A 569 25.13 1.93 -18.07
CA SER A 569 24.71 0.56 -17.72
C SER A 569 25.86 -0.35 -17.32
N GLY A 570 25.58 -1.39 -16.55
CA GLY A 570 26.53 -2.44 -16.18
C GLY A 570 27.52 -2.03 -15.08
N VAL A 571 27.16 -1.07 -14.23
CA VAL A 571 27.91 -0.70 -13.03
C VAL A 571 27.31 -1.44 -11.84
N THR A 572 28.12 -2.21 -11.11
CA THR A 572 27.67 -2.89 -9.90
C THR A 572 27.70 -1.92 -8.73
N VAL A 573 26.56 -1.70 -8.09
CA VAL A 573 26.45 -0.95 -6.83
C VAL A 573 26.23 -1.95 -5.69
N THR A 574 27.06 -1.85 -4.65
CA THR A 574 27.11 -2.80 -3.53
C THR A 574 26.87 -2.05 -2.22
N ALA A 575 25.96 -2.55 -1.38
CA ALA A 575 25.72 -2.07 -0.02
C ALA A 575 26.15 -3.15 0.99
N VAL A 576 27.09 -2.82 1.88
CA VAL A 576 27.68 -3.77 2.85
C VAL A 576 27.37 -3.35 4.29
N SER A 577 26.91 -4.29 5.12
CA SER A 577 26.76 -4.16 6.57
C SER A 577 27.15 -5.45 7.29
N GLY A 578 28.33 -5.46 7.92
CA GLY A 578 28.90 -6.68 8.52
C GLY A 578 29.10 -7.77 7.46
N SER A 579 28.51 -8.94 7.67
CA SER A 579 28.47 -10.03 6.69
C SER A 579 27.40 -9.86 5.60
N THR A 580 26.46 -8.93 5.76
CA THR A 580 25.38 -8.69 4.79
C THR A 580 25.90 -7.89 3.61
N THR A 581 25.86 -8.46 2.41
CA THR A 581 26.22 -7.80 1.16
C THR A 581 25.03 -7.84 0.20
N LEU A 582 24.53 -6.67 -0.18
CA LEU A 582 23.42 -6.50 -1.13
C LEU A 582 23.96 -5.83 -2.40
N THR A 583 23.50 -6.25 -3.57
CA THR A 583 23.99 -5.71 -4.85
C THR A 583 22.85 -5.37 -5.82
N ALA A 584 23.10 -4.39 -6.68
CA ALA A 584 22.32 -4.09 -7.86
C ALA A 584 23.25 -3.74 -9.02
N VAL A 585 22.75 -3.78 -10.25
CA VAL A 585 23.48 -3.35 -11.46
C VAL A 585 22.69 -2.25 -12.15
N SER A 586 23.37 -1.21 -12.63
CA SER A 586 22.71 -0.12 -13.36
C SER A 586 22.15 -0.59 -14.71
N ASN A 587 20.87 -0.31 -14.95
CA ASN A 587 20.17 -0.69 -16.19
C ASN A 587 20.57 0.21 -17.38
N ALA A 588 19.96 0.01 -18.55
CA ALA A 588 20.23 0.79 -19.76
C ALA A 588 20.04 2.31 -19.57
N SER A 589 19.15 2.73 -18.67
CA SER A 589 18.92 4.12 -18.28
C SER A 589 19.78 4.58 -17.09
N GLY A 590 20.84 3.83 -16.75
CA GLY A 590 21.75 4.12 -15.63
C GLY A 590 21.13 3.92 -14.24
N VAL A 591 19.86 3.53 -14.13
CA VAL A 591 19.14 3.41 -12.85
C VAL A 591 19.52 2.13 -12.14
N TYR A 592 19.77 2.21 -10.83
CA TYR A 592 19.96 1.07 -9.93
C TYR A 592 19.06 1.19 -8.70
N SER A 593 18.76 0.06 -8.05
CA SER A 593 18.00 0.01 -6.80
C SER A 593 18.40 -1.22 -5.97
N ILE A 594 18.91 -0.98 -4.76
CA ILE A 594 19.24 -2.00 -3.76
C ILE A 594 18.15 -1.97 -2.70
N ALA A 595 17.31 -3.00 -2.66
CA ALA A 595 16.30 -3.20 -1.62
C ALA A 595 16.81 -4.13 -0.50
N GLY A 596 16.10 -4.16 0.64
CA GLY A 596 16.40 -5.08 1.74
C GLY A 596 17.40 -4.57 2.79
N LEU A 597 17.69 -3.26 2.82
CA LEU A 597 18.57 -2.68 3.83
C LEU A 597 17.85 -2.59 5.18
N THR A 598 18.15 -3.53 6.08
CA THR A 598 17.54 -3.67 7.41
C THR A 598 17.67 -2.39 8.26
N ALA A 599 16.54 -1.92 8.79
CA ALA A 599 16.47 -0.67 9.55
C ALA A 599 17.42 -0.61 10.76
N GLY A 600 18.13 0.50 10.90
CA GLY A 600 19.06 0.76 12.00
C GLY A 600 20.45 0.10 11.86
N LEU A 601 20.73 -0.63 10.78
CA LEU A 601 22.09 -1.04 10.46
C LEU A 601 22.87 0.08 9.74
N ASN A 602 24.20 0.03 9.85
CA ASN A 602 25.10 0.91 9.12
C ASN A 602 25.47 0.26 7.78
N PHE A 603 25.21 0.91 6.65
CA PHE A 603 25.52 0.40 5.31
C PHE A 603 26.52 1.30 4.56
N THR A 604 27.61 0.71 4.07
CA THR A 604 28.53 1.36 3.13
C THR A 604 28.11 1.01 1.71
N VAL A 605 27.76 2.01 0.91
CA VAL A 605 27.30 1.86 -0.49
C VAL A 605 28.39 2.32 -1.45
N THR A 606 28.79 1.48 -2.40
CA THR A 606 29.95 1.67 -3.30
C THR A 606 29.59 1.27 -4.73
N ALA A 607 30.01 2.04 -5.74
CA ALA A 607 29.85 1.70 -7.16
C ALA A 607 31.16 1.22 -7.79
N ALA A 608 31.11 0.19 -8.63
CA ALA A 608 32.28 -0.39 -9.27
C ALA A 608 31.97 -0.96 -10.67
N LYS A 609 32.92 -0.74 -11.60
CA LYS A 609 33.01 -1.35 -12.93
C LYS A 609 34.48 -1.35 -13.33
N SER A 610 34.96 -2.42 -13.97
CA SER A 610 36.39 -2.54 -14.31
C SER A 610 36.82 -1.42 -15.27
N GLY A 611 37.92 -0.74 -14.95
CA GLY A 611 38.48 0.35 -15.76
C GLY A 611 37.89 1.74 -15.53
N PHE A 612 37.02 1.95 -14.53
CA PHE A 612 36.38 3.24 -14.27
C PHE A 612 36.47 3.67 -12.79
N SER A 613 36.44 4.98 -12.55
CA SER A 613 36.27 5.56 -11.21
C SER A 613 34.86 6.14 -11.03
N TYR A 614 34.44 6.36 -9.78
CA TYR A 614 33.10 6.91 -9.47
C TYR A 614 33.18 8.01 -8.41
N ALA A 615 32.32 9.02 -8.55
CA ALA A 615 32.17 10.14 -7.62
C ALA A 615 30.71 10.23 -7.12
N PRO A 616 30.45 10.11 -5.79
CA PRO A 616 31.39 9.70 -4.75
C PRO A 616 31.84 8.24 -4.97
N ALA A 617 33.05 7.87 -4.52
CA ALA A 617 33.50 6.47 -4.65
C ALA A 617 32.65 5.53 -3.76
N SER A 618 32.31 5.99 -2.56
CA SER A 618 31.41 5.31 -1.63
C SER A 618 30.68 6.31 -0.73
N THR A 619 29.62 5.88 -0.07
CA THR A 619 28.84 6.67 0.90
C THR A 619 28.39 5.77 2.05
N VAL A 620 28.47 6.26 3.29
CA VAL A 620 28.05 5.50 4.49
C VAL A 620 26.74 6.06 5.02
N TYR A 621 25.72 5.21 5.10
CA TYR A 621 24.48 5.50 5.82
C TYR A 621 24.53 4.86 7.21
N ASN A 622 24.70 5.69 8.24
CA ASN A 622 24.59 5.25 9.63
C ASN A 622 23.11 5.05 10.00
N ALA A 623 22.79 3.95 10.67
CA ALA A 623 21.48 3.58 11.19
C ALA A 623 20.31 3.87 10.22
N ILE A 624 20.26 3.20 9.07
CA ILE A 624 19.30 3.51 8.00
C ILE A 624 17.84 3.48 8.50
N ASP A 625 17.13 4.60 8.32
CA ASP A 625 15.85 4.93 8.96
C ASP A 625 14.70 5.19 7.95
N SER A 626 15.04 5.23 6.66
CA SER A 626 14.17 5.62 5.55
C SER A 626 14.84 5.26 4.22
N ASN A 627 14.06 5.21 3.13
CA ASN A 627 14.60 5.06 1.78
C ASN A 627 15.54 6.23 1.44
N LYS A 628 16.67 5.95 0.78
CA LYS A 628 17.67 6.95 0.42
C LYS A 628 17.90 7.00 -1.10
N THR A 629 18.33 8.15 -1.59
CA THR A 629 18.79 8.34 -2.97
C THR A 629 20.28 8.64 -2.99
N LEU A 630 21.02 7.98 -3.89
CA LEU A 630 22.46 8.18 -4.08
C LEU A 630 22.78 8.06 -5.58
N ASN A 631 23.30 9.13 -6.18
CA ASN A 631 23.74 9.13 -7.57
C ASN A 631 25.27 9.02 -7.64
N PHE A 632 25.77 8.36 -8.67
CA PHE A 632 27.20 8.18 -8.94
C PHE A 632 27.54 8.79 -10.30
N THR A 633 28.59 9.60 -10.37
CA THR A 633 29.16 10.08 -11.63
C THR A 633 30.36 9.22 -12.00
N GLN A 634 30.37 8.64 -13.19
CA GLN A 634 31.51 7.94 -13.76
C GLN A 634 32.62 8.94 -14.11
N GLY A 635 33.85 8.64 -13.70
CA GLY A 635 35.05 9.33 -14.16
C GLY A 635 35.61 8.71 -15.44
N ALA A 636 36.50 9.43 -16.13
CA ALA A 636 37.13 8.97 -17.36
C ALA A 636 37.78 7.58 -17.23
N PRO A 637 37.85 6.77 -18.31
CA PRO A 637 38.48 5.47 -18.29
C PRO A 637 39.91 5.51 -17.73
N VAL A 638 40.21 4.60 -16.81
CA VAL A 638 41.55 4.42 -16.26
C VAL A 638 42.42 3.72 -17.31
N VAL A 639 43.11 4.51 -18.12
CA VAL A 639 44.12 4.01 -19.06
C VAL A 639 45.30 3.49 -18.24
N ASN A 640 45.67 2.23 -18.39
CA ASN A 640 46.92 1.72 -17.79
C ASN A 640 48.06 1.88 -18.80
N TYR A 641 49.18 2.45 -18.35
CA TYR A 641 50.43 2.51 -19.09
C TYR A 641 51.46 1.56 -18.48
N THR A 642 52.20 0.85 -19.32
CA THR A 642 53.27 -0.03 -18.85
C THR A 642 54.58 0.72 -18.66
N VAL A 643 55.22 0.50 -17.51
CA VAL A 643 56.63 0.82 -17.25
C VAL A 643 57.41 -0.49 -17.24
N SER A 644 58.29 -0.69 -18.22
CA SER A 644 59.00 -1.95 -18.43
C SER A 644 60.47 -1.72 -18.78
N GLY A 645 61.30 -2.76 -18.67
CA GLY A 645 62.69 -2.68 -19.10
C GLY A 645 63.52 -3.87 -18.66
N THR A 646 64.84 -3.73 -18.78
CA THR A 646 65.83 -4.73 -18.39
C THR A 646 66.77 -4.21 -17.31
N VAL A 647 67.14 -5.08 -16.37
CA VAL A 647 68.25 -4.86 -15.44
C VAL A 647 69.46 -5.68 -15.93
N LEU A 648 70.57 -5.01 -16.25
CA LEU A 648 71.75 -5.61 -16.90
C LEU A 648 73.04 -5.28 -16.15
N ASN A 649 73.96 -6.24 -16.07
CA ASN A 649 75.36 -6.04 -15.71
C ASN A 649 76.18 -6.04 -17.01
N SER A 650 76.49 -4.85 -17.54
CA SER A 650 77.01 -4.63 -18.89
C SER A 650 76.12 -5.23 -19.98
N THR A 651 76.25 -6.53 -20.25
CA THR A 651 75.45 -7.32 -21.22
C THR A 651 74.75 -8.52 -20.58
N THR A 652 75.04 -8.86 -19.33
CA THR A 652 74.48 -10.02 -18.62
C THR A 652 73.16 -9.65 -17.92
N PRO A 653 72.04 -10.35 -18.16
CA PRO A 653 70.78 -10.05 -17.48
C PRO A 653 70.80 -10.39 -15.98
N VAL A 654 70.21 -9.53 -15.16
CA VAL A 654 70.15 -9.70 -13.69
C VAL A 654 68.73 -10.09 -13.26
N SER A 655 68.53 -11.36 -12.94
CA SER A 655 67.26 -11.92 -12.43
C SER A 655 67.10 -11.65 -10.93
N GLY A 656 65.85 -11.57 -10.44
CA GLY A 656 65.54 -11.44 -9.01
C GLY A 656 65.62 -10.02 -8.43
N VAL A 657 65.91 -9.01 -9.25
CA VAL A 657 65.86 -7.59 -8.87
C VAL A 657 64.40 -7.18 -8.73
N THR A 658 64.04 -6.58 -7.60
CA THR A 658 62.68 -6.06 -7.37
C THR A 658 62.60 -4.64 -7.90
N VAL A 659 61.62 -4.33 -8.74
CA VAL A 659 61.34 -2.98 -9.24
C VAL A 659 59.97 -2.54 -8.74
N THR A 660 59.95 -1.43 -8.00
CA THR A 660 58.76 -0.93 -7.29
C THR A 660 58.42 0.48 -7.76
N ALA A 661 57.16 0.71 -8.12
CA ALA A 661 56.58 2.02 -8.42
C ALA A 661 55.70 2.50 -7.25
N SER A 662 56.15 3.52 -6.54
CA SER A 662 55.52 4.07 -5.33
C SER A 662 54.68 5.31 -5.64
N PHE A 663 53.51 5.45 -5.00
CA PHE A 663 52.63 6.62 -5.10
C PHE A 663 51.95 6.93 -3.75
N THR A 664 51.28 8.07 -3.61
CA THR A 664 50.73 8.58 -2.32
C THR A 664 49.69 7.66 -1.65
N GLY A 665 49.15 6.66 -2.36
CA GLY A 665 48.17 5.69 -1.84
C GLY A 665 48.63 4.23 -1.84
N GLY A 666 49.91 3.93 -2.14
CA GLY A 666 50.41 2.55 -2.17
C GLY A 666 51.60 2.35 -3.10
N SER A 667 51.80 1.11 -3.58
CA SER A 667 52.83 0.78 -4.55
C SER A 667 52.45 -0.41 -5.44
N TYR A 668 53.11 -0.52 -6.58
CA TYR A 668 53.08 -1.66 -7.49
C TYR A 668 54.50 -2.23 -7.59
N ALA A 669 54.65 -3.55 -7.66
CA ALA A 669 55.97 -4.19 -7.71
C ALA A 669 56.02 -5.32 -8.75
N ALA A 670 57.20 -5.49 -9.35
CA ALA A 670 57.54 -6.58 -10.26
C ALA A 670 58.95 -7.10 -9.94
N VAL A 671 59.25 -8.34 -10.27
CA VAL A 671 60.58 -8.95 -10.10
C VAL A 671 61.14 -9.31 -11.47
N THR A 672 62.43 -9.06 -11.71
CA THR A 672 63.06 -9.42 -12.98
C THR A 672 63.13 -10.93 -13.17
N ASN A 673 62.70 -11.36 -14.36
CA ASN A 673 62.78 -12.75 -14.80
C ASN A 673 64.22 -13.17 -15.18
N ALA A 674 64.38 -14.40 -15.67
CA ALA A 674 65.66 -14.94 -16.12
C ALA A 674 66.31 -14.16 -17.31
N SER A 675 65.55 -13.37 -18.07
CA SER A 675 66.07 -12.44 -19.09
C SER A 675 66.25 -11.01 -18.55
N GLY A 676 66.35 -10.84 -17.22
CA GLY A 676 66.53 -9.56 -16.54
C GLY A 676 65.36 -8.58 -16.74
N THR A 677 64.23 -9.05 -17.26
CA THR A 677 63.13 -8.23 -17.76
C THR A 677 62.04 -8.06 -16.69
N TYR A 678 61.48 -6.85 -16.57
CA TYR A 678 60.33 -6.56 -15.72
C TYR A 678 59.26 -5.73 -16.47
N SER A 679 58.02 -5.75 -15.97
CA SER A 679 56.92 -4.90 -16.44
C SER A 679 55.96 -4.58 -15.30
N LEU A 680 55.57 -3.31 -15.19
CA LEU A 680 54.61 -2.76 -14.24
C LEU A 680 53.44 -2.14 -15.02
N SER A 681 52.20 -2.53 -14.75
CA SER A 681 51.00 -1.90 -15.30
C SER A 681 50.48 -0.84 -14.33
N LEU A 682 50.59 0.44 -14.69
CA LEU A 682 50.31 1.58 -13.80
C LEU A 682 49.19 2.48 -14.34
N PRO A 683 48.23 2.91 -13.51
CA PRO A 683 47.21 3.89 -13.90
C PRO A 683 47.75 5.21 -14.46
N SER A 684 47.09 5.74 -15.49
CA SER A 684 47.39 7.04 -16.09
C SER A 684 47.20 8.20 -15.11
N GLY A 685 48.01 9.24 -15.25
CA GLY A 685 47.91 10.47 -14.44
C GLY A 685 48.52 10.34 -13.04
N GLY A 686 48.84 9.14 -12.58
CA GLY A 686 49.57 8.94 -11.33
C GLY A 686 51.00 9.52 -11.39
N ASN A 687 51.47 9.98 -10.24
CA ASN A 687 52.88 10.33 -10.02
C ASN A 687 53.57 9.13 -9.37
N TYR A 688 54.59 8.57 -10.02
CA TYR A 688 55.26 7.34 -9.59
C TYR A 688 56.76 7.53 -9.40
N THR A 689 57.29 7.10 -8.26
CA THR A 689 58.74 6.91 -8.08
C THR A 689 59.07 5.44 -8.31
N VAL A 690 59.83 5.15 -9.37
CA VAL A 690 60.22 3.80 -9.79
C VAL A 690 61.67 3.52 -9.35
N THR A 691 61.88 2.49 -8.55
CA THR A 691 63.17 2.14 -7.93
C THR A 691 63.48 0.67 -8.12
N ALA A 692 64.71 0.33 -8.51
CA ALA A 692 65.22 -1.04 -8.53
C ALA A 692 66.01 -1.35 -7.26
N ALA A 693 65.82 -2.54 -6.70
CA ALA A 693 66.49 -2.99 -5.48
C ALA A 693 66.90 -4.47 -5.56
N LEU A 694 68.16 -4.74 -5.19
CA LEU A 694 68.71 -6.05 -4.90
C LEU A 694 69.76 -5.87 -3.80
N THR A 695 69.75 -6.73 -2.79
CA THR A 695 70.58 -6.58 -1.59
C THR A 695 72.07 -6.50 -1.94
N GLY A 696 72.71 -5.39 -1.57
CA GLY A 696 74.16 -5.18 -1.76
C GLY A 696 74.61 -4.74 -3.16
N GLN A 697 73.70 -4.35 -4.05
CA GLN A 697 74.02 -3.86 -5.40
C GLN A 697 73.60 -2.39 -5.60
N THR A 698 74.39 -1.65 -6.37
CA THR A 698 74.01 -0.33 -6.91
C THR A 698 73.54 -0.44 -8.35
N PHE A 699 72.61 0.44 -8.72
CA PHE A 699 72.08 0.54 -10.07
C PHE A 699 72.11 1.98 -10.54
N THR A 700 72.45 2.18 -11.81
CA THR A 700 72.36 3.46 -12.52
C THR A 700 71.24 3.39 -13.56
N PRO A 701 70.20 4.26 -13.50
CA PRO A 701 69.90 5.20 -12.41
C PRO A 701 69.35 4.48 -11.17
N ALA A 702 69.59 5.00 -9.96
CA ALA A 702 69.10 4.34 -8.74
C ALA A 702 67.57 4.36 -8.60
N SER A 703 66.93 5.42 -9.11
CA SER A 703 65.47 5.54 -9.23
C SER A 703 65.11 6.53 -10.35
N THR A 704 63.83 6.62 -10.71
CA THR A 704 63.30 7.58 -11.70
C THR A 704 61.88 7.97 -11.33
N VAL A 705 61.55 9.26 -11.46
CA VAL A 705 60.20 9.79 -11.16
C VAL A 705 59.44 10.04 -12.46
N TYR A 706 58.25 9.46 -12.58
CA TYR A 706 57.28 9.79 -13.63
C TYR A 706 56.14 10.60 -13.04
N SER A 707 56.20 11.92 -13.21
CA SER A 707 55.07 12.82 -12.96
C SER A 707 54.04 12.70 -14.09
N ASN A 708 52.75 12.58 -13.77
CA ASN A 708 51.64 12.48 -14.72
C ASN A 708 51.88 11.42 -15.82
N LEU A 709 51.89 10.13 -15.44
CA LEU A 709 52.16 9.04 -16.37
C LEU A 709 51.15 9.02 -17.53
N ASN A 710 51.62 9.34 -18.74
CA ASN A 710 50.80 9.68 -19.91
C ASN A 710 51.08 8.87 -21.18
N ALA A 711 52.00 7.90 -21.11
CA ALA A 711 52.34 6.96 -22.17
C ALA A 711 53.14 5.80 -21.57
N ASN A 712 53.23 4.67 -22.27
CA ASN A 712 54.16 3.59 -21.92
C ASN A 712 55.60 4.12 -21.84
N LYS A 713 56.38 3.66 -20.86
CA LYS A 713 57.78 4.08 -20.65
C LYS A 713 58.71 2.86 -20.62
N THR A 714 59.91 3.03 -21.17
CA THR A 714 61.00 2.07 -20.99
C THR A 714 62.00 2.64 -19.97
N LEU A 715 62.38 1.85 -18.97
CA LEU A 715 63.37 2.22 -17.95
C LEU A 715 64.29 1.02 -17.70
N ASN A 716 65.54 1.13 -18.16
CA ASN A 716 66.57 0.13 -17.93
C ASN A 716 67.44 0.54 -16.74
N PHE A 717 67.94 -0.45 -16.01
CA PHE A 717 68.86 -0.26 -14.89
C PHE A 717 70.17 -0.99 -15.18
N THR A 718 71.30 -0.31 -15.00
CA THR A 718 72.63 -0.90 -15.19
C THR A 718 73.28 -1.16 -13.84
N GLN A 719 73.83 -2.35 -13.61
CA GLN A 719 74.73 -2.65 -12.50
C GLN A 719 76.15 -2.16 -12.87
N ASP A 720 76.74 -1.29 -12.05
CA ASP A 720 77.85 -0.43 -12.47
C ASP A 720 79.26 -1.09 -12.51
N VAL A 721 79.97 -0.91 -13.64
CA VAL A 721 81.36 -1.32 -13.93
C VAL A 721 81.99 -0.30 -14.94
N VAL A 722 83.33 -0.20 -15.04
CA VAL A 722 84.09 1.03 -15.45
C VAL A 722 85.38 0.68 -16.25
N VAL A 723 85.93 1.37 -17.29
CA VAL A 723 85.59 2.42 -18.31
C VAL A 723 86.62 2.35 -19.49
N SER A 724 86.56 3.21 -20.53
CA SER A 724 87.69 3.45 -21.51
C SER A 724 87.80 4.93 -21.98
N THR A 725 88.79 5.31 -22.81
CA THR A 725 89.74 6.41 -22.45
C THR A 725 89.88 7.71 -23.27
N SER A 726 89.32 7.91 -24.47
CA SER A 726 89.80 8.98 -25.40
C SER A 726 88.72 9.94 -25.94
N LYS A 727 89.07 11.20 -26.30
CA LYS A 727 88.11 12.34 -26.37
C LYS A 727 87.70 12.86 -27.77
N ILE A 728 88.64 13.13 -28.68
CA ILE A 728 88.35 13.77 -29.98
C ILE A 728 88.93 12.92 -31.10
N SER A 729 88.18 12.68 -32.17
CA SER A 729 88.64 11.91 -33.34
C SER A 729 87.97 12.38 -34.63
N GLY A 730 88.34 11.76 -35.76
CA GLY A 730 87.76 12.13 -37.05
C GLY A 730 88.37 11.43 -38.26
N THR A 731 87.89 11.80 -39.45
CA THR A 731 88.49 11.43 -40.74
C THR A 731 88.63 12.61 -41.70
N VAL A 732 89.64 12.56 -42.56
CA VAL A 732 89.87 13.48 -43.68
C VAL A 732 89.70 12.73 -45.00
N LYS A 733 88.85 13.23 -45.90
CA LYS A 733 88.53 12.56 -47.17
C LYS A 733 88.48 13.53 -48.35
N ASN A 734 89.03 13.11 -49.49
CA ASN A 734 88.81 13.73 -50.78
C ASN A 734 87.65 13.02 -51.47
N GLY A 735 86.42 13.53 -51.28
CA GLY A 735 85.19 12.79 -51.62
C GLY A 735 85.05 11.51 -50.80
N THR A 736 85.15 10.35 -51.45
CA THR A 736 85.17 9.03 -50.81
C THR A 736 86.57 8.61 -50.35
N ASN A 737 87.63 9.17 -50.96
CA ASN A 737 88.99 8.67 -50.83
C ASN A 737 89.62 9.20 -49.53
N PRO A 738 90.19 8.36 -48.65
CA PRO A 738 90.88 8.84 -47.47
C PRO A 738 92.12 9.65 -47.85
N VAL A 739 92.36 10.78 -47.19
CA VAL A 739 93.59 11.56 -47.36
C VAL A 739 94.55 11.17 -46.25
N ALA A 740 95.49 10.28 -46.54
CA ALA A 740 96.56 9.92 -45.63
C ALA A 740 97.62 11.03 -45.54
N GLY A 741 98.25 11.20 -44.37
CA GLY A 741 99.31 12.19 -44.16
C GLY A 741 98.83 13.64 -43.98
N ALA A 742 97.54 13.94 -44.24
CA ALA A 742 96.91 15.22 -43.99
C ALA A 742 97.03 15.65 -42.51
N LYS A 743 97.20 16.96 -42.30
CA LYS A 743 97.52 17.58 -41.01
C LYS A 743 96.29 18.28 -40.43
N VAL A 744 95.75 17.73 -39.35
CA VAL A 744 94.60 18.28 -38.61
C VAL A 744 95.13 18.97 -37.36
N GLU A 745 94.85 20.27 -37.24
CA GLU A 745 95.36 21.13 -36.18
C GLU A 745 94.26 21.40 -35.15
N LEU A 746 94.48 20.96 -33.92
CA LEU A 746 93.68 21.28 -32.74
C LEU A 746 94.36 22.43 -31.98
N VAL A 747 93.67 23.57 -31.86
CA VAL A 747 94.15 24.75 -31.14
C VAL A 747 93.34 24.96 -29.88
N LEU A 748 94.04 25.06 -28.75
CA LEU A 748 93.50 25.20 -27.40
C LEU A 748 93.93 26.56 -26.82
N PRO A 749 93.03 27.29 -26.12
CA PRO A 749 93.34 28.60 -25.54
C PRO A 749 94.27 28.47 -24.33
N TRP A 750 94.79 29.59 -23.84
CA TRP A 750 95.20 29.66 -22.43
C TRP A 750 93.93 29.55 -21.57
N THR A 751 93.85 28.56 -20.67
CA THR A 751 92.80 28.51 -19.63
C THR A 751 93.31 28.92 -18.25
N ASP A 752 94.57 28.62 -17.91
CA ASP A 752 95.24 29.05 -16.68
C ASP A 752 96.78 28.95 -16.80
N ASN A 753 97.51 29.18 -15.70
CA ASN A 753 98.99 29.14 -15.64
C ASN A 753 99.61 27.73 -15.81
N THR A 754 98.80 26.68 -15.83
CA THR A 754 99.20 25.28 -16.07
C THR A 754 98.71 24.75 -17.42
N HIS A 755 97.66 25.37 -17.98
CA HIS A 755 97.05 25.01 -19.25
C HIS A 755 97.30 26.11 -20.31
N ASN A 756 98.56 26.21 -20.69
CA ASN A 756 99.05 27.14 -21.72
C ASN A 756 98.33 26.94 -23.06
N TRP A 757 98.33 27.96 -23.93
CA TRP A 757 97.93 27.80 -25.34
C TRP A 757 98.73 26.66 -26.00
N LYS A 758 98.03 25.80 -26.75
CA LYS A 758 98.62 24.70 -27.50
C LYS A 758 98.05 24.68 -28.91
N SER A 759 98.90 24.41 -29.90
CA SER A 759 98.50 23.90 -31.21
C SER A 759 99.07 22.49 -31.34
N VAL A 760 98.20 21.51 -31.56
CA VAL A 760 98.53 20.09 -31.61
C VAL A 760 98.11 19.53 -32.95
N ILE A 761 99.07 19.00 -33.72
CA ILE A 761 98.84 18.52 -35.08
C ILE A 761 98.77 17.00 -35.09
N ALA A 762 97.58 16.45 -35.33
CA ALA A 762 97.43 15.05 -35.68
C ALA A 762 97.74 14.84 -37.17
N THR A 763 98.48 13.78 -37.48
CA THR A 763 98.68 13.32 -38.86
C THR A 763 97.75 12.14 -39.12
N THR A 764 97.08 12.15 -40.26
CA THR A 764 96.10 11.11 -40.62
C THR A 764 96.73 9.80 -41.06
N ASP A 765 96.09 8.68 -40.67
CA ASP A 765 96.49 7.31 -41.04
C ASP A 765 96.13 6.95 -42.50
N ALA A 766 96.44 5.71 -42.91
CA ALA A 766 96.13 5.19 -44.25
C ALA A 766 94.61 5.09 -44.56
N GLN A 767 93.76 5.24 -43.56
CA GLN A 767 92.29 5.32 -43.68
C GLN A 767 91.78 6.77 -43.48
N GLY A 768 92.69 7.74 -43.46
CA GLY A 768 92.40 9.17 -43.29
C GLY A 768 91.98 9.54 -41.88
N LYS A 769 92.11 8.66 -40.87
CA LYS A 769 91.67 8.90 -39.50
C LYS A 769 92.67 9.74 -38.72
N TYR A 770 92.18 10.51 -37.76
CA TYR A 770 92.99 11.17 -36.74
C TYR A 770 92.33 11.06 -35.36
N SER A 771 93.12 11.24 -34.29
CA SER A 771 92.65 11.23 -32.91
C SER A 771 93.49 12.13 -31.99
N PHE A 772 92.85 12.61 -30.93
CA PHE A 772 93.45 13.29 -29.79
C PHE A 772 92.87 12.67 -28.51
N ASP A 773 93.74 12.11 -27.67
CA ASP A 773 93.36 11.45 -26.43
C ASP A 773 92.92 12.44 -25.35
N ASN A 774 92.33 11.93 -24.24
CA ASN A 774 91.91 12.78 -23.11
C ASN A 774 93.04 13.71 -22.64
N SER A 775 94.28 13.22 -22.58
CA SER A 775 95.48 13.95 -22.16
C SER A 775 95.85 15.16 -23.04
N VAL A 776 95.33 15.24 -24.27
CA VAL A 776 95.55 16.40 -25.16
C VAL A 776 94.68 17.58 -24.75
N VAL A 777 93.46 17.30 -24.28
CA VAL A 777 92.41 18.29 -23.96
C VAL A 777 92.12 18.40 -22.46
N ASP A 778 92.87 17.70 -21.63
CA ASP A 778 92.75 17.77 -20.16
C ASP A 778 93.06 19.19 -19.66
N GLY A 779 92.25 19.68 -18.71
CA GLY A 779 92.28 21.06 -18.22
C GLY A 779 91.77 22.15 -19.19
N TYR A 780 91.35 21.82 -20.41
CA TYR A 780 90.75 22.78 -21.35
C TYR A 780 89.22 22.66 -21.40
N THR A 781 88.53 23.79 -21.34
CA THR A 781 87.06 23.87 -21.46
C THR A 781 86.59 24.19 -22.88
N GLN A 782 87.45 24.78 -23.71
CA GLN A 782 87.16 25.16 -25.10
C GLN A 782 88.27 24.74 -26.06
N VAL A 783 87.86 24.52 -27.31
CA VAL A 783 88.72 24.43 -28.50
C VAL A 783 88.56 25.71 -29.30
N LEU A 784 89.65 26.44 -29.53
CA LEU A 784 89.64 27.66 -30.36
C LEU A 784 89.43 27.33 -31.84
N SER A 785 90.11 26.30 -32.35
CA SER A 785 89.88 25.78 -33.70
C SER A 785 90.28 24.32 -33.83
N LEU A 786 89.43 23.51 -34.44
CA LEU A 786 89.78 22.23 -35.05
C LEU A 786 89.65 22.39 -36.57
N LYS A 787 90.77 22.38 -37.28
CA LYS A 787 90.88 22.80 -38.69
C LYS A 787 91.87 21.91 -39.44
N LEU A 788 91.81 21.86 -40.76
CA LEU A 788 92.97 21.42 -41.53
C LEU A 788 93.94 22.59 -41.71
N ASN A 789 95.22 22.31 -41.52
CA ASN A 789 96.28 23.30 -41.71
C ASN A 789 96.46 23.56 -43.22
N SER A 790 96.03 24.70 -43.73
CA SER A 790 95.94 24.94 -45.18
C SER A 790 97.29 24.85 -45.90
N TRP A 791 98.36 25.39 -45.32
CA TRP A 791 99.69 25.37 -45.94
C TRP A 791 100.34 23.97 -45.92
N GLN A 792 100.09 23.15 -44.90
CA GLN A 792 100.56 21.75 -44.86
C GLN A 792 99.73 20.80 -45.72
N ASN A 793 98.49 21.16 -46.07
CA ASN A 793 97.57 20.33 -46.86
C ASN A 793 97.42 20.82 -48.32
N GLY A 794 98.42 21.55 -48.85
CA GLY A 794 98.46 21.96 -50.26
C GLY A 794 97.34 22.90 -50.69
N GLU A 795 96.90 23.79 -49.78
CA GLU A 795 95.82 24.78 -49.98
C GLU A 795 94.44 24.19 -50.35
N VAL A 796 94.26 22.87 -50.19
CA VAL A 796 93.01 22.17 -50.47
C VAL A 796 91.90 22.63 -49.52
N ALA A 797 90.74 22.99 -50.09
CA ALA A 797 89.55 23.36 -49.32
C ALA A 797 88.76 22.12 -48.86
N TYR A 798 88.42 22.09 -47.57
CA TYR A 798 87.61 21.04 -46.93
C TYR A 798 86.32 21.61 -46.34
N TYR A 799 85.32 20.76 -46.15
CA TYR A 799 84.04 21.06 -45.49
C TYR A 799 83.83 20.10 -44.31
N PRO A 800 83.63 20.61 -43.08
CA PRO A 800 83.85 21.99 -42.65
C PRO A 800 85.31 22.40 -42.89
N ASN A 801 85.58 23.70 -43.04
CA ASN A 801 86.94 24.21 -43.23
C ASN A 801 87.64 24.49 -41.88
N ASN A 802 86.88 25.00 -40.91
CA ASN A 802 87.32 25.34 -39.57
C ASN A 802 86.16 25.18 -38.59
N LEU A 803 86.32 24.33 -37.57
CA LEU A 803 85.39 24.23 -36.44
C LEU A 803 85.94 25.09 -35.30
N ALA A 804 85.40 26.29 -35.12
CA ALA A 804 85.90 27.27 -34.15
C ALA A 804 85.04 27.34 -32.87
N ASN A 805 85.67 27.74 -31.77
CA ASN A 805 85.03 28.13 -30.50
C ASN A 805 83.97 27.15 -29.97
N PHE A 806 84.28 25.85 -29.95
CA PHE A 806 83.39 24.83 -29.39
C PHE A 806 83.92 24.31 -28.05
N ALA A 807 83.02 23.90 -27.15
CA ALA A 807 83.42 23.31 -25.87
C ALA A 807 84.18 21.99 -26.09
N VAL A 808 85.17 21.69 -25.24
CA VAL A 808 85.78 20.35 -25.22
C VAL A 808 84.65 19.35 -24.92
N PRO A 809 84.36 18.40 -25.82
CA PRO A 809 83.11 17.66 -25.76
C PRO A 809 83.07 16.74 -24.54
N ALA A 810 81.92 16.65 -23.86
CA ALA A 810 81.79 15.85 -22.65
C ALA A 810 82.08 14.35 -22.91
N ASN A 811 81.56 13.85 -24.03
CA ASN A 811 81.69 12.48 -24.51
C ASN A 811 82.70 12.39 -25.68
N PRO A 812 83.23 11.19 -26.01
CA PRO A 812 84.05 10.98 -27.20
C PRO A 812 83.32 11.40 -28.48
N THR A 813 83.89 12.36 -29.24
CA THR A 813 83.21 12.97 -30.41
C THR A 813 84.05 12.85 -31.68
N VAL A 814 83.36 12.63 -32.81
CA VAL A 814 83.93 12.45 -34.14
C VAL A 814 83.63 13.66 -35.02
N TYR A 815 84.65 14.30 -35.58
CA TYR A 815 84.54 15.42 -36.52
C TYR A 815 85.15 15.01 -37.88
N ASN A 816 84.42 15.15 -38.98
CA ASN A 816 84.88 14.65 -40.29
C ASN A 816 85.06 15.81 -41.29
N PHE A 817 86.17 15.81 -42.02
CA PHE A 817 86.55 16.79 -43.03
C PHE A 817 86.45 16.18 -44.43
N ASN A 818 85.72 16.82 -45.35
CA ASN A 818 85.52 16.29 -46.70
C ASN A 818 85.58 17.39 -47.78
N THR A 819 86.32 17.19 -48.86
CA THR A 819 86.45 18.17 -49.97
C THR A 819 85.20 18.30 -50.85
N SER A 820 84.28 17.33 -50.82
CA SER A 820 83.27 17.18 -51.87
C SER A 820 82.17 18.25 -51.84
N SER A 821 81.72 18.61 -53.05
CA SER A 821 80.43 19.28 -53.25
C SER A 821 79.27 18.48 -52.65
N THR A 822 79.39 17.15 -52.59
CA THR A 822 78.44 16.26 -51.90
C THR A 822 78.39 16.50 -50.39
N ALA A 823 79.53 16.74 -49.72
CA ALA A 823 79.52 17.14 -48.29
C ALA A 823 78.92 18.54 -48.10
N LYS A 824 79.30 19.50 -48.96
CA LYS A 824 78.74 20.86 -48.97
C LYS A 824 77.22 20.90 -49.20
N SER A 825 76.67 19.95 -49.96
CA SER A 825 75.24 19.84 -50.22
C SER A 825 74.51 18.92 -49.24
N ALA A 826 75.14 17.88 -48.69
CA ALA A 826 74.53 17.02 -47.67
C ALA A 826 74.20 17.78 -46.38
N LEU A 827 75.01 18.77 -45.99
CA LEU A 827 74.66 19.70 -44.90
C LEU A 827 73.50 20.67 -45.23
N ALA A 828 73.05 20.74 -46.48
CA ALA A 828 71.99 21.64 -46.96
C ALA A 828 70.79 20.91 -47.61
N ALA A 829 70.80 19.57 -47.64
CA ALA A 829 69.81 18.75 -48.38
C ALA A 829 68.81 18.00 -47.48
N ALA A 830 68.81 18.27 -46.17
CA ALA A 830 67.72 17.85 -45.29
C ALA A 830 66.48 18.70 -45.62
N ALA A 831 65.58 18.14 -46.45
CA ALA A 831 64.54 18.87 -47.18
C ALA A 831 63.82 19.95 -46.35
N ASN A 832 63.87 21.19 -46.85
CA ASN A 832 63.23 22.34 -46.21
C ASN A 832 61.71 22.18 -46.18
N LEU A 833 61.12 22.32 -44.99
CA LEU A 833 59.68 22.12 -44.75
C LEU A 833 58.80 23.10 -45.53
N ILE A 834 59.35 24.26 -45.91
CA ILE A 834 58.64 25.33 -46.62
C ILE A 834 59.46 25.74 -47.84
N SER A 835 58.89 25.48 -49.02
CA SER A 835 59.42 25.90 -50.32
C SER A 835 58.29 26.41 -51.22
N GLY A 836 58.62 26.89 -52.41
CA GLY A 836 57.60 27.41 -53.33
C GLY A 836 58.17 28.02 -54.61
N THR A 837 57.27 28.44 -55.51
CA THR A 837 57.64 29.21 -56.71
C THR A 837 56.81 30.48 -56.84
N VAL A 838 57.44 31.57 -57.28
CA VAL A 838 56.77 32.84 -57.65
C VAL A 838 56.76 32.96 -59.17
N LYS A 839 55.57 33.14 -59.76
CA LYS A 839 55.35 33.15 -61.21
C LYS A 839 54.42 34.27 -61.67
N ASN A 840 54.57 34.64 -62.93
CA ASN A 840 53.68 35.52 -63.69
C ASN A 840 53.10 34.71 -64.86
N GLY A 841 51.95 34.09 -64.65
CA GLY A 841 51.42 33.06 -65.52
C GLY A 841 52.35 31.83 -65.49
N THR A 842 53.01 31.55 -66.61
CA THR A 842 54.05 30.50 -66.73
C THR A 842 55.46 31.00 -66.43
N THR A 843 55.71 32.30 -66.49
CA THR A 843 57.05 32.90 -66.40
C THR A 843 57.54 32.97 -64.95
N PRO A 844 58.71 32.41 -64.58
CA PRO A 844 59.27 32.57 -63.26
C PRO A 844 59.61 34.03 -62.92
N VAL A 845 59.45 34.41 -61.64
CA VAL A 845 59.87 35.72 -61.13
C VAL A 845 61.11 35.53 -60.25
N ALA A 846 62.28 35.89 -60.78
CA ALA A 846 63.54 35.87 -60.04
C ALA A 846 63.69 37.12 -59.16
N GLY A 847 64.37 36.98 -58.01
CA GLY A 847 64.61 38.09 -57.08
C GLY A 847 63.42 38.53 -56.20
N ALA A 848 62.26 37.90 -56.35
CA ALA A 848 61.06 38.18 -55.57
C ALA A 848 61.27 37.87 -54.08
N LYS A 849 60.67 38.68 -53.21
CA LYS A 849 60.82 38.63 -51.75
C LYS A 849 59.60 38.00 -51.10
N VAL A 850 59.80 36.82 -50.52
CA VAL A 850 58.77 36.09 -49.77
C VAL A 850 59.09 36.19 -48.29
N GLU A 851 58.16 36.68 -47.48
CA GLU A 851 58.30 36.81 -46.03
C GLU A 851 57.54 35.68 -45.32
N ILE A 852 58.19 35.06 -44.33
CA ILE A 852 57.54 34.23 -43.31
C ILE A 852 57.57 34.94 -41.95
N VAL A 853 56.44 34.92 -41.24
CA VAL A 853 56.26 35.55 -39.92
C VAL A 853 55.82 34.51 -38.90
N LEU A 854 56.49 34.50 -37.75
CA LEU A 854 56.35 33.49 -36.71
C LEU A 854 55.95 34.14 -35.37
N PRO A 855 55.05 33.53 -34.59
CA PRO A 855 54.55 34.09 -33.34
C PRO A 855 55.58 34.01 -32.21
N TRP A 856 55.38 34.78 -31.14
CA TRP A 856 56.09 34.57 -29.88
C TRP A 856 55.44 33.36 -29.18
N THR A 857 56.20 32.29 -28.91
CA THR A 857 55.67 31.06 -28.29
C THR A 857 56.23 30.79 -26.90
N ASP A 858 57.48 31.16 -26.62
CA ASP A 858 58.10 31.08 -25.30
C ASP A 858 59.34 32.01 -25.18
N ASN A 859 60.02 31.99 -24.03
CA ASN A 859 61.22 32.79 -23.74
C ASN A 859 62.44 32.48 -24.63
N THR A 860 62.43 31.38 -25.38
CA THR A 860 63.47 30.97 -26.35
C THR A 860 63.03 31.13 -27.81
N HIS A 861 61.72 31.17 -28.07
CA HIS A 861 61.10 31.27 -29.39
C HIS A 861 60.30 32.57 -29.51
N ASN A 862 61.04 33.67 -29.65
CA ASN A 862 60.48 35.01 -29.85
C ASN A 862 59.80 35.16 -31.22
N TRP A 863 59.02 36.23 -31.39
CA TRP A 863 58.49 36.65 -32.70
C TRP A 863 59.62 36.87 -33.71
N LYS A 864 59.44 36.39 -34.95
CA LYS A 864 60.41 36.55 -36.04
C LYS A 864 59.71 36.87 -37.36
N SER A 865 60.42 37.63 -38.19
CA SER A 865 60.17 37.81 -39.62
C SER A 865 61.43 37.42 -40.38
N VAL A 866 61.31 36.65 -41.46
CA VAL A 866 62.44 36.18 -42.28
C VAL A 866 62.06 36.25 -43.75
N LEU A 867 63.00 36.71 -44.59
CA LEU A 867 62.82 36.87 -46.03
C LEU A 867 63.61 35.83 -46.83
N ALA A 868 62.92 35.10 -47.70
CA ALA A 868 63.53 34.33 -48.78
C ALA A 868 63.51 35.16 -50.08
N THR A 869 64.54 35.00 -50.92
CA THR A 869 64.62 35.62 -52.25
C THR A 869 64.56 34.54 -53.30
N THR A 870 63.78 34.71 -54.37
CA THR A 870 63.66 33.68 -55.41
C THR A 870 64.88 33.57 -56.32
N ASP A 871 65.22 32.34 -56.72
CA ASP A 871 66.29 32.04 -57.68
C ASP A 871 65.90 32.40 -59.14
N ALA A 872 66.81 32.13 -60.09
CA ALA A 872 66.57 32.37 -61.52
C ALA A 872 65.43 31.53 -62.14
N SER A 873 64.96 30.48 -61.45
CA SER A 873 63.81 29.65 -61.81
C SER A 873 62.56 30.00 -60.98
N GLY A 874 62.59 31.10 -60.23
CA GLY A 874 61.49 31.59 -59.40
C GLY A 874 61.26 30.78 -58.11
N ASN A 875 62.16 29.84 -57.76
CA ASN A 875 62.02 29.01 -56.57
C ASN A 875 62.47 29.76 -55.31
N TYR A 876 61.84 29.51 -54.17
CA TYR A 876 62.35 29.87 -52.85
C TYR A 876 62.26 28.70 -51.87
N SER A 877 63.04 28.76 -50.79
CA SER A 877 62.85 27.89 -49.61
C SER A 877 63.33 28.59 -48.35
N PHE A 878 62.73 28.26 -47.21
CA PHE A 878 63.21 28.65 -45.89
C PHE A 878 63.95 27.47 -45.25
N ASP A 879 65.14 27.75 -44.69
CA ASP A 879 65.90 26.75 -43.94
C ASP A 879 65.09 26.23 -42.74
N ASN A 880 65.20 24.93 -42.43
CA ASN A 880 64.47 24.31 -41.33
C ASN A 880 64.75 24.96 -39.95
N SER A 881 65.90 25.61 -39.76
CA SER A 881 66.19 26.42 -38.56
C SER A 881 65.32 27.67 -38.40
N VAL A 882 64.68 28.16 -39.47
CA VAL A 882 63.73 29.29 -39.41
C VAL A 882 62.49 28.92 -38.60
N VAL A 883 61.96 27.71 -38.80
CA VAL A 883 60.71 27.22 -38.17
C VAL A 883 60.94 26.30 -36.98
N ALA A 884 62.19 25.96 -36.66
CA ALA A 884 62.53 25.14 -35.50
C ALA A 884 61.97 25.75 -34.20
N GLY A 885 61.21 24.94 -33.46
CA GLY A 885 60.56 25.34 -32.19
C GLY A 885 59.18 25.98 -32.32
N TYR A 886 58.77 26.41 -33.52
CA TYR A 886 57.45 27.01 -33.74
C TYR A 886 56.41 25.95 -34.15
N THR A 887 55.18 26.10 -33.67
CA THR A 887 54.04 25.25 -34.06
C THR A 887 53.11 25.91 -35.09
N GLN A 888 53.19 27.24 -35.23
CA GLN A 888 52.33 28.06 -36.10
C GLN A 888 53.15 29.08 -36.89
N ILE A 889 52.60 29.46 -38.04
CA ILE A 889 53.07 30.53 -38.93
C ILE A 889 51.95 31.58 -39.01
N LEU A 890 52.26 32.81 -38.62
CA LEU A 890 51.31 33.92 -38.64
C LEU A 890 51.02 34.39 -40.06
N SER A 891 52.05 34.48 -40.91
CA SER A 891 51.88 34.80 -42.33
C SER A 891 53.01 34.24 -43.20
N LEU A 892 52.68 33.83 -44.43
CA LEU A 892 53.59 33.57 -45.54
C LEU A 892 53.09 34.35 -46.76
N LYS A 893 53.84 35.37 -47.20
CA LYS A 893 53.36 36.44 -48.10
C LYS A 893 54.45 36.99 -49.01
N LEU A 894 54.06 37.65 -50.12
CA LEU A 894 54.96 38.60 -50.80
C LEU A 894 54.67 40.01 -50.29
N ASN A 895 55.70 40.73 -49.88
CA ASN A 895 55.57 42.14 -49.52
C ASN A 895 55.43 43.00 -50.78
N GLY A 896 54.35 43.77 -50.90
CA GLY A 896 54.12 44.66 -52.06
C GLY A 896 55.32 45.56 -52.32
N TRP A 897 55.73 46.34 -51.32
CA TRP A 897 56.84 47.30 -51.43
C TRP A 897 58.19 46.68 -51.83
N GLU A 898 58.44 45.40 -51.51
CA GLU A 898 59.66 44.68 -51.93
C GLU A 898 59.56 44.02 -53.30
N ASN A 899 58.33 43.86 -53.83
CA ASN A 899 58.04 43.19 -55.10
C ASN A 899 57.44 44.16 -56.14
N GLY A 900 57.66 45.47 -55.99
CA GLY A 900 57.21 46.50 -56.93
C GLY A 900 55.70 46.74 -56.93
N ASP A 901 55.04 46.55 -55.78
CA ASP A 901 53.59 46.60 -55.54
C ASP A 901 52.76 45.68 -56.46
N VAL A 902 53.41 44.64 -57.01
CA VAL A 902 52.78 43.64 -57.86
C VAL A 902 51.93 42.69 -57.02
N THR A 903 50.63 42.61 -57.33
CA THR A 903 49.71 41.64 -56.72
C THR A 903 49.97 40.21 -57.20
N TYR A 904 50.00 39.27 -56.25
CA TYR A 904 50.06 37.83 -56.47
C TYR A 904 48.90 37.14 -55.71
N TYR A 905 48.59 35.91 -56.11
CA TYR A 905 47.54 35.05 -55.56
C TYR A 905 48.15 33.68 -55.17
N PRO A 906 47.93 33.19 -53.94
CA PRO A 906 47.41 33.94 -52.78
C PRO A 906 48.33 35.14 -52.46
N ASN A 907 47.81 36.25 -51.95
CA ASN A 907 48.67 37.39 -51.55
C ASN A 907 49.32 37.17 -50.18
N ASN A 908 48.61 36.48 -49.29
CA ASN A 908 49.02 36.14 -47.94
C ASN A 908 48.36 34.82 -47.50
N LEU A 909 49.15 33.89 -46.96
CA LEU A 909 48.68 32.68 -46.28
C LEU A 909 48.87 32.90 -44.77
N ALA A 910 47.79 32.92 -44.00
CA ALA A 910 47.83 33.29 -42.57
C ALA A 910 47.43 32.15 -41.62
N ASN A 911 47.95 32.19 -40.40
CA ASN A 911 47.56 31.34 -39.26
C ASN A 911 47.49 29.83 -39.57
N PHE A 912 48.53 29.27 -40.19
CA PHE A 912 48.63 27.83 -40.48
C PHE A 912 49.71 27.15 -39.63
N ALA A 913 49.60 25.84 -39.42
CA ALA A 913 50.60 25.09 -38.67
C ALA A 913 51.93 25.01 -39.44
N VAL A 914 53.06 24.92 -38.72
CA VAL A 914 54.33 24.53 -39.35
C VAL A 914 54.15 23.12 -39.93
N PRO A 915 54.36 22.92 -41.26
CA PRO A 915 54.06 21.63 -41.88
C PRO A 915 55.04 20.56 -41.42
N THR A 916 54.53 19.35 -41.16
CA THR A 916 55.33 18.20 -40.70
C THR A 916 56.04 17.44 -41.83
N THR A 917 55.80 17.83 -43.07
CA THR A 917 56.44 17.28 -44.28
C THR A 917 56.74 18.43 -45.27
N PRO A 918 57.76 18.28 -46.16
CA PRO A 918 58.12 19.31 -47.13
C PRO A 918 56.93 19.77 -47.99
N THR A 919 56.51 21.02 -47.81
CA THR A 919 55.31 21.59 -48.44
C THR A 919 55.68 22.74 -49.39
N ILE A 920 54.97 22.79 -50.52
CA ILE A 920 55.21 23.75 -51.61
C ILE A 920 54.06 24.77 -51.65
N TYR A 921 54.38 26.05 -51.47
CA TYR A 921 53.43 27.16 -51.51
C TYR A 921 53.75 28.05 -52.72
N ASN A 922 52.85 28.10 -53.71
CA ASN A 922 53.11 28.82 -54.96
C ASN A 922 52.34 30.15 -55.02
N PHE A 923 52.96 31.15 -55.64
CA PHE A 923 52.43 32.50 -55.82
C PHE A 923 52.33 32.83 -57.31
N ASN A 924 51.16 33.24 -57.81
CA ASN A 924 50.98 33.57 -59.23
C ASN A 924 50.16 34.84 -59.46
N ARG A 925 50.38 35.56 -60.57
CA ARG A 925 49.65 36.80 -60.90
C ARG A 925 48.28 36.60 -61.54
N GLN A 926 47.92 35.39 -61.97
CA GLN A 926 46.58 35.09 -62.51
C GLN A 926 45.59 34.73 -61.39
N ALA A 927 44.47 35.43 -61.34
CA ALA A 927 43.28 34.99 -60.61
C ALA A 927 42.47 34.00 -61.49
N VAL A 928 41.98 32.91 -60.89
CA VAL A 928 41.30 31.81 -61.60
C VAL A 928 39.80 31.79 -61.25
N VAL A 929 38.97 31.43 -62.22
CA VAL A 929 37.51 31.32 -62.07
C VAL A 929 37.16 30.14 -61.15
N ALA A 930 36.20 30.33 -60.24
CA ALA A 930 35.88 29.34 -59.20
C ALA A 930 34.90 28.25 -59.67
N THR A 931 35.39 27.25 -60.40
CA THR A 931 34.71 25.95 -60.56
C THR A 931 34.55 25.26 -59.22
N LYS A 932 33.33 24.80 -58.89
CA LYS A 932 33.08 24.05 -57.67
C LYS A 932 33.00 22.54 -57.92
N PRO A 933 33.30 21.68 -56.92
CA PRO A 933 32.99 20.27 -57.03
C PRO A 933 31.46 20.06 -56.96
N VAL A 934 31.03 18.87 -57.38
CA VAL A 934 29.64 18.41 -57.32
C VAL A 934 29.61 16.98 -56.78
N VAL A 935 28.92 16.76 -55.67
CA VAL A 935 28.83 15.45 -54.98
C VAL A 935 27.46 14.82 -55.21
N THR A 936 27.43 13.52 -55.50
CA THR A 936 26.21 12.70 -55.51
C THR A 936 26.48 11.37 -54.81
N ILE A 937 25.82 11.11 -53.68
CA ILE A 937 25.84 9.80 -53.01
C ILE A 937 24.99 8.82 -53.83
N THR A 938 25.55 7.65 -54.13
CA THR A 938 24.90 6.60 -54.95
C THR A 938 24.72 5.27 -54.21
N ALA A 939 25.36 5.09 -53.06
CA ALA A 939 25.08 3.98 -52.14
C ALA A 939 25.38 4.37 -50.68
N PRO A 940 24.57 3.94 -49.68
CA PRO A 940 23.34 3.15 -49.81
C PRO A 940 22.16 3.91 -50.43
N THR A 941 21.12 3.15 -50.79
CA THR A 941 19.86 3.65 -51.39
C THR A 941 18.60 3.30 -50.58
N ALA A 942 18.75 2.51 -49.51
CA ALA A 942 17.68 2.16 -48.57
C ALA A 942 17.86 2.91 -47.24
N SER A 943 16.76 3.25 -46.56
CA SER A 943 16.76 3.90 -45.24
C SER A 943 16.89 2.92 -44.07
N ALA A 944 16.74 1.63 -44.34
CA ALA A 944 17.06 0.53 -43.43
C ALA A 944 17.91 -0.50 -44.20
N ILE A 945 19.04 -0.92 -43.62
CA ILE A 945 20.01 -1.82 -44.27
C ILE A 945 20.19 -3.06 -43.40
N ALA A 946 19.80 -4.22 -43.93
CA ALA A 946 20.02 -5.51 -43.28
C ALA A 946 21.39 -6.08 -43.68
N ILE A 947 22.25 -6.38 -42.70
CA ILE A 947 23.57 -7.01 -42.92
C ILE A 947 23.91 -8.03 -41.84
N ASN A 948 24.82 -8.96 -42.11
CA ASN A 948 25.33 -9.87 -41.08
C ASN A 948 26.35 -9.15 -40.19
N LEU A 949 26.33 -9.40 -38.88
CA LEU A 949 27.31 -8.83 -37.94
C LEU A 949 28.75 -9.08 -38.40
N GLY A 950 29.54 -8.01 -38.53
CA GLY A 950 30.92 -8.06 -39.04
C GLY A 950 31.06 -7.85 -40.56
N SER A 951 29.97 -7.69 -41.31
CA SER A 951 30.01 -7.33 -42.74
C SER A 951 30.31 -5.84 -42.93
N ALA A 952 31.06 -5.49 -43.96
CA ALA A 952 31.29 -4.10 -44.35
C ALA A 952 30.14 -3.56 -45.23
N ILE A 953 29.76 -2.30 -45.00
CA ILE A 953 28.90 -1.50 -45.87
C ILE A 953 29.81 -0.67 -46.77
N ASN A 954 29.57 -0.75 -48.09
CA ASN A 954 30.29 0.04 -49.08
C ASN A 954 29.48 1.30 -49.41
N PHE A 955 29.97 2.45 -48.98
CA PHE A 955 29.49 3.77 -49.37
C PHE A 955 30.08 4.15 -50.72
N VAL A 956 29.27 4.71 -51.62
CA VAL A 956 29.71 5.13 -52.96
C VAL A 956 29.18 6.52 -53.26
N ALA A 957 30.02 7.39 -53.81
CA ALA A 957 29.65 8.70 -54.31
C ALA A 957 30.37 9.03 -55.62
N SER A 958 29.65 9.61 -56.56
CA SER A 958 30.23 10.23 -57.75
C SER A 958 30.62 11.67 -57.40
N VAL A 959 31.84 12.08 -57.77
CA VAL A 959 32.31 13.46 -57.57
C VAL A 959 32.91 13.99 -58.87
N GLY A 960 32.39 15.11 -59.35
CA GLY A 960 32.86 15.82 -60.54
C GLY A 960 33.09 17.31 -60.28
N LEU A 961 33.44 18.06 -61.32
CA LEU A 961 33.55 19.52 -61.31
C LEU A 961 32.37 20.14 -62.07
N SER A 962 31.93 21.33 -61.65
CA SER A 962 30.78 22.03 -62.23
C SER A 962 31.03 22.62 -63.63
N ALA A 963 32.29 22.72 -64.04
CA ALA A 963 32.72 23.01 -65.42
C ALA A 963 34.13 22.43 -65.65
N VAL A 964 34.61 22.45 -66.89
CA VAL A 964 35.93 21.93 -67.29
C VAL A 964 36.93 23.08 -67.38
N ASP A 965 37.85 23.16 -66.42
CA ASP A 965 39.00 24.07 -66.45
C ASP A 965 40.25 23.38 -65.84
N ALA A 966 41.26 24.14 -65.41
CA ALA A 966 42.50 23.61 -64.82
C ALA A 966 42.38 23.17 -63.34
N THR A 967 41.18 23.28 -62.75
CA THR A 967 40.90 22.84 -61.38
C THR A 967 40.77 21.33 -61.32
N THR A 968 41.12 20.74 -60.19
CA THR A 968 41.01 19.30 -59.92
C THR A 968 40.28 19.06 -58.59
N ILE A 969 39.78 17.85 -58.33
CA ILE A 969 39.32 17.48 -56.99
C ILE A 969 40.57 17.31 -56.10
N SER A 970 40.66 18.12 -55.03
CA SER A 970 41.80 18.12 -54.10
C SER A 970 41.58 17.18 -52.90
N SER A 971 40.34 16.98 -52.48
CA SER A 971 39.98 15.95 -51.50
C SER A 971 38.53 15.48 -51.66
N VAL A 972 38.26 14.25 -51.25
CA VAL A 972 36.90 13.76 -50.96
C VAL A 972 36.96 13.03 -49.63
N VAL A 973 36.14 13.47 -48.69
CA VAL A 973 36.05 12.92 -47.33
C VAL A 973 34.64 12.36 -47.14
N PHE A 974 34.58 11.07 -46.82
CA PHE A 974 33.36 10.44 -46.31
C PHE A 974 33.42 10.54 -44.79
N SER A 975 32.33 10.92 -44.15
CA SER A 975 32.19 11.03 -42.70
C SER A 975 30.90 10.36 -42.28
N LEU A 976 30.93 9.50 -41.27
CA LEU A 976 29.77 8.81 -40.73
C LEU A 976 29.63 9.21 -39.26
N ASP A 977 28.50 9.83 -38.91
CA ASP A 977 28.23 10.35 -37.57
C ASP A 977 29.35 11.28 -37.03
N GLY A 978 29.99 12.01 -37.95
CA GLY A 978 31.12 12.91 -37.70
C GLY A 978 32.50 12.26 -37.82
N GLN A 979 32.61 10.93 -37.79
CA GLN A 979 33.90 10.21 -37.92
C GLN A 979 34.31 10.05 -39.38
N SER A 980 35.53 10.47 -39.74
CA SER A 980 36.02 10.36 -41.12
C SER A 980 36.40 8.92 -41.48
N LEU A 981 35.98 8.48 -42.66
CA LEU A 981 36.28 7.16 -43.23
C LEU A 981 37.39 7.26 -44.28
N SER A 982 38.13 6.17 -44.48
CA SER A 982 39.12 6.07 -45.54
C SER A 982 38.46 6.05 -46.92
N THR A 983 38.89 6.94 -47.81
CA THR A 983 38.34 7.07 -49.17
C THR A 983 39.30 6.52 -50.22
N ALA A 984 38.77 5.65 -51.08
CA ALA A 984 39.43 5.21 -52.31
C ALA A 984 38.75 5.89 -53.52
N ASN A 985 39.50 6.06 -54.61
CA ASN A 985 39.04 6.67 -55.85
C ASN A 985 39.31 5.71 -57.01
N SER A 986 38.30 5.44 -57.84
CA SER A 986 38.44 4.79 -59.13
C SER A 986 37.71 5.64 -60.18
N SER A 987 38.48 6.30 -61.05
CA SER A 987 37.98 7.06 -62.21
C SER A 987 36.85 8.07 -61.90
N GLY A 988 36.89 8.75 -60.74
CA GLY A 988 35.88 9.74 -60.33
C GLY A 988 34.70 9.17 -59.53
N THR A 989 34.62 7.85 -59.40
CA THR A 989 33.81 7.19 -58.36
C THR A 989 34.64 7.05 -57.10
N TYR A 990 34.16 7.64 -56.01
CA TYR A 990 34.78 7.57 -54.69
C TYR A 990 34.02 6.56 -53.82
N THR A 991 34.76 5.76 -53.07
CA THR A 991 34.21 4.69 -52.23
C THR A 991 34.83 4.70 -50.83
N ALA A 992 34.03 4.45 -49.81
CA ALA A 992 34.50 4.19 -48.45
C ALA A 992 33.82 2.93 -47.91
N ALA A 993 34.49 2.20 -47.01
CA ALA A 993 33.94 1.00 -46.38
C ALA A 993 33.85 1.18 -44.87
N TRP A 994 32.79 0.66 -44.25
CA TRP A 994 32.59 0.69 -42.80
C TRP A 994 31.98 -0.61 -42.30
N THR A 995 32.62 -1.23 -41.31
CA THR A 995 32.10 -2.41 -40.62
C THR A 995 31.50 -1.99 -39.27
N PRO A 996 30.17 -1.93 -39.13
CA PRO A 996 29.54 -1.58 -37.86
C PRO A 996 29.84 -2.60 -36.75
N ALA A 997 30.16 -2.10 -35.56
CA ALA A 997 30.17 -2.88 -34.35
C ALA A 997 28.75 -3.25 -33.89
N ALA A 998 28.61 -4.25 -33.01
CA ALA A 998 27.32 -4.74 -32.54
C ALA A 998 26.42 -3.65 -31.90
N ASN A 999 27.00 -2.60 -31.33
CA ASN A 999 26.27 -1.47 -30.73
C ASN A 999 25.80 -0.40 -31.73
N GLN A 1000 26.08 -0.55 -33.02
CA GLN A 1000 25.59 0.34 -34.09
C GLN A 1000 24.21 -0.10 -34.61
N PHE A 1001 23.86 -1.39 -34.44
CA PHE A 1001 22.57 -1.90 -34.90
C PHE A 1001 21.40 -1.27 -34.14
N SER A 1002 20.29 -1.04 -34.85
CA SER A 1002 19.11 -0.27 -34.39
C SER A 1002 19.35 1.21 -34.07
N LEU A 1003 20.55 1.76 -34.32
CA LEU A 1003 20.78 3.20 -34.34
C LEU A 1003 20.48 3.80 -35.72
N SER A 1004 20.30 5.12 -35.75
CA SER A 1004 20.20 5.90 -37.00
C SER A 1004 21.52 6.62 -37.24
N HIS A 1005 22.14 6.31 -38.37
CA HIS A 1005 23.41 6.87 -38.84
C HIS A 1005 23.18 7.93 -39.90
N THR A 1006 24.13 8.85 -40.03
CA THR A 1006 24.16 9.86 -41.11
C THR A 1006 25.53 9.86 -41.79
N LEU A 1007 25.56 9.36 -43.02
CA LEU A 1007 26.68 9.53 -43.93
C LEU A 1007 26.69 10.99 -44.42
N THR A 1008 27.87 11.58 -44.48
CA THR A 1008 28.17 12.87 -45.11
C THR A 1008 29.33 12.66 -46.09
N VAL A 1009 29.21 13.14 -47.31
CA VAL A 1009 30.31 13.14 -48.28
C VAL A 1009 30.59 14.57 -48.69
N THR A 1010 31.81 15.03 -48.44
CA THR A 1010 32.28 16.39 -48.76
C THR A 1010 33.44 16.30 -49.74
N ALA A 1011 33.32 17.02 -50.86
CA ALA A 1011 34.41 17.19 -51.82
C ALA A 1011 34.96 18.60 -51.77
N THR A 1012 36.27 18.72 -51.99
CA THR A 1012 37.02 19.98 -52.12
C THR A 1012 37.71 20.00 -53.48
N ALA A 1013 37.74 21.16 -54.14
CA ALA A 1013 38.49 21.38 -55.37
C ALA A 1013 39.85 22.06 -55.09
N SER A 1014 40.76 22.07 -56.06
CA SER A 1014 42.12 22.65 -55.93
C SER A 1014 42.12 24.18 -55.85
N ASN A 1015 41.00 24.84 -56.12
CA ASN A 1015 40.76 26.26 -55.86
C ASN A 1015 40.11 26.53 -54.47
N GLY A 1016 39.94 25.51 -53.63
CA GLY A 1016 39.41 25.61 -52.26
C GLY A 1016 37.89 25.60 -52.13
N THR A 1017 37.13 25.57 -53.23
CA THR A 1017 35.67 25.44 -53.17
C THR A 1017 35.22 24.03 -52.74
N THR A 1018 34.03 23.92 -52.14
CA THR A 1018 33.47 22.66 -51.63
C THR A 1018 32.02 22.42 -52.05
N ASP A 1019 31.59 21.17 -52.01
CA ASP A 1019 30.19 20.72 -52.05
C ASP A 1019 30.03 19.52 -51.11
N SER A 1020 28.85 19.35 -50.52
CA SER A 1020 28.59 18.30 -49.54
C SER A 1020 27.16 17.75 -49.67
N LYS A 1021 26.99 16.46 -49.36
CA LYS A 1021 25.71 15.75 -49.31
C LYS A 1021 25.64 14.87 -48.08
N THR A 1022 24.43 14.70 -47.54
CA THR A 1022 24.13 13.79 -46.43
C THR A 1022 23.14 12.72 -46.86
N TYR A 1023 23.19 11.56 -46.19
CA TYR A 1023 22.24 10.46 -46.35
C TYR A 1023 22.11 9.70 -45.02
N SER A 1024 20.88 9.57 -44.50
CA SER A 1024 20.63 8.92 -43.20
C SER A 1024 19.98 7.55 -43.38
N PHE A 1025 20.40 6.58 -42.56
CA PHE A 1025 19.95 5.19 -42.61
C PHE A 1025 20.01 4.51 -41.24
N THR A 1026 19.28 3.42 -41.08
CA THR A 1026 19.30 2.55 -39.90
C THR A 1026 19.87 1.17 -40.24
N LEU A 1027 20.40 0.48 -39.23
CA LEU A 1027 20.96 -0.87 -39.38
C LEU A 1027 20.10 -1.94 -38.73
N THR A 1028 19.85 -3.03 -39.46
CA THR A 1028 19.18 -4.24 -38.97
C THR A 1028 20.16 -5.40 -39.05
N CYS A 1029 20.27 -6.19 -37.96
CA CYS A 1029 21.16 -7.34 -37.96
C CYS A 1029 20.45 -8.53 -38.62
N SER A 1030 21.17 -9.28 -39.48
CA SER A 1030 20.67 -10.50 -40.12
C SER A 1030 21.63 -11.69 -39.94
N GLY A 1031 21.10 -12.91 -40.04
CA GLY A 1031 21.88 -14.14 -39.96
C GLY A 1031 22.24 -14.60 -38.54
N ALA A 1032 22.87 -15.78 -38.46
CA ALA A 1032 23.04 -16.53 -37.21
C ALA A 1032 23.98 -15.89 -36.16
N ASN A 1033 24.77 -14.88 -36.55
CA ASN A 1033 25.74 -14.23 -35.65
C ASN A 1033 25.16 -13.03 -34.89
N CYS A 1034 23.87 -12.70 -35.08
CA CYS A 1034 23.25 -11.55 -34.44
C CYS A 1034 23.01 -11.77 -32.95
N PRO A 1035 23.20 -10.73 -32.10
CA PRO A 1035 22.79 -10.79 -30.70
C PRO A 1035 21.28 -10.97 -30.62
N ASN A 1036 20.85 -12.02 -29.92
CA ASN A 1036 19.43 -12.31 -29.66
C ASN A 1036 18.74 -11.15 -28.92
N ALA A 1037 17.59 -10.71 -29.42
CA ALA A 1037 16.80 -9.65 -28.81
C ALA A 1037 15.91 -10.22 -27.70
N LEU A 1038 16.25 -9.93 -26.44
CA LEU A 1038 15.50 -10.46 -25.29
C LEU A 1038 14.01 -10.06 -25.35
N PRO A 1039 13.08 -10.99 -25.01
CA PRO A 1039 11.64 -10.77 -25.22
C PRO A 1039 11.10 -9.66 -24.31
N VAL A 1040 10.26 -8.77 -24.84
CA VAL A 1040 9.68 -7.65 -24.09
C VAL A 1040 8.41 -8.10 -23.36
N ILE A 1041 8.36 -7.87 -22.04
CA ILE A 1041 7.20 -8.19 -21.19
C ILE A 1041 6.47 -6.89 -20.83
N THR A 1042 5.18 -6.82 -21.13
CA THR A 1042 4.27 -5.72 -20.76
C THR A 1042 3.24 -6.20 -19.74
N TRP A 1043 2.95 -5.41 -18.71
CA TRP A 1043 1.94 -5.74 -17.70
C TRP A 1043 0.54 -5.29 -18.11
N ASN A 1044 -0.44 -6.19 -18.06
CA ASN A 1044 -1.82 -5.93 -18.48
C ASN A 1044 -2.80 -5.87 -17.30
N SER A 1045 -2.68 -6.79 -16.34
CA SER A 1045 -3.64 -6.95 -15.23
C SER A 1045 -2.98 -7.52 -13.96
N PRO A 1046 -3.44 -7.15 -12.75
CA PRO A 1046 -4.39 -6.07 -12.45
C PRO A 1046 -3.84 -4.68 -12.77
N SER A 1047 -4.71 -3.76 -13.20
CA SER A 1047 -4.35 -2.39 -13.60
C SER A 1047 -3.87 -1.52 -12.44
N ASN A 1048 -4.41 -1.76 -11.24
CA ASN A 1048 -3.85 -1.29 -9.97
C ASN A 1048 -3.19 -2.47 -9.25
N THR A 1049 -1.94 -2.29 -8.83
CA THR A 1049 -1.19 -3.31 -8.07
C THR A 1049 -1.67 -3.44 -6.63
N THR A 1050 -2.41 -2.47 -6.10
CA THR A 1050 -3.16 -2.62 -4.85
C THR A 1050 -4.56 -3.15 -5.15
N VAL A 1051 -4.84 -4.39 -4.75
CA VAL A 1051 -6.15 -5.01 -4.84
C VAL A 1051 -6.79 -5.02 -3.45
N TYR A 1052 -7.90 -4.30 -3.30
CA TYR A 1052 -8.70 -4.31 -2.08
C TYR A 1052 -9.66 -5.49 -2.09
N GLN A 1053 -9.70 -6.27 -1.00
CA GLN A 1053 -10.60 -7.42 -0.85
C GLN A 1053 -11.12 -7.52 0.59
N ASN A 1054 -12.34 -8.06 0.77
CA ASN A 1054 -12.92 -8.35 2.09
C ASN A 1054 -12.85 -9.85 2.47
N THR A 1055 -12.60 -10.71 1.48
CA THR A 1055 -12.28 -12.13 1.58
C THR A 1055 -11.23 -12.42 0.51
N PHE A 1056 -10.35 -13.40 0.69
CA PHE A 1056 -9.37 -13.73 -0.36
C PHE A 1056 -10.05 -14.27 -1.61
N GLN A 1057 -9.98 -13.50 -2.70
CA GLN A 1057 -10.57 -13.79 -4.01
C GLN A 1057 -9.48 -13.86 -5.08
N VAL A 1058 -9.74 -14.59 -6.17
CA VAL A 1058 -8.80 -14.74 -7.29
C VAL A 1058 -8.45 -13.38 -7.90
N VAL A 1059 -7.17 -13.09 -8.00
CA VAL A 1059 -6.57 -11.95 -8.72
C VAL A 1059 -6.05 -12.44 -10.07
N PRO A 1060 -6.68 -12.07 -11.20
CA PRO A 1060 -6.22 -12.45 -12.53
C PRO A 1060 -5.03 -11.57 -12.95
N ILE A 1061 -3.85 -12.18 -12.99
CA ILE A 1061 -2.60 -11.57 -13.46
C ILE A 1061 -2.50 -11.83 -14.96
N SER A 1062 -2.15 -10.79 -15.74
CA SER A 1062 -1.96 -10.90 -17.19
C SER A 1062 -0.78 -10.06 -17.66
N VAL A 1063 0.01 -10.60 -18.58
CA VAL A 1063 1.10 -9.92 -19.29
C VAL A 1063 1.02 -10.20 -20.78
N THR A 1064 1.60 -9.33 -21.60
CA THR A 1064 1.91 -9.62 -23.01
C THR A 1064 3.42 -9.82 -23.12
N ALA A 1065 3.86 -10.92 -23.73
CA ALA A 1065 5.29 -11.19 -23.94
C ALA A 1065 5.58 -11.36 -25.42
N VAL A 1066 6.37 -10.46 -26.01
CA VAL A 1066 6.72 -10.47 -27.45
C VAL A 1066 8.22 -10.65 -27.65
N ASP A 1067 8.57 -11.38 -28.69
CA ASP A 1067 9.94 -11.53 -29.18
C ASP A 1067 10.01 -10.84 -30.56
N SER A 1068 11.15 -10.22 -30.89
CA SER A 1068 11.35 -9.44 -32.12
C SER A 1068 12.31 -10.08 -33.13
N ASP A 1069 13.14 -11.05 -32.72
CA ASP A 1069 13.99 -11.83 -33.63
C ASP A 1069 13.84 -13.36 -33.44
N GLY A 1070 12.75 -13.79 -32.79
CA GLY A 1070 12.43 -15.18 -32.52
C GLY A 1070 10.94 -15.42 -32.17
N THR A 1071 10.72 -16.25 -31.15
CA THR A 1071 9.41 -16.60 -30.58
C THR A 1071 9.56 -16.87 -29.08
N VAL A 1072 8.65 -16.34 -28.25
CA VAL A 1072 8.61 -16.67 -26.82
C VAL A 1072 8.35 -18.17 -26.63
N SER A 1073 9.32 -18.88 -26.04
CA SER A 1073 9.28 -20.32 -25.77
C SER A 1073 8.55 -20.67 -24.47
N GLY A 1074 8.41 -19.71 -23.55
CA GLY A 1074 7.58 -19.84 -22.36
C GLY A 1074 7.59 -18.60 -21.47
N VAL A 1075 6.55 -18.48 -20.63
CA VAL A 1075 6.44 -17.43 -19.60
C VAL A 1075 6.15 -18.06 -18.24
N THR A 1076 6.92 -17.70 -17.23
CA THR A 1076 6.76 -18.16 -15.85
C THR A 1076 6.52 -17.00 -14.89
N ILE A 1077 5.84 -17.27 -13.78
CA ILE A 1077 5.53 -16.32 -12.71
C ILE A 1077 5.94 -16.93 -11.37
N THR A 1078 6.83 -16.25 -10.65
CA THR A 1078 7.14 -16.53 -9.24
C THR A 1078 6.33 -15.59 -8.35
N ILE A 1079 5.50 -16.15 -7.47
CA ILE A 1079 4.67 -15.41 -6.52
C ILE A 1079 4.48 -16.24 -5.24
N ASN A 1080 4.53 -15.60 -4.07
CA ASN A 1080 4.44 -16.26 -2.76
C ASN A 1080 5.42 -17.46 -2.58
N GLY A 1081 6.63 -17.37 -3.17
CA GLY A 1081 7.67 -18.40 -3.12
C GLY A 1081 7.50 -19.57 -4.12
N GLY A 1082 6.31 -19.76 -4.70
CA GLY A 1082 6.09 -20.74 -5.78
C GLY A 1082 6.39 -20.16 -7.16
N THR A 1083 6.91 -20.96 -8.09
CA THR A 1083 7.07 -20.59 -9.51
C THR A 1083 6.16 -21.46 -10.37
N PHE A 1084 5.40 -20.82 -11.26
CA PHE A 1084 4.35 -21.45 -12.06
C PHE A 1084 4.48 -21.04 -13.53
N ASN A 1085 4.03 -21.88 -14.45
CA ASN A 1085 3.89 -21.48 -15.86
C ASN A 1085 2.64 -20.61 -16.02
N MET A 1086 2.74 -19.52 -16.77
CA MET A 1086 1.56 -18.73 -17.16
C MET A 1086 0.86 -19.39 -18.35
N THR A 1087 -0.47 -19.38 -18.37
CA THR A 1087 -1.26 -19.95 -19.45
C THR A 1087 -1.20 -19.03 -20.66
N ALA A 1088 -0.71 -19.54 -21.80
CA ALA A 1088 -0.70 -18.79 -23.05
C ALA A 1088 -2.12 -18.60 -23.61
N GLY A 1089 -2.40 -17.41 -24.13
CA GLY A 1089 -3.64 -17.05 -24.80
C GLY A 1089 -3.38 -16.34 -26.13
N THR A 1090 -4.43 -15.74 -26.70
CA THR A 1090 -4.35 -15.00 -27.96
C THR A 1090 -3.47 -13.75 -27.86
N ASN A 1091 -2.97 -13.28 -29.00
CA ASN A 1091 -2.24 -12.00 -29.13
C ASN A 1091 -1.03 -11.87 -28.20
N ASN A 1092 -0.27 -12.96 -28.02
CA ASN A 1092 0.92 -13.03 -27.17
C ASN A 1092 0.66 -12.73 -25.68
N THR A 1093 -0.59 -12.90 -25.23
CA THR A 1093 -1.01 -12.72 -23.84
C THR A 1093 -0.75 -13.98 -23.02
N TYR A 1094 -0.31 -13.83 -21.77
CA TYR A 1094 -0.10 -14.92 -20.82
C TYR A 1094 -0.77 -14.58 -19.49
N THR A 1095 -1.51 -15.53 -18.90
CA THR A 1095 -2.36 -15.31 -17.72
C THR A 1095 -2.08 -16.26 -16.57
N TYR A 1096 -2.30 -15.80 -15.33
CA TYR A 1096 -2.21 -16.62 -14.12
C TYR A 1096 -3.22 -16.14 -13.05
N ASN A 1097 -3.95 -17.08 -12.44
CA ASN A 1097 -4.96 -16.78 -11.44
C ASN A 1097 -4.38 -16.96 -10.02
N PHE A 1098 -3.99 -15.86 -9.39
CA PHE A 1098 -3.42 -15.85 -8.05
C PHE A 1098 -4.50 -15.73 -6.97
N THR A 1099 -4.61 -16.70 -6.07
CA THR A 1099 -5.43 -16.55 -4.85
C THR A 1099 -4.52 -16.18 -3.67
N PRO A 1100 -4.73 -15.03 -3.02
CA PRO A 1100 -3.91 -14.63 -1.87
C PRO A 1100 -4.29 -15.40 -0.60
N SER A 1101 -3.39 -15.35 0.39
CA SER A 1101 -3.50 -16.07 1.67
C SER A 1101 -3.47 -15.17 2.90
N ALA A 1102 -3.13 -13.89 2.71
CA ALA A 1102 -2.95 -12.87 3.74
C ALA A 1102 -3.13 -11.47 3.13
N TYR A 1103 -3.44 -10.48 3.98
CA TYR A 1103 -3.47 -9.07 3.59
C TYR A 1103 -2.07 -8.47 3.67
N GLN A 1104 -1.27 -8.67 2.61
CA GLN A 1104 0.15 -8.32 2.56
C GLN A 1104 0.62 -7.96 1.13
N ASP A 1105 1.88 -7.57 1.02
CA ASP A 1105 2.54 -7.27 -0.25
C ASP A 1105 3.19 -8.54 -0.80
N TYR A 1106 2.70 -9.01 -1.95
CA TYR A 1106 3.21 -10.19 -2.64
C TYR A 1106 4.16 -9.77 -3.77
N PRO A 1107 5.48 -10.02 -3.66
CA PRO A 1107 6.39 -9.81 -4.78
C PRO A 1107 6.05 -10.80 -5.91
N VAL A 1108 6.10 -10.30 -7.14
CA VAL A 1108 5.77 -11.01 -8.38
C VAL A 1108 6.94 -10.87 -9.35
N VAL A 1109 7.53 -11.98 -9.74
CA VAL A 1109 8.65 -12.02 -10.70
C VAL A 1109 8.21 -12.81 -11.92
N ILE A 1110 8.01 -12.14 -13.05
CA ILE A 1110 7.59 -12.76 -14.31
C ILE A 1110 8.81 -12.87 -15.23
N LYS A 1111 9.03 -14.05 -15.81
CA LYS A 1111 10.12 -14.30 -16.76
C LYS A 1111 9.58 -14.83 -18.07
N ALA A 1112 9.91 -14.15 -19.17
CA ALA A 1112 9.68 -14.63 -20.52
C ALA A 1112 11.01 -15.12 -21.10
N THR A 1113 11.00 -16.32 -21.69
CA THR A 1113 12.14 -16.94 -22.35
C THR A 1113 11.87 -16.99 -23.85
N ASP A 1114 12.86 -16.70 -24.68
CA ASP A 1114 12.78 -16.78 -26.14
C ASP A 1114 13.23 -18.17 -26.67
N ASN A 1115 13.25 -18.34 -28.00
CA ASN A 1115 13.67 -19.58 -28.65
C ASN A 1115 15.20 -19.76 -28.76
N LYS A 1116 16.00 -18.79 -28.31
CA LYS A 1116 17.47 -18.86 -28.20
C LYS A 1116 17.95 -18.88 -26.73
N SER A 1117 17.03 -19.10 -25.79
CA SER A 1117 17.26 -19.14 -24.33
C SER A 1117 17.68 -17.81 -23.66
N GLY A 1118 17.44 -16.68 -24.32
CA GLY A 1118 17.45 -15.38 -23.65
C GLY A 1118 16.24 -15.24 -22.72
N VAL A 1119 16.39 -14.46 -21.65
CA VAL A 1119 15.36 -14.31 -20.61
C VAL A 1119 15.25 -12.85 -20.17
N THR A 1120 14.05 -12.27 -20.33
CA THR A 1120 13.68 -11.00 -19.68
C THR A 1120 12.98 -11.29 -18.37
N THR A 1121 13.21 -10.43 -17.37
CA THR A 1121 12.54 -10.49 -16.06
C THR A 1121 11.81 -9.19 -15.77
N LEU A 1122 10.50 -9.27 -15.52
CA LEU A 1122 9.65 -8.18 -15.03
C LEU A 1122 9.36 -8.39 -13.55
N ASN A 1123 9.80 -7.45 -12.71
CA ASN A 1123 9.51 -7.45 -11.27
C ASN A 1123 8.34 -6.50 -10.99
N ASN A 1124 7.38 -6.95 -10.18
CA ASN A 1124 6.24 -6.16 -9.70
C ASN A 1124 5.85 -6.61 -8.28
N THR A 1125 4.91 -5.93 -7.63
CA THR A 1125 4.39 -6.31 -6.31
C THR A 1125 2.89 -6.11 -6.28
N ILE A 1126 2.12 -7.13 -5.91
CA ILE A 1126 0.67 -7.01 -5.69
C ILE A 1126 0.40 -6.86 -4.19
N LYS A 1127 -0.10 -5.69 -3.78
CA LYS A 1127 -0.60 -5.44 -2.42
C LYS A 1127 -2.03 -5.97 -2.31
N ILE A 1128 -2.26 -6.87 -1.35
CA ILE A 1128 -3.60 -7.33 -0.99
C ILE A 1128 -3.99 -6.63 0.30
N ALA A 1129 -4.97 -5.72 0.23
CA ALA A 1129 -5.40 -4.91 1.36
C ALA A 1129 -6.85 -5.22 1.73
N THR A 1130 -7.21 -5.12 3.02
CA THR A 1130 -8.61 -5.10 3.42
C THR A 1130 -9.33 -3.90 2.81
N VAL A 1131 -10.62 -4.02 2.48
CA VAL A 1131 -11.41 -2.81 2.19
C VAL A 1131 -11.60 -2.06 3.50
N SER A 1132 -10.75 -1.08 3.75
CA SER A 1132 -10.84 -0.22 4.92
C SER A 1132 -12.21 0.48 4.94
N THR A 1133 -13.05 0.17 5.92
CA THR A 1133 -14.33 0.86 6.16
C THR A 1133 -14.13 2.35 6.46
N ASN A 1134 -12.91 2.77 6.81
CA ASN A 1134 -12.50 4.16 6.97
C ASN A 1134 -12.01 4.84 5.67
N ARG A 1135 -11.96 4.14 4.52
CA ARG A 1135 -11.66 4.76 3.21
C ARG A 1135 -12.70 5.81 2.83
N PHE A 1136 -13.97 5.49 3.07
CA PHE A 1136 -15.12 6.21 2.54
C PHE A 1136 -15.54 7.32 3.50
N ILE A 1137 -15.75 8.53 2.96
CA ILE A 1137 -16.13 9.70 3.73
C ILE A 1137 -17.66 9.70 3.92
N PRO A 1138 -18.18 9.46 5.15
CA PRO A 1138 -19.62 9.35 5.33
C PRO A 1138 -20.36 10.66 5.06
N LEU A 1139 -21.60 10.50 4.58
CA LEU A 1139 -22.51 11.59 4.26
C LEU A 1139 -22.79 12.51 5.46
N PRO A 1140 -22.96 13.83 5.24
CA PRO A 1140 -23.37 14.74 6.30
C PRO A 1140 -24.84 14.53 6.69
N SER A 1141 -25.21 14.96 7.90
CA SER A 1141 -26.59 14.87 8.42
C SER A 1141 -27.60 15.67 7.61
N LYS A 1142 -27.18 16.81 7.03
CA LYS A 1142 -27.92 17.61 6.04
C LYS A 1142 -27.02 17.88 4.84
N ILE A 1143 -27.55 17.68 3.63
CA ILE A 1143 -26.77 17.59 2.39
C ILE A 1143 -26.99 18.78 1.48
N ILE A 1144 -25.90 19.26 0.88
CA ILE A 1144 -25.88 20.10 -0.32
C ILE A 1144 -24.94 19.38 -1.30
N LEU A 1145 -25.52 18.63 -2.22
CA LEU A 1145 -24.83 17.87 -3.27
C LEU A 1145 -24.82 18.71 -4.54
N GLY A 1146 -23.70 18.74 -5.25
CA GLY A 1146 -23.61 19.36 -6.57
C GLY A 1146 -22.79 18.52 -7.53
N TYR A 1147 -23.22 18.46 -8.79
CA TYR A 1147 -22.52 17.77 -9.87
C TYR A 1147 -21.44 18.70 -10.45
N ALA A 1148 -20.28 18.16 -10.80
CA ALA A 1148 -19.14 18.91 -11.33
C ALA A 1148 -18.77 18.43 -12.75
N HIS A 1149 -18.71 19.36 -13.70
CA HIS A 1149 -18.42 19.08 -15.12
C HIS A 1149 -16.97 18.59 -15.32
N SER A 1150 -16.79 17.48 -16.04
CA SER A 1150 -15.47 17.04 -16.55
C SER A 1150 -15.07 17.69 -17.89
N TRP A 1151 -15.62 18.87 -18.23
CA TRP A 1151 -15.40 19.55 -19.53
C TRP A 1151 -15.45 21.08 -19.40
N GLU A 1152 -15.05 21.78 -20.47
CA GLU A 1152 -15.19 23.24 -20.59
C GLU A 1152 -16.60 23.64 -21.03
N ASN A 1153 -17.18 24.65 -20.39
CA ASN A 1153 -18.38 25.35 -20.87
C ASN A 1153 -18.19 26.86 -20.64
N ALA A 1154 -18.42 27.67 -21.68
CA ALA A 1154 -18.21 29.12 -21.61
C ALA A 1154 -19.11 29.84 -20.59
N GLY A 1155 -20.32 29.33 -20.33
CA GLY A 1155 -21.23 29.84 -19.30
C GLY A 1155 -21.05 29.20 -17.93
N ALA A 1156 -20.33 28.08 -17.84
CA ALA A 1156 -20.06 27.33 -16.62
C ALA A 1156 -18.65 26.72 -16.66
N PRO A 1157 -17.59 27.54 -16.48
CA PRO A 1157 -16.21 27.13 -16.68
C PRO A 1157 -15.81 25.90 -15.86
N PHE A 1158 -14.83 25.15 -16.36
CA PHE A 1158 -14.25 24.04 -15.62
C PHE A 1158 -13.70 24.49 -14.27
N LEU A 1159 -13.90 23.67 -13.24
CA LEU A 1159 -13.42 23.91 -11.87
C LEU A 1159 -12.62 22.70 -11.41
N TYR A 1160 -11.40 22.94 -10.94
CA TYR A 1160 -10.62 21.95 -10.22
C TYR A 1160 -11.28 21.67 -8.85
N PHE A 1161 -11.23 20.42 -8.39
CA PHE A 1161 -11.77 20.03 -7.08
C PHE A 1161 -11.15 20.81 -5.92
N SER A 1162 -9.86 21.16 -6.03
CA SER A 1162 -9.12 22.05 -5.13
C SER A 1162 -9.74 23.45 -5.01
N GLN A 1163 -10.44 23.96 -6.04
CA GLN A 1163 -11.18 25.22 -5.98
C GLN A 1163 -12.54 25.10 -5.26
N MET A 1164 -13.05 23.87 -5.07
CA MET A 1164 -14.29 23.59 -4.36
C MET A 1164 -14.09 23.45 -2.83
N VAL A 1165 -12.83 23.38 -2.37
CA VAL A 1165 -12.48 23.33 -0.94
C VAL A 1165 -12.96 24.61 -0.24
N GLY A 1166 -13.80 24.46 0.79
CA GLY A 1166 -14.40 25.59 1.51
C GLY A 1166 -15.68 26.18 0.88
N SER A 1167 -16.11 25.64 -0.27
CA SER A 1167 -17.45 25.89 -0.83
C SER A 1167 -18.55 25.39 0.12
N LYS A 1168 -19.82 25.56 -0.29
CA LYS A 1168 -20.97 25.13 0.53
C LYS A 1168 -21.53 23.77 0.13
N PHE A 1169 -21.04 23.19 -0.96
CA PHE A 1169 -21.23 21.79 -1.27
C PHE A 1169 -20.53 20.92 -0.23
N ASN A 1170 -21.23 19.88 0.25
CA ASN A 1170 -20.74 18.99 1.31
C ASN A 1170 -20.82 17.50 0.96
N VAL A 1171 -21.24 17.25 -0.29
CA VAL A 1171 -21.04 16.09 -1.17
C VAL A 1171 -20.81 16.70 -2.56
N VAL A 1172 -19.91 16.15 -3.38
CA VAL A 1172 -19.77 16.52 -4.79
C VAL A 1172 -19.83 15.27 -5.64
N ASP A 1173 -20.44 15.36 -6.82
CA ASP A 1173 -20.47 14.29 -7.81
C ASP A 1173 -19.63 14.67 -9.05
N TYR A 1174 -19.02 13.68 -9.70
CA TYR A 1174 -18.20 13.88 -10.89
C TYR A 1174 -18.93 13.39 -12.14
N SER A 1175 -19.19 14.33 -13.05
CA SER A 1175 -19.89 14.09 -14.32
C SER A 1175 -18.87 13.88 -15.45
N PHE A 1176 -18.70 12.68 -16.02
CA PHE A 1176 -19.41 11.43 -15.76
C PHE A 1176 -18.49 10.21 -15.96
N VAL A 1177 -19.03 9.02 -15.74
CA VAL A 1177 -18.62 7.79 -16.44
C VAL A 1177 -19.61 7.53 -17.58
N GLU A 1178 -19.08 7.38 -18.80
CA GLU A 1178 -19.83 6.91 -19.96
C GLU A 1178 -19.41 5.46 -20.32
N THR A 1179 -19.86 4.91 -21.44
CA THR A 1179 -19.39 3.60 -21.94
C THR A 1179 -18.62 3.73 -23.25
N VAL A 1180 -17.55 2.94 -23.40
CA VAL A 1180 -16.63 3.00 -24.55
C VAL A 1180 -17.40 2.83 -25.85
N ASN A 1181 -17.33 3.82 -26.74
CA ASN A 1181 -18.07 3.88 -28.01
C ASN A 1181 -19.60 3.67 -27.87
N ARG A 1182 -20.16 3.94 -26.68
CA ARG A 1182 -21.55 3.62 -26.30
C ARG A 1182 -21.89 2.13 -26.46
N ASP A 1183 -20.98 1.23 -26.08
CA ASP A 1183 -21.22 -0.23 -26.12
C ASP A 1183 -22.26 -0.73 -25.09
N GLY A 1184 -22.58 0.10 -24.09
CA GLY A 1184 -23.55 -0.19 -23.03
C GLY A 1184 -22.99 -0.85 -21.77
N TYR A 1185 -21.73 -1.29 -21.75
CA TYR A 1185 -21.21 -2.11 -20.65
C TYR A 1185 -19.72 -1.97 -20.30
N THR A 1186 -18.90 -1.27 -21.09
CA THR A 1186 -17.49 -1.01 -20.77
C THR A 1186 -17.34 0.42 -20.25
N PRO A 1187 -17.39 0.68 -18.93
CA PRO A 1187 -17.38 2.03 -18.39
C PRO A 1187 -16.01 2.71 -18.56
N ILE A 1188 -16.04 4.00 -18.88
CA ILE A 1188 -14.87 4.88 -19.01
C ILE A 1188 -15.16 6.23 -18.35
N LEU A 1189 -14.23 6.72 -17.54
CA LEU A 1189 -14.32 8.04 -16.91
C LEU A 1189 -14.09 9.12 -17.97
N THR A 1190 -15.01 10.09 -18.11
CA THR A 1190 -14.80 11.24 -19.01
C THR A 1190 -13.90 12.25 -18.31
N THR A 1191 -12.86 12.74 -19.00
CA THR A 1191 -11.84 13.61 -18.39
C THR A 1191 -11.52 14.83 -19.25
N ASN A 1192 -11.30 15.97 -18.59
CA ASN A 1192 -10.75 17.16 -19.24
C ASN A 1192 -9.23 17.04 -19.33
N ASP A 1193 -8.75 16.22 -20.26
CA ASP A 1193 -7.33 15.91 -20.41
C ASP A 1193 -6.45 17.17 -20.48
N THR A 1194 -6.94 18.23 -21.16
CA THR A 1194 -6.24 19.51 -21.34
C THR A 1194 -5.94 20.25 -20.02
N ARG A 1195 -6.73 20.00 -18.96
CA ARG A 1195 -6.53 20.59 -17.62
C ARG A 1195 -5.53 19.82 -16.77
N TYR A 1196 -5.23 18.57 -17.11
CA TYR A 1196 -4.42 17.67 -16.31
C TYR A 1196 -3.20 17.16 -17.09
N LEU A 1197 -2.58 18.03 -17.88
CA LEU A 1197 -1.39 17.69 -18.69
C LEU A 1197 -0.08 17.69 -17.88
N THR A 1198 0.88 16.89 -18.31
CA THR A 1198 2.31 17.03 -17.99
C THR A 1198 3.09 16.84 -19.28
N ASN A 1199 3.93 17.82 -19.65
CA ASN A 1199 4.66 17.85 -20.92
C ASN A 1199 3.79 17.60 -22.17
N GLY A 1200 2.53 18.08 -22.15
CA GLY A 1200 1.56 17.91 -23.26
C GLY A 1200 0.78 16.60 -23.27
N VAL A 1201 1.02 15.68 -22.33
CA VAL A 1201 0.33 14.37 -22.22
C VAL A 1201 -0.57 14.34 -20.98
N PHE A 1202 -1.76 13.74 -21.06
CA PHE A 1202 -2.65 13.60 -19.91
C PHE A 1202 -2.00 12.81 -18.77
N ASN A 1203 -1.91 13.44 -17.61
CA ASN A 1203 -1.37 12.88 -16.39
C ASN A 1203 -2.50 12.70 -15.36
N LYS A 1204 -3.12 11.53 -15.39
CA LYS A 1204 -4.17 11.12 -14.44
C LYS A 1204 -3.81 11.31 -12.97
N GLN A 1205 -2.53 11.33 -12.58
CA GLN A 1205 -2.14 11.60 -11.19
C GLN A 1205 -2.49 13.03 -10.74
N LEU A 1206 -2.56 13.99 -11.66
CA LEU A 1206 -3.01 15.36 -11.34
C LEU A 1206 -4.51 15.36 -10.98
N LEU A 1207 -5.35 14.68 -11.76
CA LEU A 1207 -6.78 14.51 -11.45
C LEU A 1207 -6.99 13.76 -10.12
N LYS A 1208 -6.23 12.68 -9.87
CA LYS A 1208 -6.25 11.97 -8.58
C LYS A 1208 -5.89 12.89 -7.40
N ASN A 1209 -4.85 13.70 -7.54
CA ASN A 1209 -4.42 14.64 -6.50
C ASN A 1209 -5.47 15.74 -6.26
N ASP A 1210 -6.12 16.20 -7.32
CA ASP A 1210 -7.17 17.22 -7.26
C ASP A 1210 -8.43 16.68 -6.55
N ILE A 1211 -8.94 15.51 -6.96
CA ILE A 1211 -10.02 14.78 -6.24
C ILE A 1211 -9.64 14.60 -4.76
N LYS A 1212 -8.42 14.15 -4.49
CA LYS A 1212 -7.92 13.95 -3.11
C LYS A 1212 -7.97 15.24 -2.30
N SER A 1213 -7.68 16.40 -2.89
CA SER A 1213 -7.69 17.68 -2.16
C SER A 1213 -9.06 18.05 -1.57
N LEU A 1214 -10.16 17.75 -2.27
CA LEU A 1214 -11.51 17.93 -1.76
C LEU A 1214 -11.91 16.83 -0.76
N ARG A 1215 -11.49 15.58 -1.02
CA ARG A 1215 -11.72 14.45 -0.10
C ARG A 1215 -11.02 14.67 1.25
N ASP A 1216 -9.78 15.16 1.25
CA ASP A 1216 -9.02 15.50 2.46
C ASP A 1216 -9.72 16.57 3.32
N SER A 1217 -10.57 17.45 2.74
CA SER A 1217 -11.38 18.41 3.50
C SER A 1217 -12.65 17.80 4.13
N GLY A 1218 -12.88 16.49 3.98
CA GLY A 1218 -14.02 15.76 4.54
C GLY A 1218 -15.32 15.83 3.72
N VAL A 1219 -15.21 16.21 2.45
CA VAL A 1219 -16.30 16.19 1.46
C VAL A 1219 -16.16 14.92 0.61
N PRO A 1220 -17.14 13.99 0.61
CA PRO A 1220 -17.10 12.84 -0.26
C PRO A 1220 -17.23 13.28 -1.71
N VAL A 1221 -16.47 12.62 -2.58
CA VAL A 1221 -16.56 12.78 -4.02
C VAL A 1221 -17.10 11.47 -4.60
N ILE A 1222 -18.34 11.53 -5.09
CA ILE A 1222 -19.03 10.45 -5.80
C ILE A 1222 -18.68 10.56 -7.30
N VAL A 1223 -18.90 9.49 -8.06
CA VAL A 1223 -18.86 9.54 -9.53
C VAL A 1223 -20.17 9.03 -10.11
N SER A 1224 -20.75 9.79 -11.02
CA SER A 1224 -22.04 9.46 -11.63
C SER A 1224 -21.84 8.77 -12.97
N ILE A 1225 -22.62 7.71 -13.21
CA ILE A 1225 -22.63 6.97 -14.48
C ILE A 1225 -23.97 7.18 -15.18
N GLY A 1226 -23.93 7.80 -16.36
CA GLY A 1226 -25.12 8.17 -17.12
C GLY A 1226 -25.09 9.59 -17.68
N GLY A 1227 -26.11 10.38 -17.37
CA GLY A 1227 -26.45 11.64 -18.02
C GLY A 1227 -26.89 11.47 -19.48
N GLN A 1228 -27.26 12.56 -20.13
CA GLN A 1228 -27.82 12.61 -21.49
C GLN A 1228 -27.00 11.86 -22.56
N ASN A 1229 -25.66 11.89 -22.43
CA ASN A 1229 -24.74 11.20 -23.34
C ASN A 1229 -24.49 9.74 -22.98
N GLY A 1230 -24.78 9.35 -21.74
CA GLY A 1230 -24.57 8.00 -21.24
C GLY A 1230 -25.33 6.94 -22.04
N HIS A 1231 -24.78 5.73 -22.05
CA HIS A 1231 -25.49 4.56 -22.54
C HIS A 1231 -25.12 3.35 -21.69
N VAL A 1232 -26.10 2.78 -20.98
CA VAL A 1232 -25.90 1.56 -20.19
C VAL A 1232 -26.97 0.54 -20.57
N VAL A 1233 -26.52 -0.63 -21.06
CA VAL A 1233 -27.35 -1.77 -21.45
C VAL A 1233 -26.58 -3.05 -21.09
N LEU A 1234 -27.11 -3.79 -20.12
CA LEU A 1234 -26.52 -5.03 -19.60
C LEU A 1234 -27.41 -6.23 -19.98
N ASP A 1235 -27.41 -6.65 -21.24
CA ASP A 1235 -28.24 -7.78 -21.71
C ASP A 1235 -27.89 -9.10 -20.99
N ASN A 1236 -26.63 -9.30 -20.62
CA ASN A 1236 -26.16 -10.56 -20.04
C ASN A 1236 -25.13 -10.39 -18.90
N VAL A 1237 -24.89 -11.50 -18.18
CA VAL A 1237 -24.00 -11.54 -17.00
C VAL A 1237 -22.53 -11.22 -17.37
N THR A 1238 -22.07 -11.52 -18.59
CA THR A 1238 -20.71 -11.17 -19.04
C THR A 1238 -20.55 -9.66 -19.15
N GLN A 1239 -21.50 -8.97 -19.78
CA GLN A 1239 -21.55 -7.50 -19.82
C GLN A 1239 -21.66 -6.91 -18.41
N LYS A 1240 -22.53 -7.46 -17.56
CA LYS A 1240 -22.63 -7.05 -16.14
C LYS A 1240 -21.30 -7.17 -15.40
N ASN A 1241 -20.55 -8.24 -15.63
CA ASN A 1241 -19.25 -8.46 -14.98
C ASN A 1241 -18.17 -7.49 -15.52
N ILE A 1242 -18.16 -7.17 -16.82
CA ILE A 1242 -17.28 -6.13 -17.40
C ILE A 1242 -17.61 -4.77 -16.79
N PHE A 1243 -18.89 -4.40 -16.76
CA PHE A 1243 -19.40 -3.15 -16.20
C PHE A 1243 -19.00 -2.97 -14.74
N VAL A 1244 -19.29 -3.96 -13.89
CA VAL A 1244 -18.97 -3.92 -12.47
C VAL A 1244 -17.46 -3.84 -12.24
N ASN A 1245 -16.65 -4.60 -12.98
CA ASN A 1245 -15.19 -4.59 -12.78
C ASN A 1245 -14.52 -3.33 -13.32
N GLY A 1246 -15.05 -2.73 -14.40
CA GLY A 1246 -14.63 -1.42 -14.88
C GLY A 1246 -15.00 -0.29 -13.90
N LEU A 1247 -16.20 -0.32 -13.32
CA LEU A 1247 -16.58 0.61 -12.26
C LEU A 1247 -15.69 0.45 -11.02
N LYS A 1248 -15.42 -0.78 -10.54
CA LYS A 1248 -14.46 -1.03 -9.45
C LYS A 1248 -13.10 -0.42 -9.78
N ALA A 1249 -12.59 -0.62 -11.00
CA ALA A 1249 -11.31 -0.07 -11.43
C ALA A 1249 -11.30 1.48 -11.40
N ILE A 1250 -12.35 2.15 -11.87
CA ILE A 1250 -12.47 3.62 -11.82
C ILE A 1250 -12.55 4.11 -10.36
N ILE A 1251 -13.39 3.48 -9.55
CA ILE A 1251 -13.57 3.80 -8.12
C ILE A 1251 -12.25 3.66 -7.35
N ASP A 1252 -11.48 2.60 -7.59
CA ASP A 1252 -10.20 2.34 -6.91
C ASP A 1252 -9.03 3.15 -7.47
N GLU A 1253 -9.01 3.45 -8.78
CA GLU A 1253 -7.98 4.25 -9.43
C GLU A 1253 -8.02 5.72 -8.98
N TYR A 1254 -9.22 6.31 -8.89
CA TYR A 1254 -9.44 7.72 -8.55
C TYR A 1254 -9.88 7.96 -7.09
N GLN A 1255 -10.05 6.89 -6.31
CA GLN A 1255 -10.48 6.90 -4.91
C GLN A 1255 -11.85 7.55 -4.65
N PHE A 1256 -12.81 7.39 -5.56
CA PHE A 1256 -14.18 7.86 -5.32
C PHE A 1256 -14.82 7.23 -4.06
N ASP A 1257 -15.71 7.98 -3.42
CA ASP A 1257 -16.42 7.59 -2.19
C ASP A 1257 -17.69 6.76 -2.46
N GLY A 1258 -18.16 6.75 -3.71
CA GLY A 1258 -19.41 6.13 -4.12
C GLY A 1258 -19.59 6.08 -5.62
N VAL A 1259 -20.76 5.59 -6.04
CA VAL A 1259 -21.26 5.69 -7.42
C VAL A 1259 -22.70 6.20 -7.42
N ASP A 1260 -23.04 7.04 -8.41
CA ASP A 1260 -24.38 7.57 -8.64
C ASP A 1260 -24.98 7.00 -9.94
N ILE A 1261 -26.28 6.68 -9.90
CA ILE A 1261 -27.03 6.11 -11.03
C ILE A 1261 -27.89 7.21 -11.67
N ASP A 1262 -27.38 7.81 -12.75
CA ASP A 1262 -28.01 8.91 -13.49
C ASP A 1262 -28.46 8.45 -14.88
N PHE A 1263 -29.19 7.33 -14.94
CA PHE A 1263 -29.56 6.73 -16.23
C PHE A 1263 -30.66 7.56 -16.91
N GLU A 1264 -30.36 8.09 -18.10
CA GLU A 1264 -31.28 8.86 -18.94
C GLU A 1264 -31.51 8.20 -20.31
N GLY A 1265 -32.61 8.58 -20.97
CA GLY A 1265 -32.87 8.30 -22.37
C GLY A 1265 -32.76 6.82 -22.77
N GLY A 1266 -31.84 6.51 -23.68
CA GLY A 1266 -31.67 5.14 -24.20
C GLY A 1266 -31.24 4.10 -23.15
N SER A 1267 -30.71 4.53 -22.00
CA SER A 1267 -30.33 3.64 -20.88
C SER A 1267 -31.54 3.15 -20.07
N MET A 1268 -32.72 3.76 -20.25
CA MET A 1268 -33.93 3.47 -19.47
C MET A 1268 -34.79 2.32 -20.02
N ASN A 1269 -34.49 1.83 -21.23
CA ASN A 1269 -35.20 0.70 -21.82
C ASN A 1269 -34.62 -0.66 -21.37
N PHE A 1270 -35.10 -1.12 -20.22
CA PHE A 1270 -34.78 -2.44 -19.67
C PHE A 1270 -35.62 -3.59 -20.28
N ASN A 1271 -36.38 -3.35 -21.35
CA ASN A 1271 -37.39 -4.26 -21.92
C ASN A 1271 -38.43 -4.75 -20.87
N ALA A 1272 -38.75 -3.89 -19.88
CA ALA A 1272 -39.51 -4.18 -18.68
C ALA A 1272 -40.93 -3.57 -18.63
N GLY A 1273 -41.44 -2.92 -19.69
CA GLY A 1273 -42.82 -2.40 -19.72
C GLY A 1273 -43.92 -3.47 -19.51
N GLY A 1274 -43.58 -4.75 -19.72
CA GLY A 1274 -44.40 -5.92 -19.40
C GLY A 1274 -44.41 -6.34 -17.92
N LEU A 1275 -43.55 -5.77 -17.07
CA LEU A 1275 -43.39 -6.15 -15.66
C LEU A 1275 -44.67 -5.93 -14.85
N ARG A 1276 -45.11 -6.93 -14.07
CA ARG A 1276 -46.29 -6.86 -13.18
C ARG A 1276 -45.98 -7.24 -11.72
N ASP A 1277 -44.70 -7.42 -11.40
CA ASP A 1277 -44.19 -7.51 -10.03
C ASP A 1277 -42.81 -6.81 -10.00
N ILE A 1278 -42.63 -5.79 -9.15
CA ILE A 1278 -41.35 -5.10 -8.98
C ILE A 1278 -40.41 -5.74 -7.95
N SER A 1279 -40.77 -6.89 -7.37
CA SER A 1279 -39.90 -7.63 -6.46
C SER A 1279 -38.63 -8.16 -7.14
N TYR A 1280 -37.65 -8.59 -6.34
CA TYR A 1280 -36.42 -9.21 -6.86
C TYR A 1280 -36.67 -10.51 -7.63
N ALA A 1281 -37.79 -11.20 -7.32
CA ALA A 1281 -38.24 -12.36 -8.07
C ALA A 1281 -38.92 -11.94 -9.39
N GLY A 1282 -39.80 -10.93 -9.36
CA GLY A 1282 -40.49 -10.42 -10.56
C GLY A 1282 -39.55 -9.90 -11.65
N ILE A 1283 -38.49 -9.16 -11.27
CA ILE A 1283 -37.49 -8.67 -12.23
C ILE A 1283 -36.60 -9.77 -12.81
N SER A 1284 -36.61 -11.00 -12.28
CA SER A 1284 -35.70 -12.07 -12.73
C SER A 1284 -35.91 -12.49 -14.18
N ALA A 1285 -37.13 -12.33 -14.72
CA ALA A 1285 -37.48 -12.56 -16.12
C ALA A 1285 -37.01 -11.45 -17.08
N TYR A 1286 -36.38 -10.38 -16.57
CA TYR A 1286 -36.00 -9.18 -17.31
C TYR A 1286 -34.50 -8.92 -17.20
N PRO A 1287 -33.65 -9.57 -18.02
CA PRO A 1287 -32.19 -9.62 -17.82
C PRO A 1287 -31.53 -8.25 -17.68
N ARG A 1288 -31.89 -7.26 -18.50
CA ARG A 1288 -31.35 -5.89 -18.41
C ARG A 1288 -31.56 -5.27 -17.03
N LEU A 1289 -32.80 -5.30 -16.55
CA LEU A 1289 -33.20 -4.77 -15.25
C LEU A 1289 -32.53 -5.53 -14.11
N LYS A 1290 -32.52 -6.87 -14.20
CA LYS A 1290 -31.90 -7.73 -13.19
C LYS A 1290 -30.39 -7.51 -13.10
N ASN A 1291 -29.69 -7.43 -14.24
CA ASN A 1291 -28.25 -7.21 -14.30
C ASN A 1291 -27.87 -5.83 -13.72
N VAL A 1292 -28.64 -4.77 -13.98
CA VAL A 1292 -28.43 -3.45 -13.36
C VAL A 1292 -28.57 -3.52 -11.83
N VAL A 1293 -29.63 -4.15 -11.32
CA VAL A 1293 -29.83 -4.34 -9.87
C VAL A 1293 -28.70 -5.18 -9.26
N ASP A 1294 -28.33 -6.30 -9.89
CA ASP A 1294 -27.25 -7.17 -9.44
C ASP A 1294 -25.89 -6.45 -9.45
N ALA A 1295 -25.63 -5.59 -10.43
CA ALA A 1295 -24.39 -4.83 -10.54
C ALA A 1295 -24.16 -3.89 -9.34
N PHE A 1296 -25.16 -3.09 -9.00
CA PHE A 1296 -25.04 -2.14 -7.88
C PHE A 1296 -25.12 -2.83 -6.50
N LYS A 1297 -25.82 -3.98 -6.40
CA LYS A 1297 -25.72 -4.85 -5.21
C LYS A 1297 -24.32 -5.44 -5.06
N GLU A 1298 -23.69 -5.89 -6.14
CA GLU A 1298 -22.33 -6.41 -6.10
C GLU A 1298 -21.32 -5.33 -5.69
N LEU A 1299 -21.45 -4.10 -6.21
CA LEU A 1299 -20.61 -2.96 -5.80
C LEU A 1299 -20.77 -2.61 -4.30
N LYS A 1300 -22.01 -2.50 -3.80
CA LYS A 1300 -22.29 -2.22 -2.38
C LYS A 1300 -21.80 -3.36 -1.47
N ALA A 1301 -21.94 -4.62 -1.89
CA ALA A 1301 -21.46 -5.77 -1.14
C ALA A 1301 -19.92 -5.88 -1.14
N TYR A 1302 -19.27 -5.56 -2.27
CA TYR A 1302 -17.82 -5.58 -2.41
C TYR A 1302 -17.14 -4.53 -1.53
N TYR A 1303 -17.60 -3.27 -1.58
CA TYR A 1303 -17.00 -2.19 -0.79
C TYR A 1303 -17.56 -2.04 0.63
N GLY A 1304 -18.73 -2.63 0.92
CA GLY A 1304 -19.36 -2.60 2.24
C GLY A 1304 -20.14 -1.31 2.55
N PRO A 1305 -20.70 -1.19 3.77
CA PRO A 1305 -21.70 -0.16 4.11
C PRO A 1305 -21.16 1.27 4.19
N GLY A 1306 -19.86 1.49 4.01
CA GLY A 1306 -19.27 2.84 3.92
C GLY A 1306 -19.33 3.44 2.51
N PHE A 1307 -19.36 2.62 1.47
CA PHE A 1307 -19.41 3.05 0.08
C PHE A 1307 -20.78 3.62 -0.27
N LEU A 1308 -20.80 4.80 -0.89
CA LEU A 1308 -22.02 5.52 -1.18
C LEU A 1308 -22.65 5.02 -2.49
N LEU A 1309 -23.95 4.79 -2.49
CA LEU A 1309 -24.74 4.48 -3.68
C LEU A 1309 -25.87 5.49 -3.78
N THR A 1310 -25.94 6.25 -4.86
CA THR A 1310 -26.96 7.29 -5.06
C THR A 1310 -27.63 7.15 -6.42
N ALA A 1311 -28.72 7.89 -6.66
CA ALA A 1311 -29.35 7.95 -7.98
C ALA A 1311 -30.07 9.28 -8.21
N ALA A 1312 -30.05 9.78 -9.45
CA ALA A 1312 -30.69 11.03 -9.86
C ALA A 1312 -31.56 10.88 -11.13
N PRO A 1313 -32.52 9.94 -11.19
CA PRO A 1313 -33.41 9.78 -12.35
C PRO A 1313 -34.33 11.00 -12.55
N GLU A 1314 -34.78 11.25 -13.77
CA GLU A 1314 -35.80 12.27 -14.08
C GLU A 1314 -37.22 11.86 -13.60
N THR A 1315 -38.14 12.81 -13.43
CA THR A 1315 -39.48 12.50 -12.87
C THR A 1315 -40.29 11.52 -13.73
N GLN A 1316 -40.08 11.52 -15.05
CA GLN A 1316 -40.76 10.60 -15.97
C GLN A 1316 -40.47 9.13 -15.62
N TYR A 1317 -39.22 8.82 -15.25
CA TYR A 1317 -38.79 7.47 -14.90
C TYR A 1317 -39.22 7.04 -13.48
N VAL A 1318 -39.68 7.99 -12.66
CA VAL A 1318 -40.16 7.78 -11.29
C VAL A 1318 -41.65 8.18 -11.20
N GLN A 1319 -41.99 9.42 -10.83
CA GLN A 1319 -43.36 9.87 -10.57
C GLN A 1319 -44.32 9.67 -11.76
N GLY A 1320 -43.84 9.70 -13.01
CA GLY A 1320 -44.65 9.36 -14.19
C GLY A 1320 -45.28 7.96 -14.12
N GLY A 1321 -44.63 7.04 -13.39
CA GLY A 1321 -45.13 5.72 -13.03
C GLY A 1321 -46.46 5.71 -12.26
N TYR A 1322 -46.85 6.82 -11.62
CA TYR A 1322 -48.17 6.96 -11.00
C TYR A 1322 -49.29 6.97 -12.04
N THR A 1323 -49.05 7.57 -13.21
CA THR A 1323 -50.05 7.73 -14.28
C THR A 1323 -49.94 6.65 -15.35
N THR A 1324 -48.73 6.19 -15.68
CA THR A 1324 -48.49 5.21 -16.77
C THR A 1324 -47.21 4.42 -16.52
N TYR A 1325 -47.17 3.13 -16.88
CA TYR A 1325 -45.99 2.28 -16.78
C TYR A 1325 -45.59 1.70 -18.13
N THR A 1326 -44.34 1.91 -18.54
CA THR A 1326 -43.76 1.49 -19.84
C THR A 1326 -42.24 1.30 -19.70
N ASP A 1327 -41.55 0.98 -20.79
CA ASP A 1327 -40.07 1.04 -20.89
C ASP A 1327 -39.46 2.45 -20.78
N THR A 1328 -40.23 3.42 -20.26
CA THR A 1328 -39.77 4.79 -19.99
C THR A 1328 -40.50 5.35 -18.78
N PHE A 1329 -41.83 5.49 -18.83
CA PHE A 1329 -42.60 5.98 -17.67
C PHE A 1329 -42.55 4.97 -16.52
N GLY A 1330 -42.07 5.40 -15.35
CA GLY A 1330 -41.91 4.57 -14.16
C GLY A 1330 -40.83 3.49 -14.22
N SER A 1331 -40.00 3.43 -15.28
CA SER A 1331 -39.08 2.30 -15.50
C SER A 1331 -37.90 2.23 -14.50
N PHE A 1332 -37.62 3.29 -13.73
CA PHE A 1332 -36.62 3.28 -12.65
C PHE A 1332 -37.18 2.81 -11.30
N LEU A 1333 -38.51 2.69 -11.15
CA LEU A 1333 -39.14 2.25 -9.89
C LEU A 1333 -38.70 0.85 -9.40
N PRO A 1334 -38.54 -0.17 -10.26
CA PRO A 1334 -38.03 -1.46 -9.81
C PRO A 1334 -36.56 -1.40 -9.36
N ILE A 1335 -35.75 -0.48 -9.91
CA ILE A 1335 -34.37 -0.25 -9.45
C ILE A 1335 -34.39 0.32 -8.03
N ILE A 1336 -35.19 1.36 -7.78
CA ILE A 1336 -35.32 1.95 -6.43
C ILE A 1336 -35.84 0.91 -5.44
N GLN A 1337 -36.91 0.17 -5.77
CA GLN A 1337 -37.48 -0.85 -4.89
C GLN A 1337 -36.45 -1.93 -4.53
N ASN A 1338 -35.67 -2.41 -5.51
CA ASN A 1338 -34.71 -3.49 -5.28
C ASN A 1338 -33.39 -3.05 -4.65
N LEU A 1339 -33.02 -1.77 -4.77
CA LEU A 1339 -31.83 -1.18 -4.13
C LEU A 1339 -32.18 -0.36 -2.88
N ARG A 1340 -33.42 -0.40 -2.37
CA ARG A 1340 -33.90 0.52 -1.30
C ARG A 1340 -33.13 0.42 0.02
N ASN A 1341 -32.41 -0.67 0.27
CA ASN A 1341 -31.55 -0.84 1.44
C ASN A 1341 -30.15 -0.26 1.18
N GLU A 1342 -29.60 -0.56 0.01
CA GLU A 1342 -28.26 -0.26 -0.49
C GLU A 1342 -28.06 1.22 -0.87
N LEU A 1343 -29.08 1.84 -1.45
CA LEU A 1343 -29.12 3.24 -1.89
C LEU A 1343 -29.11 4.19 -0.69
N ASP A 1344 -28.14 5.09 -0.58
CA ASP A 1344 -28.03 6.06 0.51
C ASP A 1344 -28.81 7.36 0.23
N LEU A 1345 -28.90 7.78 -1.04
CA LEU A 1345 -29.62 8.97 -1.50
C LEU A 1345 -30.37 8.75 -2.81
N LEU A 1346 -31.57 9.33 -2.92
CA LEU A 1346 -32.32 9.49 -4.16
C LEU A 1346 -32.57 10.99 -4.38
N ALA A 1347 -32.23 11.49 -5.58
CA ALA A 1347 -32.25 12.89 -5.96
C ALA A 1347 -32.99 13.09 -7.29
N VAL A 1348 -34.27 12.69 -7.35
CA VAL A 1348 -35.07 12.69 -8.58
C VAL A 1348 -35.13 14.09 -9.19
N GLN A 1349 -34.63 14.27 -10.42
CA GLN A 1349 -34.46 15.57 -11.07
C GLN A 1349 -35.83 16.26 -11.23
N LEU A 1350 -36.09 17.35 -10.50
CA LEU A 1350 -37.36 18.10 -10.61
C LEU A 1350 -37.30 19.16 -11.74
N TYR A 1351 -36.65 18.78 -12.84
CA TYR A 1351 -36.37 19.57 -14.04
C TYR A 1351 -36.28 18.61 -15.24
N ASN A 1352 -35.95 19.12 -16.42
CA ASN A 1352 -35.95 18.43 -17.72
C ASN A 1352 -37.32 17.88 -18.15
N THR A 1353 -37.89 16.87 -17.49
CA THR A 1353 -39.15 16.17 -17.83
C THR A 1353 -40.45 16.95 -17.62
N GLY A 1354 -40.39 18.17 -17.06
CA GLY A 1354 -41.46 19.17 -17.13
C GLY A 1354 -42.44 19.19 -15.95
N GLY A 1355 -43.22 18.12 -15.74
CA GLY A 1355 -44.26 18.10 -14.70
C GLY A 1355 -45.02 16.78 -14.61
N GLU A 1356 -45.57 16.48 -13.42
CA GLU A 1356 -46.22 15.20 -13.12
C GLU A 1356 -47.45 15.39 -12.22
N ASN A 1357 -48.29 14.36 -12.11
CA ASN A 1357 -49.45 14.34 -11.21
C ASN A 1357 -49.02 14.13 -9.75
N GLY A 1358 -49.57 14.91 -8.82
CA GLY A 1358 -49.41 14.72 -7.37
C GLY A 1358 -50.33 13.62 -6.82
N LEU A 1359 -50.14 13.26 -5.54
CA LEU A 1359 -50.98 12.25 -4.85
C LEU A 1359 -52.45 12.69 -4.63
N ASP A 1360 -52.77 13.95 -4.91
CA ASP A 1360 -54.11 14.52 -4.96
C ASP A 1360 -54.73 14.49 -6.37
N GLY A 1361 -54.06 13.86 -7.34
CA GLY A 1361 -54.48 13.79 -8.74
C GLY A 1361 -54.32 15.10 -9.52
N GLN A 1362 -53.70 16.14 -8.93
CA GLN A 1362 -53.48 17.42 -9.61
C GLN A 1362 -52.16 17.42 -10.38
N TYR A 1363 -52.17 17.92 -11.62
CA TYR A 1363 -50.94 18.11 -12.39
C TYR A 1363 -50.09 19.25 -11.81
N TYR A 1364 -48.81 18.97 -11.56
CA TYR A 1364 -47.80 19.92 -11.10
C TYR A 1364 -46.63 19.96 -12.08
N GLY A 1365 -46.67 20.94 -12.99
CA GLY A 1365 -45.53 21.31 -13.83
C GLY A 1365 -44.98 22.70 -13.53
N THR A 1366 -44.17 23.21 -14.45
CA THR A 1366 -43.42 24.48 -14.36
C THR A 1366 -44.22 25.71 -13.91
N ALA A 1367 -45.53 25.78 -14.17
CA ALA A 1367 -46.40 26.86 -13.71
C ALA A 1367 -46.69 26.85 -12.19
N LYS A 1368 -46.46 25.72 -11.50
CA LYS A 1368 -46.73 25.53 -10.05
C LYS A 1368 -45.45 25.33 -9.21
N LYS A 1369 -44.27 25.66 -9.73
CA LYS A 1369 -42.91 25.59 -9.13
C LYS A 1369 -42.79 25.03 -7.69
N SER A 1370 -42.96 25.85 -6.64
CA SER A 1370 -42.80 25.39 -5.25
C SER A 1370 -43.77 24.29 -4.84
N ASN A 1371 -44.96 24.21 -5.44
CA ASN A 1371 -45.92 23.12 -5.23
C ASN A 1371 -45.54 21.83 -5.98
N MET A 1372 -44.85 21.93 -7.13
CA MET A 1372 -44.26 20.78 -7.81
C MET A 1372 -43.18 20.14 -6.93
N VAL A 1373 -42.32 20.96 -6.31
CA VAL A 1373 -41.31 20.47 -5.36
C VAL A 1373 -41.94 19.81 -4.14
N THR A 1374 -43.03 20.35 -3.58
CA THR A 1374 -43.69 19.71 -2.42
C THR A 1374 -44.43 18.43 -2.82
N ALA A 1375 -45.24 18.44 -3.89
CA ALA A 1375 -46.02 17.29 -4.32
C ALA A 1375 -45.16 16.10 -4.74
N LEU A 1376 -44.16 16.33 -5.61
CA LEU A 1376 -43.37 15.25 -6.19
C LEU A 1376 -42.30 14.70 -5.22
N THR A 1377 -41.90 15.46 -4.20
CA THR A 1377 -41.06 14.96 -3.10
C THR A 1377 -41.88 14.16 -2.08
N ASP A 1378 -43.08 14.65 -1.72
CA ASP A 1378 -44.02 13.94 -0.82
C ASP A 1378 -44.43 12.58 -1.41
N MET A 1379 -44.69 12.53 -2.73
CA MET A 1379 -44.96 11.31 -3.48
C MET A 1379 -43.84 10.24 -3.35
N VAL A 1380 -42.56 10.63 -3.45
CA VAL A 1380 -41.42 9.71 -3.35
C VAL A 1380 -41.23 9.19 -1.92
N ILE A 1381 -41.62 9.98 -0.91
CA ILE A 1381 -41.56 9.60 0.51
C ILE A 1381 -42.72 8.67 0.90
N LYS A 1382 -43.92 8.86 0.31
CA LYS A 1382 -45.12 8.07 0.60
C LYS A 1382 -45.21 6.76 -0.20
N GLY A 1383 -44.75 6.76 -1.44
CA GLY A 1383 -45.04 5.68 -2.39
C GLY A 1383 -46.48 5.70 -2.88
N TYR A 1384 -46.76 4.91 -3.92
CA TYR A 1384 -48.02 4.94 -4.65
C TYR A 1384 -48.23 3.67 -5.48
N ASN A 1385 -49.46 3.46 -5.96
CA ASN A 1385 -49.78 2.37 -6.87
C ASN A 1385 -49.37 2.78 -8.30
N ILE A 1386 -48.71 1.88 -9.03
CA ILE A 1386 -48.05 2.17 -10.31
C ILE A 1386 -49.09 2.04 -11.43
N ALA A 1387 -49.71 3.16 -11.80
CA ALA A 1387 -50.80 3.22 -12.77
C ALA A 1387 -51.88 2.15 -12.49
N SER A 1388 -52.44 1.55 -13.54
CA SER A 1388 -53.37 0.42 -13.46
C SER A 1388 -52.68 -0.95 -13.50
N THR A 1389 -51.39 -1.06 -13.16
CA THR A 1389 -50.63 -2.33 -13.29
C THR A 1389 -50.89 -3.34 -12.17
N GLY A 1390 -51.45 -2.91 -11.04
CA GLY A 1390 -51.52 -3.67 -9.80
C GLY A 1390 -50.26 -3.62 -8.94
N MET A 1391 -49.13 -3.15 -9.49
CA MET A 1391 -47.89 -2.97 -8.74
C MET A 1391 -47.95 -1.75 -7.82
N ARG A 1392 -47.12 -1.73 -6.78
CA ARG A 1392 -46.96 -0.62 -5.84
C ARG A 1392 -45.48 -0.30 -5.64
N PHE A 1393 -45.15 1.00 -5.66
CA PHE A 1393 -43.84 1.51 -5.23
C PHE A 1393 -43.91 1.87 -3.74
N ASP A 1394 -43.00 1.33 -2.93
CA ASP A 1394 -42.91 1.64 -1.50
C ASP A 1394 -41.95 2.79 -1.24
N GLY A 1395 -42.51 3.91 -0.76
CA GLY A 1395 -41.78 5.17 -0.56
C GLY A 1395 -40.49 5.04 0.27
N LEU A 1396 -39.54 5.92 -0.02
CA LEU A 1396 -38.26 5.95 0.70
C LEU A 1396 -38.35 6.79 1.98
N PRO A 1397 -37.65 6.38 3.06
CA PRO A 1397 -37.49 7.25 4.22
C PRO A 1397 -36.91 8.61 3.81
N ALA A 1398 -37.50 9.72 4.29
CA ALA A 1398 -37.07 11.07 3.91
C ALA A 1398 -35.58 11.38 4.21
N SER A 1399 -34.97 10.63 5.13
CA SER A 1399 -33.52 10.63 5.39
C SER A 1399 -32.64 10.17 4.22
N LYS A 1400 -33.23 9.55 3.18
CA LYS A 1400 -32.60 9.19 1.91
C LYS A 1400 -33.02 10.12 0.74
N VAL A 1401 -33.95 11.07 0.92
CA VAL A 1401 -34.50 11.87 -0.19
C VAL A 1401 -33.89 13.28 -0.25
N LEU A 1402 -33.38 13.67 -1.42
CA LEU A 1402 -32.97 15.03 -1.76
C LEU A 1402 -34.00 15.68 -2.69
N ILE A 1403 -34.15 17.01 -2.56
CA ILE A 1403 -34.76 17.84 -3.60
C ILE A 1403 -33.69 18.13 -4.65
N ALA A 1404 -33.93 17.85 -5.92
CA ALA A 1404 -32.98 18.11 -7.02
C ALA A 1404 -33.47 19.27 -7.89
N LEU A 1405 -32.67 20.34 -8.01
CA LEU A 1405 -33.03 21.57 -8.75
C LEU A 1405 -31.82 22.14 -9.51
N PRO A 1406 -32.01 22.75 -10.69
CA PRO A 1406 -30.92 23.39 -11.41
C PRO A 1406 -30.46 24.68 -10.70
N ALA A 1407 -29.18 25.02 -10.82
CA ALA A 1407 -28.56 26.09 -10.04
C ALA A 1407 -29.05 27.50 -10.40
N CYS A 1408 -29.30 27.73 -11.69
CA CYS A 1408 -29.92 28.94 -12.24
C CYS A 1408 -30.58 28.62 -13.60
N PRO A 1409 -31.39 29.53 -14.20
CA PRO A 1409 -32.13 29.25 -15.44
C PRO A 1409 -31.28 28.76 -16.62
N SER A 1410 -29.99 29.08 -16.66
CA SER A 1410 -29.07 28.65 -17.72
C SER A 1410 -28.58 27.20 -17.55
N ALA A 1411 -28.76 26.58 -16.39
CA ALA A 1411 -28.20 25.27 -16.07
C ALA A 1411 -29.04 24.10 -16.63
N ALA A 1412 -30.36 24.23 -16.66
CA ALA A 1412 -31.29 23.30 -17.28
C ALA A 1412 -32.49 24.07 -17.87
N GLY A 1413 -33.08 23.57 -18.96
CA GLY A 1413 -34.13 24.27 -19.71
C GLY A 1413 -35.48 24.42 -18.99
N SER A 1414 -35.66 23.84 -17.80
CA SER A 1414 -36.89 23.90 -17.01
C SER A 1414 -36.61 23.73 -15.52
N GLY A 1415 -37.65 23.77 -14.68
CA GLY A 1415 -37.57 23.41 -13.24
C GLY A 1415 -36.88 24.40 -12.28
N TYR A 1416 -36.19 25.45 -12.75
CA TYR A 1416 -35.54 26.43 -11.86
C TYR A 1416 -36.53 27.14 -10.92
N LEU A 1417 -36.20 27.12 -9.62
CA LEU A 1417 -36.79 27.93 -8.54
C LEU A 1417 -35.71 28.87 -8.00
N THR A 1418 -36.07 30.09 -7.62
CA THR A 1418 -35.18 30.93 -6.80
C THR A 1418 -34.85 30.23 -5.47
N PRO A 1419 -33.70 30.54 -4.83
CA PRO A 1419 -33.34 29.94 -3.55
C PRO A 1419 -34.43 30.11 -2.49
N THR A 1420 -35.15 31.24 -2.48
CA THR A 1420 -36.29 31.49 -1.59
C THR A 1420 -37.49 30.59 -1.88
N GLU A 1421 -37.89 30.42 -3.15
CA GLU A 1421 -38.98 29.52 -3.56
C GLU A 1421 -38.67 28.05 -3.18
N GLY A 1422 -37.42 27.62 -3.37
CA GLY A 1422 -36.96 26.27 -3.04
C GLY A 1422 -36.82 26.02 -1.53
N ILE A 1423 -36.29 27.00 -0.79
CA ILE A 1423 -36.20 26.92 0.68
C ILE A 1423 -37.59 26.93 1.31
N ASN A 1424 -38.56 27.70 0.78
CA ASN A 1424 -39.94 27.67 1.25
C ASN A 1424 -40.59 26.29 1.06
N ALA A 1425 -40.41 25.66 -0.12
CA ALA A 1425 -40.88 24.31 -0.38
C ALA A 1425 -40.22 23.27 0.57
N MET A 1426 -38.89 23.34 0.75
CA MET A 1426 -38.17 22.47 1.67
C MET A 1426 -38.59 22.71 3.14
N HIS A 1427 -38.84 23.96 3.55
CA HIS A 1427 -39.25 24.28 4.91
C HIS A 1427 -40.64 23.72 5.22
N TYR A 1428 -41.61 23.90 4.31
CA TYR A 1428 -42.92 23.25 4.42
C TYR A 1428 -42.80 21.73 4.54
N LEU A 1429 -42.02 21.09 3.68
CA LEU A 1429 -41.75 19.64 3.75
C LEU A 1429 -41.10 19.21 5.07
N ARG A 1430 -40.32 20.07 5.74
CA ARG A 1430 -39.57 19.73 6.97
C ARG A 1430 -40.30 20.04 8.28
N THR A 1431 -41.14 21.06 8.31
CA THR A 1431 -41.77 21.56 9.55
C THR A 1431 -43.28 21.78 9.45
N GLY A 1432 -43.88 21.65 8.26
CA GLY A 1432 -45.28 21.97 8.02
C GLY A 1432 -45.58 23.46 7.87
N THR A 1433 -44.57 24.34 8.03
CA THR A 1433 -44.71 25.80 7.90
C THR A 1433 -45.14 26.17 6.48
N THR A 1434 -46.36 26.66 6.29
CA THR A 1434 -46.91 27.00 4.98
C THR A 1434 -46.22 28.24 4.36
N PHE A 1435 -46.22 28.32 3.03
CA PHE A 1435 -45.75 29.47 2.25
C PHE A 1435 -46.90 30.09 1.43
N SER A 1436 -46.72 31.32 0.96
CA SER A 1436 -47.69 32.01 0.10
C SER A 1436 -47.80 31.33 -1.27
N GLY A 1437 -49.01 31.17 -1.81
CA GLY A 1437 -49.24 30.43 -3.06
C GLY A 1437 -49.14 28.90 -2.94
N ARG A 1438 -49.11 28.35 -1.72
CA ARG A 1438 -49.22 26.90 -1.53
C ARG A 1438 -50.62 26.41 -1.93
N THR A 1439 -50.67 25.46 -2.86
CA THR A 1439 -51.87 24.73 -3.29
C THR A 1439 -51.81 23.24 -2.97
N TYR A 1440 -50.63 22.61 -3.00
CA TYR A 1440 -50.49 21.20 -2.58
C TYR A 1440 -50.49 21.08 -1.07
N THR A 1441 -51.17 20.06 -0.52
CA THR A 1441 -51.15 19.72 0.91
C THR A 1441 -50.49 18.35 1.08
N MET A 1442 -49.45 18.27 1.93
CA MET A 1442 -48.78 17.00 2.23
C MET A 1442 -49.77 15.94 2.72
N GLN A 1443 -49.57 14.71 2.27
CA GLN A 1443 -50.38 13.58 2.72
C GLN A 1443 -50.15 13.24 4.21
N PRO A 1444 -51.12 12.62 4.89
CA PRO A 1444 -51.03 12.31 6.32
C PRO A 1444 -49.73 11.61 6.71
N GLY A 1445 -49.07 12.12 7.75
CA GLY A 1445 -47.77 11.63 8.22
C GLY A 1445 -46.55 12.28 7.56
N GLY A 1446 -46.71 13.45 6.91
CA GLY A 1446 -45.72 14.52 6.99
C GLY A 1446 -45.99 15.42 8.22
N PRO A 1447 -45.13 16.41 8.55
CA PRO A 1447 -43.90 16.80 7.84
C PRO A 1447 -42.73 15.83 8.07
N TYR A 1448 -41.61 16.10 7.39
CA TYR A 1448 -40.42 15.27 7.35
C TYR A 1448 -39.17 15.99 7.90
N PRO A 1449 -39.02 16.15 9.23
CA PRO A 1449 -37.84 16.80 9.83
C PRO A 1449 -36.50 16.18 9.38
N SER A 1450 -36.50 14.89 9.03
CA SER A 1450 -35.36 14.11 8.55
C SER A 1450 -35.00 14.30 7.07
N LEU A 1451 -35.78 15.05 6.28
CA LEU A 1451 -35.52 15.26 4.84
C LEU A 1451 -34.06 15.64 4.60
N ARG A 1452 -33.39 14.96 3.67
CA ARG A 1452 -31.93 14.87 3.71
C ARG A 1452 -31.22 16.12 3.22
N GLY A 1453 -31.76 16.81 2.20
CA GLY A 1453 -31.20 18.06 1.72
C GLY A 1453 -31.48 18.37 0.25
N LEU A 1454 -30.50 18.98 -0.41
CA LEU A 1454 -30.54 19.45 -1.79
C LEU A 1454 -29.50 18.72 -2.66
N MET A 1455 -29.84 18.46 -3.92
CA MET A 1455 -28.94 18.19 -5.04
C MET A 1455 -29.07 19.33 -6.06
N THR A 1456 -27.99 19.69 -6.76
CA THR A 1456 -28.07 20.65 -7.86
C THR A 1456 -27.19 20.31 -9.07
N TRP A 1457 -27.76 20.63 -10.24
CA TRP A 1457 -27.07 20.73 -11.51
C TRP A 1457 -26.80 22.22 -11.80
N SER A 1458 -25.58 22.76 -11.68
CA SER A 1458 -24.32 22.11 -11.28
C SER A 1458 -23.45 23.06 -10.43
N VAL A 1459 -22.37 22.55 -9.84
CA VAL A 1459 -21.38 23.34 -9.08
C VAL A 1459 -20.79 24.44 -9.96
N ASN A 1460 -20.48 24.13 -11.21
CA ASN A 1460 -19.89 25.07 -12.18
C ASN A 1460 -20.86 26.22 -12.50
N TRP A 1461 -22.15 25.93 -12.68
CA TRP A 1461 -23.18 26.95 -12.87
C TRP A 1461 -23.34 27.83 -11.62
N ASP A 1462 -23.52 27.21 -10.44
CA ASP A 1462 -23.67 27.93 -9.16
C ASP A 1462 -22.49 28.90 -8.94
N ALA A 1463 -21.25 28.46 -9.16
CA ALA A 1463 -20.04 29.25 -8.96
C ALA A 1463 -19.86 30.43 -9.94
N SER A 1464 -20.43 30.38 -11.15
CA SER A 1464 -20.10 31.33 -12.24
C SER A 1464 -21.25 32.27 -12.62
N SER A 1465 -22.37 31.71 -13.08
CA SER A 1465 -23.44 32.47 -13.75
C SER A 1465 -24.71 32.63 -12.90
N CYS A 1466 -24.81 31.93 -11.76
CA CYS A 1466 -25.96 32.03 -10.87
C CYS A 1466 -25.84 33.25 -9.95
N GLY A 1467 -26.06 34.44 -10.51
CA GLY A 1467 -26.18 35.71 -9.79
C GLY A 1467 -24.92 36.06 -9.00
N ASN A 1468 -25.06 36.19 -7.67
CA ASN A 1468 -23.94 36.49 -6.76
C ASN A 1468 -23.12 35.24 -6.41
N SER A 1469 -22.51 34.63 -7.44
CA SER A 1469 -21.54 33.51 -7.42
C SER A 1469 -21.60 32.59 -6.20
N SER A 1470 -22.16 31.40 -6.38
CA SER A 1470 -22.56 30.43 -5.36
C SER A 1470 -23.82 30.81 -4.55
N GLU A 1471 -24.78 31.49 -5.18
CA GLU A 1471 -26.01 31.95 -4.51
C GLU A 1471 -26.81 30.80 -3.89
N LEU A 1472 -27.05 29.71 -4.65
CA LEU A 1472 -27.89 28.60 -4.20
C LEU A 1472 -27.25 27.87 -3.02
N SER A 1473 -25.98 27.48 -3.16
CA SER A 1473 -25.28 26.72 -2.11
C SER A 1473 -25.04 27.56 -0.85
N LYS A 1474 -24.82 28.88 -0.96
CA LYS A 1474 -24.83 29.81 0.18
C LYS A 1474 -26.18 29.86 0.89
N ALA A 1475 -27.28 30.01 0.14
CA ALA A 1475 -28.62 30.12 0.70
C ALA A 1475 -29.05 28.86 1.47
N TYR A 1476 -28.85 27.67 0.88
CA TYR A 1476 -29.17 26.41 1.56
C TYR A 1476 -28.24 26.10 2.74
N ALA A 1477 -26.98 26.54 2.71
CA ALA A 1477 -26.10 26.42 3.88
C ALA A 1477 -26.54 27.34 5.03
N ALA A 1478 -26.97 28.58 4.73
CA ALA A 1478 -27.55 29.48 5.71
C ALA A 1478 -28.86 28.91 6.31
N TYR A 1479 -29.72 28.31 5.48
CA TYR A 1479 -30.90 27.60 5.94
C TYR A 1479 -30.56 26.42 6.87
N PHE A 1480 -29.63 25.53 6.50
CA PHE A 1480 -29.28 24.42 7.38
C PHE A 1480 -28.57 24.85 8.67
N ALA A 1481 -27.88 26.00 8.67
CA ALA A 1481 -27.37 26.63 9.87
C ALA A 1481 -28.49 27.14 10.78
N SER A 1482 -29.49 27.88 10.27
CA SER A 1482 -30.62 28.38 11.07
C SER A 1482 -31.52 27.25 11.61
N GLN A 1483 -31.62 26.14 10.87
CA GLN A 1483 -32.29 24.91 11.33
C GLN A 1483 -31.45 24.06 12.31
N THR A 1484 -30.39 24.62 12.89
CA THR A 1484 -29.59 23.99 13.96
C THR A 1484 -29.75 24.85 15.21
N ALA A 1485 -30.23 24.26 16.31
CA ALA A 1485 -30.54 24.99 17.54
C ALA A 1485 -29.27 25.50 18.25
N ALA A 1486 -28.79 26.66 17.81
CA ALA A 1486 -27.77 27.42 18.50
C ALA A 1486 -28.34 27.92 19.83
N LYS A 1487 -27.99 27.24 20.93
CA LYS A 1487 -28.08 27.83 22.26
C LYS A 1487 -27.04 28.96 22.34
N THR A 1488 -27.44 30.16 21.96
CA THR A 1488 -26.71 31.38 22.30
C THR A 1488 -26.74 31.52 23.81
N LEU A 1489 -25.65 31.12 24.48
CA LEU A 1489 -25.41 31.48 25.87
C LEU A 1489 -25.10 32.99 25.89
N VAL A 1490 -26.02 33.77 26.44
CA VAL A 1490 -25.76 35.17 26.77
C VAL A 1490 -24.74 35.16 27.92
N LEU A 1491 -23.67 35.96 27.81
CA LEU A 1491 -22.60 35.93 28.81
C LEU A 1491 -23.11 36.34 30.21
N ASP A 1492 -24.13 37.19 30.22
CA ASP A 1492 -24.76 37.78 31.41
C ASP A 1492 -25.59 36.76 32.23
N ASP A 1493 -25.98 35.63 31.63
CA ASP A 1493 -26.69 34.54 32.34
C ASP A 1493 -25.78 33.73 33.28
N ILE A 1494 -24.45 33.91 33.20
CA ILE A 1494 -23.46 33.23 34.06
C ILE A 1494 -23.35 33.96 35.42
N SER A 1495 -24.47 34.03 36.13
CA SER A 1495 -24.49 34.46 37.52
C SER A 1495 -23.68 33.50 38.40
N ALA A 1496 -22.63 34.02 39.04
CA ALA A 1496 -21.91 33.26 40.06
C ALA A 1496 -22.86 32.98 41.24
N LYS A 1497 -23.12 31.70 41.53
CA LYS A 1497 -23.66 31.32 42.84
C LYS A 1497 -22.56 31.59 43.86
N SER A 1498 -22.81 32.49 44.80
CA SER A 1498 -21.82 32.91 45.79
C SER A 1498 -21.19 31.71 46.50
N ASN A 1499 -19.87 31.81 46.73
CA ASN A 1499 -18.97 30.74 47.22
C ASN A 1499 -18.64 29.62 46.20
N ALA A 1500 -19.02 29.72 44.92
CA ALA A 1500 -18.61 28.73 43.91
C ALA A 1500 -17.25 29.05 43.25
N THR A 1501 -16.40 28.04 43.13
CA THR A 1501 -15.21 28.07 42.27
C THR A 1501 -15.62 27.85 40.81
N ILE A 1502 -15.16 28.67 39.88
CA ILE A 1502 -15.55 28.65 38.46
C ILE A 1502 -14.30 28.58 37.57
N ALA A 1503 -14.41 27.98 36.38
CA ALA A 1503 -13.33 27.89 35.38
C ALA A 1503 -13.88 28.03 33.96
N TYR A 1504 -13.38 29.00 33.17
CA TYR A 1504 -13.91 29.35 31.85
C TYR A 1504 -12.84 30.00 30.94
N PHE A 1505 -13.10 30.07 29.63
CA PHE A 1505 -12.18 30.72 28.68
C PHE A 1505 -12.57 32.19 28.40
N LYS A 1506 -11.56 33.06 28.34
CA LYS A 1506 -11.65 34.51 28.17
C LYS A 1506 -10.50 34.94 27.26
N ASN A 1507 -10.80 35.33 26.01
CA ASN A 1507 -9.82 35.73 24.99
C ASN A 1507 -8.62 34.77 24.83
N ASN A 1508 -8.89 33.48 24.62
CA ASN A 1508 -7.88 32.39 24.53
C ASN A 1508 -7.03 32.13 25.80
N ALA A 1509 -7.30 32.81 26.91
CA ALA A 1509 -6.77 32.49 28.24
C ALA A 1509 -7.81 31.72 29.07
N LEU A 1510 -7.34 30.83 29.96
CA LEU A 1510 -8.18 30.14 30.94
C LEU A 1510 -8.25 30.98 32.22
N SER A 1511 -9.45 31.43 32.60
CA SER A 1511 -9.72 32.10 33.88
C SER A 1511 -10.27 31.09 34.89
N VAL A 1512 -9.75 31.13 36.11
CA VAL A 1512 -10.29 30.40 37.27
C VAL A 1512 -10.57 31.40 38.39
N THR A 1513 -11.81 31.43 38.89
CA THR A 1513 -12.27 32.43 39.86
C THR A 1513 -12.82 31.82 41.14
N ASN A 1514 -12.56 32.45 42.27
CA ASN A 1514 -13.19 32.15 43.56
C ASN A 1514 -13.27 33.44 44.41
N GLU A 1515 -14.48 33.80 44.83
CA GLU A 1515 -14.76 35.06 45.53
C GLU A 1515 -14.08 35.13 46.91
N ASN A 1516 -13.85 33.97 47.54
CA ASN A 1516 -13.25 33.83 48.88
C ASN A 1516 -11.71 33.71 48.87
N GLU A 1517 -11.05 34.04 47.75
CA GLU A 1517 -9.58 33.96 47.58
C GLU A 1517 -8.98 32.56 47.81
N ASP A 1518 -9.82 31.53 47.77
CA ASP A 1518 -9.49 30.18 48.28
C ASP A 1518 -8.72 29.29 47.29
N ILE A 1519 -8.23 29.85 46.16
CA ILE A 1519 -7.45 29.10 45.17
C ILE A 1519 -5.99 29.02 45.63
N ALA A 1520 -5.45 27.83 45.85
CA ALA A 1520 -4.03 27.61 46.17
C ALA A 1520 -3.20 27.15 44.95
N GLN A 1521 -3.75 26.25 44.12
CA GLN A 1521 -3.08 25.74 42.92
C GLN A 1521 -4.09 25.41 41.80
N VAL A 1522 -3.68 25.60 40.55
CA VAL A 1522 -4.42 25.21 39.34
C VAL A 1522 -3.51 24.39 38.44
N ASP A 1523 -3.91 23.14 38.17
CA ASP A 1523 -3.26 22.23 37.23
C ASP A 1523 -4.17 22.00 36.01
N VAL A 1524 -3.59 21.94 34.81
CA VAL A 1524 -4.33 21.79 33.55
C VAL A 1524 -3.76 20.64 32.74
N PHE A 1525 -4.61 19.74 32.24
CA PHE A 1525 -4.26 18.53 31.51
C PHE A 1525 -4.98 18.46 30.16
N ASN A 1526 -4.35 17.85 29.16
CA ASN A 1526 -5.03 17.45 27.93
C ASN A 1526 -5.78 16.11 28.08
N VAL A 1527 -6.50 15.71 27.04
CA VAL A 1527 -7.24 14.42 27.01
C VAL A 1527 -6.35 13.16 27.07
N LEU A 1528 -5.03 13.30 26.93
CA LEU A 1528 -4.04 12.22 27.08
C LEU A 1528 -3.45 12.15 28.49
N GLY A 1529 -3.89 13.02 29.42
CA GLY A 1529 -3.35 13.10 30.78
C GLY A 1529 -2.01 13.84 30.90
N GLN A 1530 -1.49 14.44 29.82
CA GLN A 1530 -0.29 15.26 29.88
C GLN A 1530 -0.61 16.60 30.56
N ASN A 1531 0.20 17.00 31.53
CA ASN A 1531 0.12 18.32 32.16
C ASN A 1531 0.59 19.40 31.16
N LEU A 1532 -0.22 20.45 31.01
CA LEU A 1532 0.02 21.60 30.15
C LEU A 1532 0.44 22.85 30.95
N VAL A 1533 -0.12 23.01 32.15
CA VAL A 1533 0.12 24.12 33.07
C VAL A 1533 -0.02 23.60 34.50
N SER A 1534 0.89 24.01 35.38
CA SER A 1534 0.79 23.85 36.84
C SER A 1534 1.15 25.19 37.47
N HIS A 1535 0.20 25.85 38.13
CA HIS A 1535 0.34 27.21 38.63
C HIS A 1535 -0.06 27.30 40.11
N ARG A 1536 0.77 27.93 40.94
CA ARG A 1536 0.56 28.09 42.39
C ARG A 1536 0.24 29.56 42.71
N ASN A 1537 -0.93 29.83 43.29
CA ASN A 1537 -1.45 31.18 43.51
C ASN A 1537 -0.83 31.84 44.76
N VAL A 1538 0.47 32.13 44.71
CA VAL A 1538 1.24 32.68 45.84
C VAL A 1538 0.85 34.12 46.23
N GLN A 1539 -0.01 34.78 45.44
CA GLN A 1539 -0.48 36.15 45.68
C GLN A 1539 -1.90 36.23 46.29
N ASN A 1540 -2.59 35.10 46.50
CA ASN A 1540 -4.00 35.05 46.94
C ASN A 1540 -5.00 35.74 45.96
N ASN A 1541 -4.70 35.77 44.66
CA ASN A 1541 -5.57 36.43 43.68
C ASN A 1541 -6.95 35.74 43.58
N LYS A 1542 -8.04 36.52 43.50
CA LYS A 1542 -9.42 36.02 43.28
C LYS A 1542 -9.66 35.44 41.89
N GLU A 1543 -8.91 35.92 40.89
CA GLU A 1543 -8.86 35.40 39.52
C GLU A 1543 -7.43 34.91 39.23
N VAL A 1544 -7.29 33.67 38.76
CA VAL A 1544 -6.06 33.11 38.22
C VAL A 1544 -6.23 32.99 36.71
N LEU A 1545 -5.48 33.79 35.95
CA LEU A 1545 -5.52 33.81 34.48
C LEU A 1545 -4.30 33.07 33.91
N LEU A 1546 -4.55 32.06 33.08
CA LEU A 1546 -3.53 31.15 32.54
C LEU A 1546 -3.47 31.24 31.01
N HIS A 1547 -2.25 31.28 30.47
CA HIS A 1547 -1.99 31.30 29.04
C HIS A 1547 -1.15 30.07 28.65
N ASN A 1548 -1.54 29.38 27.58
CA ASN A 1548 -0.78 28.30 26.95
C ASN A 1548 -1.17 28.23 25.47
N GLN A 1549 -0.23 27.99 24.55
CA GLN A 1549 -0.54 27.87 23.11
C GLN A 1549 -1.59 26.78 22.83
N SER A 1550 -1.59 25.71 23.62
CA SER A 1550 -2.57 24.61 23.55
C SER A 1550 -4.02 25.10 23.67
N PHE A 1551 -4.28 26.18 24.42
CA PHE A 1551 -5.64 26.70 24.66
C PHE A 1551 -6.32 27.25 23.39
N SER A 1552 -5.57 27.51 22.32
CA SER A 1552 -6.12 27.83 21.00
C SER A 1552 -6.80 26.63 20.32
N SER A 1553 -6.41 25.41 20.67
CA SER A 1553 -6.97 24.18 20.10
C SER A 1553 -8.31 23.82 20.72
N LYS A 1554 -9.25 23.37 19.88
CA LYS A 1554 -10.65 23.06 20.25
C LYS A 1554 -10.78 21.69 20.93
N GLN A 1555 -9.87 21.38 21.84
CA GLN A 1555 -9.85 20.15 22.64
C GLN A 1555 -10.50 20.36 24.02
N LEU A 1556 -10.71 19.26 24.74
CA LEU A 1556 -11.15 19.30 26.14
C LEU A 1556 -9.94 19.39 27.06
N PHE A 1557 -10.00 20.28 28.05
CA PHE A 1557 -9.02 20.42 29.11
C PHE A 1557 -9.61 19.92 30.44
N LEU A 1558 -8.84 19.11 31.17
CA LEU A 1558 -9.11 18.85 32.58
C LEU A 1558 -8.42 19.95 33.40
N VAL A 1559 -9.17 20.69 34.19
CA VAL A 1559 -8.64 21.72 35.09
C VAL A 1559 -8.86 21.26 36.52
N VAL A 1560 -7.79 21.06 37.28
CA VAL A 1560 -7.84 20.66 38.70
C VAL A 1560 -7.46 21.87 39.54
N VAL A 1561 -8.39 22.32 40.39
CA VAL A 1561 -8.17 23.42 41.32
C VAL A 1561 -8.04 22.83 42.72
N THR A 1562 -6.93 23.14 43.38
CA THR A 1562 -6.69 22.80 44.79
C THR A 1562 -6.96 24.04 45.64
N ASP A 1563 -7.79 23.91 46.68
CA ASP A 1563 -8.09 25.00 47.62
C ASP A 1563 -7.05 25.14 48.74
N LYS A 1564 -7.17 26.14 49.61
CA LYS A 1564 -6.21 26.38 50.71
C LYS A 1564 -6.27 25.31 51.82
N ALA A 1565 -7.34 24.54 51.90
CA ALA A 1565 -7.46 23.38 52.79
C ALA A 1565 -6.92 22.09 52.15
N GLY A 1566 -6.54 22.12 50.87
CA GLY A 1566 -5.97 21.00 50.12
C GLY A 1566 -6.99 20.13 49.38
N ASN A 1567 -8.29 20.46 49.41
CA ASN A 1567 -9.29 19.71 48.65
C ASN A 1567 -9.16 20.03 47.15
N LYS A 1568 -9.53 19.07 46.30
CA LYS A 1568 -9.42 19.20 44.84
C LYS A 1568 -10.79 19.16 44.16
N LYS A 1569 -11.10 20.20 43.40
CA LYS A 1569 -12.22 20.24 42.45
C LYS A 1569 -11.67 20.06 41.04
N SER A 1570 -12.40 19.34 40.19
CA SER A 1570 -12.03 19.15 38.79
C SER A 1570 -13.13 19.64 37.85
N PHE A 1571 -12.71 20.35 36.81
CA PHE A 1571 -13.56 20.96 35.79
C PHE A 1571 -13.18 20.40 34.41
N LYS A 1572 -14.17 20.30 33.53
CA LYS A 1572 -14.00 19.94 32.11
C LYS A 1572 -14.29 21.19 31.29
N VAL A 1573 -13.25 21.83 30.77
CA VAL A 1573 -13.35 23.14 30.10
C VAL A 1573 -12.91 23.00 28.65
N MET A 1574 -13.59 23.67 27.72
CA MET A 1574 -13.27 23.67 26.29
C MET A 1574 -13.36 25.09 25.76
N ASN A 1575 -12.41 25.48 24.91
CA ASN A 1575 -12.43 26.79 24.28
C ASN A 1575 -13.26 26.76 22.99
N PHE A 1576 -14.39 27.46 23.01
CA PHE A 1576 -15.31 27.57 21.87
C PHE A 1576 -15.18 28.90 21.10
N LEU A 1577 -14.29 29.81 21.53
CA LEU A 1577 -14.26 31.21 21.08
C LEU A 1577 -13.19 31.50 20.00
N ASN A 1578 -12.90 30.50 19.16
CA ASN A 1578 -12.19 30.59 17.87
C ASN A 1578 -13.00 29.83 16.81
#